data_AF-W4SB62-F1
#
_entry.id   AF-W4SB62-F1
#
_cell.length_a   1.000
_cell.length_b   1.000
_cell.length_c   1.000
_cell.angle_alpha   90.00
_cell.angle_beta   90.00
_cell.angle_gamma   90.00
#
_symmetry.space_group_name_H-M   'P 1'
#
loop_
_entity.id
_entity.type
_entity.pdbx_description
1 polymer ?
#
loop_
_entity_poly.entity_id
_entity_poly.type
_entity_poly.pdbx_seq_one_letter_code
_entity_poly.pdbx_strand_id
1 'polypeptide(L)'
;MLLALAGMAGVAQATTTQADALAHCTVVQGQQRCDTDAATSDSAAPATASAQASATPAADADAPAFADGQDALALGNASNALGDGTSAFGGGSLALERDATAIGHNVSAAGESATAVGSVATVYDYDASGFVIGQREQATQASGVGATAVGGGAVAGDPFSSAVGSGASATGVQSAALGYRAQTFNDGATAIGGLSTASGFLSTAGGYSSRASGDTSTAFGYRARSQGSSSIAVGDTALASGVQSVVVGGISNSGSITAATGTGGIALGAGAQSQSDYAIAIGYDSNIFPNAPGNTDAVAIGHSAGSFAPRTVSLGGFALAMGDGGISIGHDSTAYTENSIALGARAGTSWFNGNNTAIGADSQTNGIDAVAIGYGARVGDFVDDAWNRSASSAVALGAHSYANRSNTVSVGDVQAGLTRQITSVAAGTEANDAVNVAQLDSVRAVADRLDSTLAIGKTDTDEAAAHVDGLNALALGSASNAIGDGANALGSGSLALGRDAVAVGRNASAADASAVAVGGVASVPAFDAAGSIVGAQEQATLAQARGAAALGSGATATRSFATAVGTGAAASGEQSMAAGFSARAQDDVATAVGAFSTARSAAASAFGFGARADASMTTAVGFNASSLGESSVAVGSLAVAAGERSVTLGGMSLISSTLRPAGAFRVGGVAIGAGARSDGDYAVALGYNANVFSNDNNTDAVAIGHSAASFAPRTVSLGALASAEGAEGIGIGYDARATSSRSIAIGSGANTSILYGDNIALGTNAKADAPDAIAIGRNANVGVFVGETGSAAVALGVQSNALGNNSLAVGYNAFTREGGRDAVALGANAGASGADSVALGAGSRSYEANVVSVGNGNGRGGPATRRIVNVGNGAIAGASTDAINGGQLFQSLSNAASFLGGGAAIGAQGVFVAPTYVIQGSSYRNVGEALTALDSKVSELDARGGTARPGAAARSAAARVATAPAPAADASIVATTADATDDGLQSTSLATDGMAGSAVSSVTATASGLAASNALQGTPTAAMVGSITPAATSTAVGTAAVANHVTGTAIGGSAYAHGPNDTAIGSNARVNADGSTAVGANTQIAAVATNAVAMGEGAQVSAASGTAIGQGARASAQGAVALGQGSVADRANTVSVGSVGGERQVANVAAGTLATDAVNKGQLDNGVAAANSYTDSRYNAMADSFETYQGDIEDRLRRQNRRLDRQGAMSSAMLNMAASVGGIATQNRVGAGVGFQNGESALSVGYQRAISPRATLTVGGALSGDDRSIGLGAGFGW
;
A
#
# COMPACT_ATOMS: atom_id res chain seq x y z
N MET A 1 22.08 15.46 -14.48
CA MET A 1 23.18 16.25 -13.87
C MET A 1 24.49 15.83 -14.53
N LEU A 2 25.46 16.74 -14.71
CA LEU A 2 26.70 16.46 -15.46
C LEU A 2 27.70 15.61 -14.64
N LEU A 3 28.46 14.76 -15.33
CA LEU A 3 29.93 14.92 -15.46
C LEU A 3 30.44 14.11 -16.68
N ALA A 4 31.65 14.39 -17.17
CA ALA A 4 32.19 13.79 -18.40
C ALA A 4 33.74 13.71 -18.41
N LEU A 5 34.27 12.79 -19.22
CA LEU A 5 35.69 12.56 -19.56
C LEU A 5 36.61 12.10 -18.40
N ALA A 6 37.69 11.34 -18.61
CA ALA A 6 38.18 10.60 -19.80
C ALA A 6 39.14 9.45 -19.36
N GLY A 7 39.47 8.54 -20.29
CA GLY A 7 40.56 7.56 -20.09
C GLY A 7 40.66 6.54 -21.25
N MET A 8 41.84 6.39 -21.86
CA MET A 8 42.09 5.46 -22.98
C MET A 8 42.85 4.20 -22.52
N ALA A 9 42.55 3.07 -23.16
CA ALA A 9 43.47 1.94 -23.33
C ALA A 9 43.04 1.10 -24.56
N GLY A 10 43.94 0.25 -25.08
CA GLY A 10 43.65 -0.67 -26.19
C GLY A 10 44.77 -1.70 -26.38
N VAL A 11 44.83 -2.29 -27.58
CA VAL A 11 45.81 -3.29 -28.08
C VAL A 11 45.46 -4.78 -27.86
N ALA A 12 45.08 -5.41 -28.99
CA ALA A 12 45.31 -6.77 -29.49
C ALA A 12 45.53 -7.98 -28.55
N GLN A 13 44.84 -9.10 -28.86
CA GLN A 13 45.45 -10.25 -29.57
C GLN A 13 44.37 -11.22 -30.12
N ALA A 14 44.79 -12.27 -30.83
CA ALA A 14 43.93 -13.27 -31.49
C ALA A 14 44.23 -14.70 -30.97
N THR A 15 43.54 -15.73 -31.50
CA THR A 15 43.67 -17.18 -31.23
C THR A 15 43.10 -17.65 -29.86
N THR A 16 42.43 -18.81 -29.69
CA THR A 16 42.03 -19.92 -30.62
C THR A 16 41.01 -20.87 -29.94
N THR A 17 40.07 -21.48 -30.71
CA THR A 17 39.49 -22.87 -30.62
C THR A 17 38.91 -23.43 -29.29
N GLN A 18 38.02 -24.45 -29.21
CA GLN A 18 37.09 -25.16 -30.12
C GLN A 18 36.13 -26.03 -29.28
N ALA A 19 34.96 -26.39 -29.83
CA ALA A 19 34.23 -27.68 -29.71
C ALA A 19 32.77 -27.43 -30.17
N ASP A 20 32.29 -27.77 -31.36
CA ASP A 20 32.21 -29.05 -32.12
C ASP A 20 31.25 -30.11 -31.57
N ALA A 21 30.17 -30.39 -32.33
CA ALA A 21 29.68 -31.72 -32.76
C ALA A 21 28.32 -31.62 -33.48
N LEU A 22 27.92 -32.42 -34.49
CA LEU A 22 28.56 -33.17 -35.61
C LEU A 22 27.35 -33.50 -36.57
N ALA A 23 27.37 -33.41 -37.92
CA ALA A 23 27.99 -34.25 -38.96
C ALA A 23 27.44 -35.72 -39.06
N HIS A 24 27.35 -36.42 -40.22
CA HIS A 24 27.65 -36.08 -41.63
C HIS A 24 27.13 -37.13 -42.67
N CYS A 25 27.38 -36.86 -43.97
CA CYS A 25 27.36 -37.75 -45.16
C CYS A 25 26.01 -38.13 -45.85
N THR A 26 26.13 -38.58 -47.12
CA THR A 26 25.23 -38.28 -48.27
C THR A 26 24.28 -39.41 -48.73
N VAL A 27 23.60 -39.22 -49.88
CA VAL A 27 22.47 -40.05 -50.39
C VAL A 27 22.42 -40.33 -51.93
N VAL A 28 23.54 -40.62 -52.62
CA VAL A 28 23.59 -40.94 -54.09
C VAL A 28 23.25 -42.43 -54.46
N GLN A 29 22.71 -42.71 -55.66
CA GLN A 29 21.72 -43.80 -56.01
C GLN A 29 20.43 -43.76 -55.16
N GLY A 30 20.40 -42.88 -54.15
CA GLY A 30 19.84 -43.21 -52.84
C GLY A 30 20.36 -44.55 -52.28
N GLN A 31 21.53 -44.69 -51.59
CA GLN A 31 22.31 -43.69 -50.84
C GLN A 31 23.86 -43.93 -50.68
N GLN A 32 24.70 -42.92 -50.98
CA GLN A 32 25.91 -42.38 -50.24
C GLN A 32 27.35 -42.48 -50.83
N ARG A 33 28.11 -41.33 -50.92
CA ARG A 33 29.43 -41.01 -50.25
C ARG A 33 30.05 -39.59 -50.52
N CYS A 34 31.31 -39.32 -50.11
CA CYS A 34 31.90 -38.01 -49.68
C CYS A 34 33.43 -37.84 -50.02
N ASP A 35 34.06 -36.68 -49.66
CA ASP A 35 35.52 -36.32 -49.49
C ASP A 35 36.18 -35.23 -50.42
N THR A 36 37.49 -34.91 -50.22
CA THR A 36 38.09 -33.54 -50.24
C THR A 36 39.34 -33.26 -51.12
N ASP A 37 39.66 -31.95 -51.32
CA ASP A 37 40.96 -31.27 -51.59
C ASP A 37 41.98 -31.79 -52.65
N ALA A 38 42.26 -30.95 -53.68
CA ALA A 38 43.58 -30.78 -54.34
C ALA A 38 43.56 -29.61 -55.38
N ALA A 39 44.72 -29.25 -55.94
CA ALA A 39 44.90 -28.15 -56.91
C ALA A 39 45.19 -28.62 -58.35
N THR A 40 45.27 -27.65 -59.29
CA THR A 40 45.86 -27.62 -60.66
C THR A 40 44.93 -27.25 -61.83
N SER A 41 45.56 -26.66 -62.86
CA SER A 41 45.07 -26.25 -64.20
C SER A 41 44.48 -27.43 -65.01
N ASP A 42 43.76 -27.26 -66.13
CA ASP A 42 43.83 -26.21 -67.17
C ASP A 42 42.57 -26.23 -68.09
N SER A 43 42.45 -25.22 -68.96
CA SER A 43 41.81 -25.22 -70.28
C SER A 43 40.40 -25.84 -70.49
N ALA A 44 39.41 -24.98 -70.71
CA ALA A 44 38.36 -25.20 -71.73
C ALA A 44 37.70 -23.87 -72.17
N ALA A 45 38.12 -23.32 -73.31
CA ALA A 45 37.29 -22.41 -74.10
C ALA A 45 36.34 -23.25 -74.99
N PRO A 46 35.14 -22.75 -75.34
CA PRO A 46 35.04 -21.86 -76.50
C PRO A 46 34.47 -20.46 -76.14
N ALA A 47 34.79 -19.35 -76.80
CA ALA A 47 35.16 -19.08 -78.20
C ALA A 47 33.99 -18.88 -79.18
N THR A 48 33.22 -17.81 -78.96
CA THR A 48 32.72 -16.92 -80.04
C THR A 48 33.20 -15.49 -79.75
N ALA A 49 33.27 -14.62 -80.76
CA ALA A 49 34.02 -13.37 -80.68
C ALA A 49 33.13 -12.11 -80.67
N SER A 50 33.07 -11.41 -79.53
CA SER A 50 32.63 -10.02 -79.49
C SER A 50 33.84 -9.11 -79.75
N ALA A 51 34.08 -8.78 -81.03
CA ALA A 51 35.12 -7.85 -81.40
C ALA A 51 34.81 -6.45 -80.84
N GLN A 52 35.55 -5.99 -79.82
CA GLN A 52 35.57 -4.58 -79.44
C GLN A 52 36.31 -3.76 -80.52
N ALA A 53 35.60 -3.53 -81.63
CA ALA A 53 35.99 -2.54 -82.62
C ALA A 53 35.78 -1.14 -82.03
N SER A 54 36.79 -0.65 -81.29
CA SER A 54 36.87 0.74 -80.86
C SER A 54 37.17 1.64 -82.07
N ALA A 55 36.14 1.85 -82.90
CA ALA A 55 36.14 2.81 -83.98
C ALA A 55 36.21 4.24 -83.42
N THR A 56 37.41 4.68 -83.01
CA THR A 56 37.69 6.09 -82.83
C THR A 56 37.53 6.77 -84.20
N PRO A 57 36.63 7.76 -84.34
CA PRO A 57 36.43 8.42 -85.63
C PRO A 57 37.67 9.26 -85.96
N ALA A 58 38.52 8.75 -86.85
CA ALA A 58 39.38 9.61 -87.64
C ALA A 58 38.48 10.51 -88.49
N ALA A 59 38.68 11.83 -88.43
CA ALA A 59 37.96 12.75 -89.29
C ALA A 59 38.33 12.50 -90.77
N ASP A 60 37.37 12.78 -91.66
CA ASP A 60 37.52 12.80 -93.13
C ASP A 60 37.89 11.45 -93.80
N ALA A 61 37.10 10.40 -93.54
CA ALA A 61 37.03 9.22 -94.42
C ALA A 61 35.59 8.67 -94.54
N ASP A 62 35.08 8.56 -95.77
CA ASP A 62 33.79 7.91 -96.05
C ASP A 62 33.91 6.38 -96.01
N ALA A 63 33.62 5.78 -94.84
CA ALA A 63 33.54 4.34 -94.69
C ALA A 63 32.17 3.82 -95.23
N PRO A 64 32.14 2.87 -96.18
CA PRO A 64 30.90 2.33 -96.70
C PRO A 64 30.16 1.45 -95.69
N ALA A 65 28.88 1.19 -95.95
CA ALA A 65 28.12 0.13 -95.29
C ALA A 65 28.71 -1.25 -95.63
N PHE A 66 28.74 -2.16 -94.66
CA PHE A 66 29.22 -3.53 -94.80
C PHE A 66 28.14 -4.52 -94.35
N ALA A 67 27.81 -5.48 -95.21
CA ALA A 67 26.90 -6.59 -94.91
C ALA A 67 27.53 -7.89 -95.39
N ASP A 68 27.51 -8.93 -94.53
CA ASP A 68 28.23 -10.20 -94.75
C ASP A 68 27.30 -11.42 -94.66
N GLY A 69 26.34 -11.40 -93.74
CA GLY A 69 25.33 -12.44 -93.57
C GLY A 69 24.32 -12.55 -94.72
N GLN A 70 23.72 -13.74 -94.87
CA GLN A 70 22.62 -13.95 -95.82
C GLN A 70 21.41 -13.10 -95.43
N ASP A 71 20.76 -12.48 -96.43
CA ASP A 71 19.65 -11.52 -96.26
C ASP A 71 19.95 -10.33 -95.31
N ALA A 72 21.23 -10.06 -95.00
CA ALA A 72 21.64 -8.94 -94.15
C ALA A 72 21.55 -7.57 -94.86
N LEU A 73 21.14 -6.54 -94.13
CA LEU A 73 20.87 -5.20 -94.67
C LEU A 73 21.61 -4.11 -93.86
N ALA A 74 22.67 -3.55 -94.43
CA ALA A 74 23.42 -2.43 -93.86
C ALA A 74 23.16 -1.12 -94.63
N LEU A 75 22.85 -0.02 -93.93
CA LEU A 75 22.44 1.25 -94.54
C LEU A 75 22.91 2.47 -93.72
N GLY A 76 24.20 2.81 -93.81
CA GLY A 76 24.81 3.99 -93.21
C GLY A 76 26.32 4.08 -93.49
N ASN A 77 26.93 5.24 -93.24
CA ASN A 77 28.40 5.33 -93.22
C ASN A 77 28.93 4.49 -92.03
N ALA A 78 29.87 3.59 -92.27
CA ALA A 78 30.37 2.62 -91.29
C ALA A 78 29.34 1.67 -90.63
N SER A 79 28.14 1.47 -91.20
CA SER A 79 27.17 0.49 -90.65
C SER A 79 27.57 -0.96 -90.98
N ASN A 80 27.49 -1.88 -90.03
CA ASN A 80 27.91 -3.28 -90.16
C ASN A 80 26.76 -4.26 -89.83
N ALA A 81 26.40 -5.15 -90.76
CA ALA A 81 25.38 -6.21 -90.59
C ALA A 81 26.02 -7.58 -90.87
N LEU A 82 26.44 -8.27 -89.82
CA LEU A 82 27.39 -9.39 -89.91
C LEU A 82 26.73 -10.78 -89.81
N GLY A 83 25.58 -10.89 -89.15
CA GLY A 83 24.83 -12.15 -89.00
C GLY A 83 23.76 -12.35 -90.08
N ASP A 84 23.35 -13.59 -90.32
CA ASP A 84 22.23 -13.88 -91.23
C ASP A 84 20.93 -13.20 -90.73
N GLY A 85 20.17 -12.60 -91.64
CA GLY A 85 18.93 -11.86 -91.35
C GLY A 85 19.13 -10.53 -90.60
N THR A 86 20.36 -10.05 -90.40
CA THR A 86 20.61 -8.83 -89.62
C THR A 86 20.23 -7.53 -90.35
N SER A 87 19.95 -6.48 -89.57
CA SER A 87 19.56 -5.16 -90.08
C SER A 87 20.30 -4.05 -89.33
N ALA A 88 21.19 -3.32 -89.99
CA ALA A 88 22.00 -2.23 -89.42
C ALA A 88 21.77 -0.90 -90.15
N PHE A 89 20.95 -0.03 -89.58
CA PHE A 89 20.54 1.25 -90.19
C PHE A 89 21.15 2.45 -89.43
N GLY A 90 21.92 3.29 -90.12
CA GLY A 90 22.50 4.52 -89.57
C GLY A 90 24.00 4.44 -89.28
N GLY A 91 24.62 5.60 -89.04
CA GLY A 91 26.08 5.76 -89.01
C GLY A 91 26.75 4.96 -87.89
N GLY A 92 27.68 4.05 -88.22
CA GLY A 92 28.37 3.22 -87.22
C GLY A 92 27.47 2.23 -86.46
N SER A 93 26.27 1.93 -86.95
CA SER A 93 25.43 0.86 -86.38
C SER A 93 26.05 -0.53 -86.61
N LEU A 94 25.88 -1.45 -85.66
CA LEU A 94 26.47 -2.79 -85.66
C LEU A 94 25.42 -3.84 -85.29
N ALA A 95 25.20 -4.83 -86.14
CA ALA A 95 24.41 -6.03 -85.83
C ALA A 95 25.28 -7.28 -86.07
N LEU A 96 25.44 -8.13 -85.05
CA LEU A 96 26.43 -9.23 -85.05
C LEU A 96 25.83 -10.62 -85.27
N GLU A 97 24.84 -11.00 -84.47
CA GLU A 97 24.28 -12.35 -84.46
C GLU A 97 22.94 -12.43 -85.22
N ARG A 98 22.49 -13.66 -85.51
CA ARG A 98 21.35 -13.97 -86.38
C ARG A 98 20.07 -13.21 -85.99
N ASP A 99 19.33 -12.69 -86.97
CA ASP A 99 18.12 -11.87 -86.82
C ASP A 99 18.29 -10.54 -86.03
N ALA A 100 19.50 -10.13 -85.66
CA ALA A 100 19.72 -8.92 -84.85
C ALA A 100 19.48 -7.61 -85.63
N THR A 101 18.85 -6.63 -84.98
CA THR A 101 18.44 -5.35 -85.58
C THR A 101 19.03 -4.17 -84.81
N ALA A 102 19.91 -3.39 -85.45
CA ALA A 102 20.51 -2.16 -84.94
C ALA A 102 20.04 -0.93 -85.76
N ILE A 103 19.47 0.07 -85.11
CA ILE A 103 18.94 1.28 -85.76
C ILE A 103 19.41 2.53 -85.01
N GLY A 104 20.27 3.35 -85.63
CA GLY A 104 20.74 4.60 -85.05
C GLY A 104 22.20 4.92 -85.37
N HIS A 105 22.78 5.84 -84.59
CA HIS A 105 24.18 6.24 -84.74
C HIS A 105 25.06 5.68 -83.61
N ASN A 106 26.08 4.88 -83.96
CA ASN A 106 26.92 4.12 -83.02
C ASN A 106 26.08 3.30 -82.02
N VAL A 107 25.31 2.35 -82.56
CA VAL A 107 24.37 1.45 -81.84
C VAL A 107 24.78 0.00 -82.09
N SER A 108 24.70 -0.89 -81.10
CA SER A 108 25.07 -2.30 -81.24
C SER A 108 23.94 -3.26 -80.86
N ALA A 109 23.61 -4.21 -81.74
CA ALA A 109 22.78 -5.38 -81.46
C ALA A 109 23.68 -6.63 -81.59
N ALA A 110 24.20 -7.10 -80.46
CA ALA A 110 25.27 -8.10 -80.42
C ALA A 110 24.77 -9.55 -80.26
N GLY A 111 23.60 -9.77 -79.65
CA GLY A 111 23.04 -11.12 -79.42
C GLY A 111 22.01 -11.56 -80.47
N GLU A 112 21.83 -12.87 -80.63
CA GLU A 112 20.82 -13.46 -81.53
C GLU A 112 19.42 -12.89 -81.25
N SER A 113 18.71 -12.46 -82.30
CA SER A 113 17.40 -11.78 -82.26
C SER A 113 17.35 -10.50 -81.39
N ALA A 114 18.50 -9.90 -81.04
CA ALA A 114 18.54 -8.67 -80.25
C ALA A 114 18.11 -7.45 -81.07
N THR A 115 17.41 -6.51 -80.45
CA THR A 115 16.92 -5.26 -81.08
C THR A 115 17.46 -4.04 -80.35
N ALA A 116 18.35 -3.27 -80.99
CA ALA A 116 18.93 -2.04 -80.46
C ALA A 116 18.52 -0.83 -81.32
N VAL A 117 17.84 0.17 -80.73
CA VAL A 117 17.34 1.35 -81.44
C VAL A 117 17.68 2.61 -80.65
N GLY A 118 18.54 3.50 -81.17
CA GLY A 118 18.92 4.70 -80.43
C GLY A 118 20.13 5.46 -80.99
N SER A 119 21.09 5.76 -80.12
CA SER A 119 22.33 6.47 -80.45
C SER A 119 23.32 6.41 -79.27
N VAL A 120 24.51 6.97 -79.44
CA VAL A 120 25.25 7.51 -78.29
C VAL A 120 24.43 8.61 -77.62
N ALA A 121 24.40 8.63 -76.29
CA ALA A 121 23.87 9.71 -75.48
C ALA A 121 24.76 9.98 -74.27
N THR A 122 24.76 11.21 -73.77
CA THR A 122 25.39 11.55 -72.49
C THR A 122 24.51 11.04 -71.36
N VAL A 123 24.97 10.00 -70.66
CA VAL A 123 24.28 9.42 -69.52
C VAL A 123 24.80 10.06 -68.24
N TYR A 124 23.87 10.60 -67.48
CA TYR A 124 24.11 11.26 -66.20
C TYR A 124 24.24 10.19 -65.11
N ASP A 125 25.30 10.25 -64.31
CA ASP A 125 25.39 9.46 -63.09
C ASP A 125 24.90 10.23 -61.88
N TYR A 126 24.06 9.57 -61.09
CA TYR A 126 23.40 10.12 -59.92
C TYR A 126 23.80 9.35 -58.65
N ASP A 127 23.89 10.06 -57.53
CA ASP A 127 24.09 9.50 -56.19
C ASP A 127 22.79 8.91 -55.59
N ALA A 128 22.85 8.50 -54.32
CA ALA A 128 21.69 8.00 -53.57
C ALA A 128 20.66 9.08 -53.17
N SER A 129 20.97 10.38 -53.35
CA SER A 129 20.07 11.51 -53.06
C SER A 129 19.30 11.98 -54.29
N GLY A 130 19.77 11.65 -55.50
CA GLY A 130 19.25 12.11 -56.79
C GLY A 130 20.06 13.27 -57.40
N PHE A 131 21.26 13.55 -56.90
CA PHE A 131 22.18 14.56 -57.42
C PHE A 131 23.15 13.99 -58.45
N VAL A 132 23.46 14.78 -59.47
CA VAL A 132 24.41 14.41 -60.54
C VAL A 132 25.84 14.46 -60.01
N ILE A 133 26.56 13.35 -60.14
CA ILE A 133 27.95 13.16 -59.68
C ILE A 133 28.95 12.88 -60.81
N GLY A 134 28.47 12.57 -62.02
CA GLY A 134 29.33 12.27 -63.17
C GLY A 134 28.56 12.29 -64.49
N GLN A 135 29.30 12.26 -65.60
CA GLN A 135 28.79 12.21 -66.98
C GLN A 135 29.64 11.21 -67.77
N ARG A 136 29.02 10.46 -68.69
CA ARG A 136 29.73 9.61 -69.65
C ARG A 136 28.90 9.43 -70.91
N GLU A 137 29.57 9.36 -72.06
CA GLU A 137 28.93 8.95 -73.31
C GLU A 137 28.71 7.44 -73.30
N GLN A 138 27.50 7.01 -73.65
CA GLN A 138 27.11 5.61 -73.67
C GLN A 138 26.37 5.31 -74.97
N ALA A 139 26.81 4.28 -75.69
CA ALA A 139 26.15 3.76 -76.89
C ALA A 139 24.96 2.86 -76.52
N THR A 140 23.88 2.90 -77.31
CA THR A 140 22.77 1.94 -77.20
C THR A 140 23.26 0.53 -77.56
N GLN A 141 23.08 -0.46 -76.68
CA GLN A 141 23.61 -1.82 -76.83
C GLN A 141 22.58 -2.88 -76.40
N ALA A 142 22.26 -3.84 -77.26
CA ALA A 142 21.50 -5.04 -76.90
C ALA A 142 22.38 -6.28 -77.11
N SER A 143 22.90 -6.86 -76.02
CA SER A 143 23.94 -7.90 -76.07
C SER A 143 23.45 -9.31 -75.75
N GLY A 144 22.32 -9.46 -75.06
CA GLY A 144 21.74 -10.75 -74.75
C GLY A 144 20.90 -11.33 -75.89
N VAL A 145 20.74 -12.65 -75.94
CA VAL A 145 19.81 -13.31 -76.86
C VAL A 145 18.39 -12.83 -76.62
N GLY A 146 17.71 -12.33 -77.66
CA GLY A 146 16.39 -11.74 -77.60
C GLY A 146 16.31 -10.43 -76.77
N ALA A 147 17.43 -9.78 -76.48
CA ALA A 147 17.46 -8.56 -75.70
C ALA A 147 16.99 -7.33 -76.51
N THR A 148 16.29 -6.40 -75.86
CA THR A 148 15.74 -5.19 -76.51
C THR A 148 16.25 -3.92 -75.82
N ALA A 149 17.00 -3.08 -76.53
CA ALA A 149 17.51 -1.79 -76.03
C ALA A 149 17.00 -0.63 -76.90
N VAL A 150 16.07 0.19 -76.39
CA VAL A 150 15.43 1.28 -77.15
C VAL A 150 15.59 2.61 -76.43
N GLY A 151 16.36 3.52 -77.02
CA GLY A 151 16.71 4.84 -76.48
C GLY A 151 18.21 5.08 -76.50
N GLY A 152 18.63 6.36 -76.64
CA GLY A 152 20.04 6.73 -76.66
C GLY A 152 20.77 6.33 -75.37
N GLY A 153 21.84 5.55 -75.50
CA GLY A 153 22.61 4.99 -74.39
C GLY A 153 21.92 3.88 -73.57
N ALA A 154 20.81 3.31 -74.04
CA ALA A 154 20.15 2.18 -73.37
C ALA A 154 20.98 0.88 -73.50
N VAL A 155 21.04 0.05 -72.46
CA VAL A 155 21.77 -1.23 -72.46
C VAL A 155 20.89 -2.38 -72.00
N ALA A 156 20.76 -3.43 -72.81
CA ALA A 156 20.12 -4.70 -72.47
C ALA A 156 21.16 -5.82 -72.57
N GLY A 157 21.77 -6.20 -71.45
CA GLY A 157 22.99 -7.01 -71.40
C GLY A 157 22.77 -8.52 -71.54
N ASP A 158 21.66 -9.02 -71.00
CA ASP A 158 21.46 -10.44 -70.71
C ASP A 158 20.25 -11.03 -71.46
N PRO A 159 20.13 -12.37 -71.60
CA PRO A 159 19.05 -13.01 -72.34
C PRO A 159 17.65 -12.53 -71.94
N PHE A 160 16.84 -12.20 -72.94
CA PHE A 160 15.48 -11.66 -72.82
C PHE A 160 15.34 -10.35 -72.01
N SER A 161 16.44 -9.63 -71.75
CA SER A 161 16.40 -8.34 -71.04
C SER A 161 15.84 -7.22 -71.93
N SER A 162 15.15 -6.24 -71.34
CA SER A 162 14.46 -5.16 -72.07
C SER A 162 14.69 -3.79 -71.43
N ALA A 163 15.56 -2.96 -72.03
CA ALA A 163 15.86 -1.60 -71.60
C ALA A 163 15.23 -0.57 -72.55
N VAL A 164 14.20 0.16 -72.10
CA VAL A 164 13.43 1.11 -72.94
C VAL A 164 13.44 2.50 -72.29
N GLY A 165 14.34 3.37 -72.73
CA GLY A 165 14.53 4.73 -72.25
C GLY A 165 15.99 5.17 -72.38
N SER A 166 16.24 6.47 -72.51
CA SER A 166 17.62 6.95 -72.60
C SER A 166 18.40 6.67 -71.31
N GLY A 167 19.58 6.08 -71.44
CA GLY A 167 20.41 5.61 -70.32
C GLY A 167 19.82 4.47 -69.49
N ALA A 168 18.72 3.83 -69.92
CA ALA A 168 18.16 2.65 -69.25
C ALA A 168 19.15 1.48 -69.28
N SER A 169 19.18 0.64 -68.25
CA SER A 169 20.12 -0.48 -68.14
C SER A 169 19.43 -1.72 -67.57
N ALA A 170 19.38 -2.80 -68.34
CA ALA A 170 18.87 -4.09 -67.90
C ALA A 170 19.97 -5.16 -68.01
N THR A 171 20.55 -5.54 -66.87
CA THR A 171 21.64 -6.52 -66.78
C THR A 171 21.26 -7.62 -65.80
N GLY A 172 20.40 -8.52 -66.28
CA GLY A 172 19.83 -9.66 -65.57
C GLY A 172 18.85 -10.39 -66.49
N VAL A 173 18.79 -11.71 -66.42
CA VAL A 173 17.99 -12.56 -67.32
C VAL A 173 16.51 -12.22 -67.16
N GLN A 174 15.79 -12.06 -68.28
CA GLN A 174 14.38 -11.64 -68.31
C GLN A 174 14.07 -10.31 -67.58
N SER A 175 15.07 -9.48 -67.26
CA SER A 175 14.87 -8.22 -66.53
C SER A 175 14.44 -7.05 -67.43
N ALA A 176 13.62 -6.13 -66.91
CA ALA A 176 12.98 -5.08 -67.70
C ALA A 176 13.16 -3.68 -67.09
N ALA A 177 13.84 -2.77 -67.78
CA ALA A 177 14.13 -1.40 -67.34
C ALA A 177 13.48 -0.36 -68.27
N LEU A 178 12.30 0.13 -67.93
CA LEU A 178 11.51 1.07 -68.75
C LEU A 178 11.48 2.48 -68.13
N GLY A 179 12.25 3.41 -68.70
CA GLY A 179 12.31 4.82 -68.30
C GLY A 179 13.70 5.43 -68.41
N TYR A 180 13.78 6.76 -68.27
CA TYR A 180 15.06 7.47 -68.27
C TYR A 180 15.95 7.00 -67.11
N ARG A 181 17.10 6.38 -67.43
CA ARG A 181 18.00 5.73 -66.47
C ARG A 181 17.27 4.82 -65.47
N ALA A 182 16.28 4.06 -65.93
CA ALA A 182 15.78 2.89 -65.21
C ALA A 182 16.88 1.81 -65.14
N GLN A 183 17.01 1.08 -64.03
CA GLN A 183 18.09 0.12 -63.81
C GLN A 183 17.58 -1.20 -63.22
N THR A 184 17.92 -2.33 -63.85
CA THR A 184 17.76 -3.69 -63.30
C THR A 184 19.09 -4.44 -63.26
N PHE A 185 19.37 -5.11 -62.13
CA PHE A 185 20.68 -5.71 -61.82
C PHE A 185 20.66 -7.22 -61.50
N ASN A 186 19.48 -7.85 -61.54
CA ASN A 186 19.28 -9.24 -61.15
C ASN A 186 18.14 -9.86 -61.97
N ASP A 187 18.10 -11.19 -62.02
CA ASP A 187 17.16 -11.95 -62.85
C ASP A 187 15.69 -11.67 -62.48
N GLY A 188 14.86 -11.54 -63.52
CA GLY A 188 13.43 -11.22 -63.43
C GLY A 188 13.09 -9.87 -62.79
N ALA A 189 14.08 -9.03 -62.48
CA ALA A 189 13.84 -7.72 -61.89
C ALA A 189 13.20 -6.74 -62.90
N THR A 190 12.29 -5.89 -62.44
CA THR A 190 11.51 -4.97 -63.28
C THR A 190 11.55 -3.55 -62.71
N ALA A 191 12.11 -2.58 -63.44
CA ALA A 191 12.15 -1.17 -63.08
C ALA A 191 11.35 -0.34 -64.10
N ILE A 192 10.36 0.44 -63.65
CA ILE A 192 9.44 1.20 -64.52
C ILE A 192 9.31 2.64 -64.00
N GLY A 193 10.12 3.56 -64.53
CA GLY A 193 10.13 4.96 -64.16
C GLY A 193 11.44 5.68 -64.47
N GLY A 194 11.45 7.01 -64.36
CA GLY A 194 12.71 7.77 -64.37
C GLY A 194 13.51 7.49 -63.10
N LEU A 195 14.79 7.13 -63.21
CA LEU A 195 15.68 6.79 -62.07
C LEU A 195 15.23 5.59 -61.21
N SER A 196 14.25 4.79 -61.62
CA SER A 196 13.80 3.60 -60.86
C SER A 196 14.86 2.49 -60.87
N THR A 197 15.11 1.85 -59.73
CA THR A 197 16.11 0.77 -59.59
C THR A 197 15.52 -0.50 -58.98
N ALA A 198 15.60 -1.63 -59.69
CA ALA A 198 15.28 -2.96 -59.14
C ALA A 198 16.57 -3.82 -59.07
N SER A 199 17.07 -4.05 -57.85
CA SER A 199 18.36 -4.72 -57.60
C SER A 199 18.27 -6.01 -56.77
N GLY A 200 17.08 -6.44 -56.36
CA GLY A 200 16.86 -7.79 -55.81
C GLY A 200 16.40 -8.78 -56.90
N PHE A 201 16.61 -10.07 -56.69
CA PHE A 201 16.07 -11.13 -57.54
C PHE A 201 14.54 -11.05 -57.58
N LEU A 202 13.91 -11.13 -58.77
CA LEU A 202 12.45 -10.96 -58.95
C LEU A 202 11.85 -9.67 -58.32
N SER A 203 12.65 -8.61 -58.14
CA SER A 203 12.18 -7.36 -57.51
C SER A 203 11.52 -6.41 -58.53
N THR A 204 10.53 -5.61 -58.08
CA THR A 204 9.80 -4.65 -58.94
C THR A 204 9.88 -3.22 -58.39
N ALA A 205 10.34 -2.26 -59.18
CA ALA A 205 10.48 -0.84 -58.82
C ALA A 205 9.73 0.07 -59.81
N GLY A 206 8.48 0.41 -59.51
CA GLY A 206 7.65 1.34 -60.31
C GLY A 206 7.67 2.78 -59.77
N GLY A 207 7.54 3.77 -60.63
CA GLY A 207 7.52 5.19 -60.27
C GLY A 207 8.90 5.88 -60.31
N TYR A 208 8.91 7.21 -60.17
CA TYR A 208 10.14 7.98 -60.31
C TYR A 208 11.04 7.86 -59.06
N SER A 209 12.31 7.51 -59.28
CA SER A 209 13.33 7.30 -58.23
C SER A 209 12.99 6.23 -57.20
N SER A 210 12.07 5.30 -57.49
CA SER A 210 11.78 4.15 -56.62
C SER A 210 12.93 3.14 -56.60
N ARG A 211 13.05 2.38 -55.50
CA ARG A 211 14.10 1.38 -55.33
C ARG A 211 13.57 0.11 -54.66
N ALA A 212 13.60 -1.01 -55.38
CA ALA A 212 13.36 -2.34 -54.83
C ALA A 212 14.71 -3.08 -54.79
N SER A 213 15.24 -3.36 -53.60
CA SER A 213 16.57 -3.98 -53.43
C SER A 213 16.57 -5.27 -52.61
N GLY A 214 15.43 -5.66 -52.02
CA GLY A 214 15.25 -6.99 -51.44
C GLY A 214 14.74 -7.99 -52.49
N ASP A 215 15.05 -9.27 -52.35
CA ASP A 215 14.57 -10.30 -53.26
C ASP A 215 13.04 -10.44 -53.15
N THR A 216 12.34 -10.61 -54.28
CA THR A 216 10.87 -10.59 -54.41
C THR A 216 10.18 -9.31 -53.89
N SER A 217 10.93 -8.22 -53.64
CA SER A 217 10.37 -6.99 -53.09
C SER A 217 9.73 -6.08 -54.15
N THR A 218 8.72 -5.29 -53.76
CA THR A 218 7.98 -4.41 -54.66
C THR A 218 7.92 -2.96 -54.14
N ALA A 219 8.63 -2.03 -54.79
CA ALA A 219 8.52 -0.60 -54.56
C ALA A 219 7.64 0.05 -55.66
N PHE A 220 6.63 0.84 -55.31
CA PHE A 220 5.79 1.54 -56.29
C PHE A 220 5.40 2.96 -55.83
N GLY A 221 6.05 3.99 -56.39
CA GLY A 221 5.74 5.38 -56.07
C GLY A 221 6.92 6.32 -56.29
N TYR A 222 6.75 7.60 -55.94
CA TYR A 222 7.87 8.55 -55.93
C TYR A 222 8.80 8.23 -54.75
N ARG A 223 10.08 7.93 -55.03
CA ARG A 223 11.10 7.61 -54.01
C ARG A 223 10.74 6.45 -53.04
N ALA A 224 9.77 5.60 -53.37
CA ALA A 224 9.41 4.40 -52.61
C ALA A 224 10.61 3.45 -52.48
N ARG A 225 10.81 2.83 -51.32
CA ARG A 225 11.94 1.93 -51.04
C ARG A 225 11.49 0.63 -50.40
N SER A 226 11.69 -0.47 -51.11
CA SER A 226 11.49 -1.84 -50.59
C SER A 226 12.86 -2.50 -50.48
N GLN A 227 13.34 -2.74 -49.26
CA GLN A 227 14.71 -3.20 -48.98
C GLN A 227 14.76 -4.61 -48.38
N GLY A 228 13.77 -4.98 -47.56
CA GLY A 228 13.67 -6.33 -47.02
C GLY A 228 13.22 -7.34 -48.07
N SER A 229 13.65 -8.60 -47.96
CA SER A 229 13.17 -9.67 -48.84
C SER A 229 11.67 -9.89 -48.65
N SER A 230 10.96 -10.08 -49.76
CA SER A 230 9.49 -10.19 -49.85
C SER A 230 8.72 -8.99 -49.26
N SER A 231 9.33 -7.80 -49.20
CA SER A 231 8.69 -6.57 -48.73
C SER A 231 7.89 -5.85 -49.83
N ILE A 232 6.93 -5.00 -49.44
CA ILE A 232 6.13 -4.16 -50.34
C ILE A 232 6.13 -2.71 -49.82
N ALA A 233 6.48 -1.74 -50.66
CA ALA A 233 6.46 -0.31 -50.36
C ALA A 233 5.73 0.50 -51.44
N VAL A 234 4.55 1.04 -51.13
CA VAL A 234 3.70 1.79 -52.08
C VAL A 234 3.45 3.22 -51.61
N GLY A 235 3.67 4.19 -52.50
CA GLY A 235 3.39 5.62 -52.31
C GLY A 235 4.64 6.50 -52.19
N ASP A 236 4.49 7.73 -51.68
CA ASP A 236 5.57 8.72 -51.63
C ASP A 236 6.55 8.44 -50.49
N THR A 237 7.80 8.14 -50.83
CA THR A 237 8.91 7.98 -49.87
C THR A 237 8.68 6.84 -48.85
N ALA A 238 7.68 5.99 -49.08
CA ALA A 238 7.35 4.80 -48.29
C ALA A 238 8.56 3.86 -48.15
N LEU A 239 8.80 3.33 -46.94
CA LEU A 239 9.99 2.53 -46.61
C LEU A 239 9.64 1.17 -45.98
N ALA A 240 9.71 0.10 -46.77
CA ALA A 240 9.59 -1.28 -46.30
C ALA A 240 10.99 -1.90 -46.16
N SER A 241 11.57 -1.81 -44.98
CA SER A 241 12.94 -2.29 -44.69
C SER A 241 12.95 -3.67 -44.03
N GLY A 242 11.90 -4.01 -43.26
CA GLY A 242 11.75 -5.33 -42.65
C GLY A 242 11.50 -6.44 -43.69
N VAL A 243 12.00 -7.64 -43.43
CA VAL A 243 11.67 -8.84 -44.22
C VAL A 243 10.17 -9.10 -44.13
N GLN A 244 9.51 -9.46 -45.24
CA GLN A 244 8.05 -9.66 -45.33
C GLN A 244 7.17 -8.46 -44.92
N SER A 245 7.75 -7.25 -44.79
CA SER A 245 7.00 -6.06 -44.37
C SER A 245 6.13 -5.45 -45.48
N VAL A 246 5.00 -4.83 -45.12
CA VAL A 246 4.04 -4.23 -46.05
C VAL A 246 3.79 -2.77 -45.67
N VAL A 247 4.04 -1.86 -46.60
CA VAL A 247 3.99 -0.41 -46.40
C VAL A 247 3.19 0.24 -47.51
N VAL A 248 2.13 0.97 -47.16
CA VAL A 248 1.26 1.68 -48.12
C VAL A 248 0.89 3.04 -47.55
N GLY A 249 1.42 4.13 -48.11
CA GLY A 249 1.15 5.47 -47.59
C GLY A 249 2.05 6.57 -48.16
N GLY A 250 2.49 7.48 -47.31
CA GLY A 250 3.38 8.58 -47.69
C GLY A 250 3.72 9.49 -46.53
N ILE A 251 4.13 10.71 -46.85
CA ILE A 251 4.53 11.73 -45.87
C ILE A 251 3.27 12.35 -45.23
N SER A 252 3.23 12.43 -43.89
CA SER A 252 2.18 13.12 -43.14
C SER A 252 2.50 14.62 -42.94
N ASN A 253 1.54 15.41 -42.45
CA ASN A 253 1.76 16.83 -42.16
C ASN A 253 2.77 17.07 -41.00
N SER A 254 3.07 16.05 -40.20
CA SER A 254 4.14 16.09 -39.19
C SER A 254 5.54 15.85 -39.78
N GLY A 255 5.63 15.50 -41.07
CA GLY A 255 6.87 15.13 -41.75
C GLY A 255 7.26 13.65 -41.61
N SER A 256 6.43 12.85 -40.92
CA SER A 256 6.67 11.41 -40.74
C SER A 256 6.42 10.66 -42.05
N ILE A 257 7.34 9.76 -42.42
CA ILE A 257 7.15 8.83 -43.55
C ILE A 257 6.39 7.58 -43.08
N THR A 258 5.60 6.97 -43.98
CA THR A 258 5.09 5.61 -43.75
C THR A 258 6.24 4.60 -43.86
N ALA A 259 6.47 3.81 -42.81
CA ALA A 259 7.59 2.86 -42.77
C ALA A 259 7.29 1.61 -41.95
N ALA A 260 7.81 0.46 -42.41
CA ALA A 260 7.90 -0.75 -41.62
C ALA A 260 9.33 -1.28 -41.63
N THR A 261 9.93 -1.39 -40.45
CA THR A 261 11.33 -1.84 -40.28
C THR A 261 11.42 -3.18 -39.55
N GLY A 262 10.37 -3.59 -38.83
CA GLY A 262 10.26 -4.92 -38.24
C GLY A 262 9.85 -6.00 -39.24
N THR A 263 10.25 -7.23 -38.95
CA THR A 263 9.93 -8.46 -39.70
C THR A 263 8.42 -8.68 -39.72
N GLY A 264 7.82 -8.85 -40.91
CA GLY A 264 6.36 -8.98 -41.06
C GLY A 264 5.54 -7.75 -40.67
N GLY A 265 6.19 -6.60 -40.39
CA GLY A 265 5.52 -5.38 -39.94
C GLY A 265 4.64 -4.76 -41.03
N ILE A 266 3.46 -4.24 -40.64
CA ILE A 266 2.47 -3.63 -41.53
C ILE A 266 2.31 -2.15 -41.18
N ALA A 267 2.49 -1.25 -42.16
CA ALA A 267 2.32 0.19 -42.00
C ALA A 267 1.41 0.77 -43.10
N LEU A 268 0.19 1.16 -42.75
CA LEU A 268 -0.84 1.61 -43.70
C LEU A 268 -1.39 3.00 -43.32
N GLY A 269 -1.14 4.00 -44.18
CA GLY A 269 -1.56 5.39 -44.00
C GLY A 269 -0.39 6.36 -43.84
N ALA A 270 -0.61 7.65 -44.13
CA ALA A 270 0.44 8.67 -44.14
C ALA A 270 1.09 8.82 -42.75
N GLY A 271 2.41 8.69 -42.70
CA GLY A 271 3.18 8.73 -41.45
C GLY A 271 3.05 7.49 -40.54
N ALA A 272 2.32 6.44 -40.94
CA ALA A 272 2.20 5.23 -40.12
C ALA A 272 3.54 4.48 -39.99
N GLN A 273 3.94 4.10 -38.78
CA GLN A 273 5.24 3.49 -38.51
C GLN A 273 5.10 2.19 -37.72
N SER A 274 5.61 1.09 -38.28
CA SER A 274 5.64 -0.24 -37.67
C SER A 274 7.09 -0.70 -37.48
N GLN A 275 7.68 -0.33 -36.34
CA GLN A 275 9.11 -0.50 -36.11
C GLN A 275 9.49 -1.81 -35.38
N SER A 276 8.48 -2.59 -34.97
CA SER A 276 8.59 -3.84 -34.22
C SER A 276 8.18 -5.06 -35.06
N ASP A 277 8.63 -6.27 -34.69
CA ASP A 277 8.33 -7.50 -35.43
C ASP A 277 6.86 -7.91 -35.28
N TYR A 278 6.26 -8.41 -36.37
CA TYR A 278 4.85 -8.81 -36.53
C TYR A 278 3.82 -7.72 -36.15
N ALA A 279 4.25 -6.47 -36.08
CA ALA A 279 3.43 -5.36 -35.62
C ALA A 279 2.55 -4.73 -36.73
N ILE A 280 1.46 -4.06 -36.33
CA ILE A 280 0.42 -3.57 -37.25
C ILE A 280 0.05 -2.12 -36.93
N ALA A 281 0.61 -1.17 -37.68
CA ALA A 281 0.32 0.27 -37.62
C ALA A 281 -0.62 0.69 -38.77
N ILE A 282 -1.85 1.14 -38.46
CA ILE A 282 -2.84 1.53 -39.47
C ILE A 282 -3.50 2.86 -39.07
N GLY A 283 -3.20 3.93 -39.82
CA GLY A 283 -3.79 5.25 -39.58
C GLY A 283 -2.97 6.40 -40.15
N TYR A 284 -3.42 7.62 -39.88
CA TYR A 284 -2.60 8.81 -40.06
C TYR A 284 -1.73 8.98 -38.80
N ASP A 285 -0.40 9.09 -38.95
CA ASP A 285 0.59 9.21 -37.87
C ASP A 285 0.49 8.13 -36.75
N SER A 286 -0.05 6.94 -37.03
CA SER A 286 -0.08 5.81 -36.09
C SER A 286 1.32 5.19 -35.92
N ASN A 287 1.85 5.06 -34.70
CA ASN A 287 3.25 4.69 -34.47
C ASN A 287 3.43 3.56 -33.46
N ILE A 288 4.18 2.53 -33.85
CA ILE A 288 4.66 1.45 -32.99
C ILE A 288 6.17 1.61 -32.85
N PHE A 289 6.61 1.91 -31.63
CA PHE A 289 7.98 2.31 -31.34
C PHE A 289 8.89 1.10 -31.05
N PRO A 290 10.17 1.14 -31.49
CA PRO A 290 11.14 0.06 -31.29
C PRO A 290 11.74 0.13 -29.89
N ASN A 291 10.90 -0.10 -28.87
CA ASN A 291 11.30 -0.08 -27.48
C ASN A 291 11.77 -1.48 -27.03
N ALA A 292 13.10 -1.63 -26.90
CA ALA A 292 13.84 -2.87 -26.62
C ALA A 292 13.82 -3.96 -27.72
N PRO A 293 14.90 -4.77 -27.85
CA PRO A 293 14.88 -5.98 -28.69
C PRO A 293 13.84 -6.99 -28.17
N GLY A 294 13.10 -7.63 -29.08
CA GLY A 294 12.03 -8.56 -28.71
C GLY A 294 10.65 -7.91 -28.48
N ASN A 295 10.47 -6.63 -28.88
CA ASN A 295 9.13 -6.08 -29.03
C ASN A 295 8.44 -6.73 -30.24
N THR A 296 7.38 -7.50 -29.98
CA THR A 296 6.59 -8.24 -30.97
C THR A 296 5.08 -8.03 -30.79
N ASP A 297 4.29 -8.32 -31.82
CA ASP A 297 2.83 -8.51 -31.76
C ASP A 297 2.04 -7.26 -31.30
N ALA A 298 2.59 -6.07 -31.49
CA ALA A 298 1.96 -4.80 -31.15
C ALA A 298 1.01 -4.31 -32.26
N VAL A 299 -0.12 -3.72 -31.88
CA VAL A 299 -1.15 -3.22 -32.80
C VAL A 299 -1.48 -1.76 -32.46
N ALA A 300 -1.48 -0.87 -33.45
CA ALA A 300 -1.84 0.55 -33.32
C ALA A 300 -2.71 0.98 -34.51
N ILE A 301 -4.02 1.12 -34.29
CA ILE A 301 -5.02 1.39 -35.33
C ILE A 301 -5.80 2.65 -34.99
N GLY A 302 -5.61 3.72 -35.76
CA GLY A 302 -6.29 5.01 -35.59
C GLY A 302 -5.41 6.22 -35.88
N HIS A 303 -6.02 7.40 -35.90
CA HIS A 303 -5.28 8.67 -36.01
C HIS A 303 -4.39 8.86 -34.78
N SER A 304 -3.07 8.91 -34.95
CA SER A 304 -2.10 9.07 -33.87
C SER A 304 -2.21 8.01 -32.76
N ALA A 305 -2.65 6.79 -33.10
CA ALA A 305 -2.60 5.65 -32.18
C ALA A 305 -1.14 5.25 -31.92
N GLY A 306 -0.77 4.98 -30.67
CA GLY A 306 0.60 4.77 -30.24
C GLY A 306 0.80 3.51 -29.40
N SER A 307 1.84 2.73 -29.71
CA SER A 307 2.21 1.51 -28.97
C SER A 307 3.70 1.47 -28.68
N PHE A 308 4.08 1.28 -27.41
CA PHE A 308 5.47 1.44 -26.94
C PHE A 308 6.06 0.19 -26.25
N ALA A 309 5.37 -0.95 -26.32
CA ALA A 309 5.75 -2.21 -25.65
C ALA A 309 5.21 -3.44 -26.41
N PRO A 310 5.76 -4.65 -26.21
CA PRO A 310 5.24 -5.89 -26.82
C PRO A 310 3.78 -6.18 -26.48
N ARG A 311 3.12 -6.94 -27.36
CA ARG A 311 1.74 -7.46 -27.20
C ARG A 311 0.67 -6.40 -26.89
N THR A 312 0.95 -5.14 -27.22
CA THR A 312 0.05 -4.01 -26.96
C THR A 312 -1.04 -3.88 -28.02
N VAL A 313 -2.20 -3.36 -27.63
CA VAL A 313 -3.31 -3.05 -28.54
C VAL A 313 -3.79 -1.62 -28.32
N SER A 314 -3.59 -0.75 -29.29
CA SER A 314 -4.08 0.63 -29.31
C SER A 314 -5.10 0.81 -30.44
N LEU A 315 -6.36 1.08 -30.12
CA LEU A 315 -7.46 1.20 -31.10
C LEU A 315 -8.28 2.47 -30.87
N GLY A 316 -8.06 3.48 -31.71
CA GLY A 316 -8.79 4.75 -31.70
C GLY A 316 -7.91 5.97 -31.95
N GLY A 317 -8.53 7.15 -32.00
CA GLY A 317 -7.79 8.41 -32.16
C GLY A 317 -7.03 8.75 -30.87
N PHE A 318 -5.70 8.91 -30.94
CA PHE A 318 -4.84 9.11 -29.76
C PHE A 318 -4.95 8.01 -28.70
N ALA A 319 -5.27 6.76 -29.10
CA ALA A 319 -5.20 5.61 -28.20
C ALA A 319 -3.74 5.23 -27.94
N LEU A 320 -3.31 5.17 -26.68
CA LEU A 320 -1.92 4.89 -26.28
C LEU A 320 -1.81 3.65 -25.38
N ALA A 321 -0.86 2.76 -25.67
CA ALA A 321 -0.52 1.59 -24.84
C ALA A 321 1.00 1.51 -24.63
N MET A 322 1.42 1.63 -23.37
CA MET A 322 2.83 1.91 -23.02
C MET A 322 3.55 0.78 -22.27
N GLY A 323 2.80 -0.13 -21.63
CA GLY A 323 3.34 -1.33 -20.95
C GLY A 323 3.03 -2.64 -21.67
N ASP A 324 3.78 -3.69 -21.35
CA ASP A 324 3.63 -5.04 -21.94
C ASP A 324 2.21 -5.58 -21.76
N GLY A 325 1.61 -6.11 -22.84
CA GLY A 325 0.23 -6.60 -22.83
C GLY A 325 -0.83 -5.51 -22.62
N GLY A 326 -0.46 -4.23 -22.67
CA GLY A 326 -1.37 -3.11 -22.45
C GLY A 326 -2.42 -2.96 -23.55
N ILE A 327 -3.68 -2.80 -23.18
CA ILE A 327 -4.83 -2.66 -24.10
C ILE A 327 -5.45 -1.28 -23.89
N SER A 328 -5.56 -0.49 -24.96
CA SER A 328 -6.12 0.86 -24.98
C SER A 328 -7.08 1.01 -26.16
N ILE A 329 -8.38 1.14 -25.87
CA ILE A 329 -9.43 1.15 -26.88
C ILE A 329 -10.38 2.32 -26.60
N GLY A 330 -10.32 3.36 -27.43
CA GLY A 330 -11.07 4.60 -27.25
C GLY A 330 -10.42 5.78 -27.95
N HIS A 331 -11.09 6.94 -27.94
CA HIS A 331 -10.43 8.20 -28.27
C HIS A 331 -9.71 8.72 -27.01
N ASP A 332 -8.43 9.06 -27.11
CA ASP A 332 -7.63 9.62 -26.00
C ASP A 332 -7.57 8.68 -24.78
N SER A 333 -7.63 7.35 -25.00
CA SER A 333 -7.48 6.33 -23.95
C SER A 333 -6.00 6.02 -23.72
N THR A 334 -5.59 5.73 -22.48
CA THR A 334 -4.20 5.33 -22.20
C THR A 334 -4.08 4.20 -21.18
N ALA A 335 -3.38 3.13 -21.57
CA ALA A 335 -2.88 2.07 -20.69
C ALA A 335 -1.37 2.26 -20.48
N TYR A 336 -0.96 2.75 -19.31
CA TYR A 336 0.42 3.20 -19.06
C TYR A 336 1.40 2.07 -18.69
N THR A 337 0.91 1.03 -18.05
CA THR A 337 1.71 -0.01 -17.36
C THR A 337 1.40 -1.41 -17.87
N GLU A 338 2.20 -2.40 -17.43
CA GLU A 338 2.00 -3.81 -17.80
C GLU A 338 0.60 -4.34 -17.42
N ASN A 339 0.06 -5.20 -18.28
CA ASN A 339 -1.28 -5.82 -18.17
C ASN A 339 -2.46 -4.83 -17.96
N SER A 340 -2.25 -3.53 -18.19
CA SER A 340 -3.30 -2.51 -18.02
C SER A 340 -4.32 -2.52 -19.16
N ILE A 341 -5.60 -2.33 -18.84
CA ILE A 341 -6.71 -2.24 -19.80
C ILE A 341 -7.43 -0.89 -19.63
N ALA A 342 -7.48 -0.09 -20.69
CA ALA A 342 -8.26 1.14 -20.80
C ALA A 342 -9.28 1.01 -21.96
N LEU A 343 -10.58 0.95 -21.65
CA LEU A 343 -11.65 0.75 -22.63
C LEU A 343 -12.72 1.86 -22.49
N GLY A 344 -12.60 2.91 -23.29
CA GLY A 344 -13.50 4.06 -23.30
C GLY A 344 -12.77 5.36 -23.66
N ALA A 345 -13.51 6.37 -24.14
CA ALA A 345 -12.91 7.67 -24.44
C ALA A 345 -12.38 8.34 -23.17
N ARG A 346 -11.11 8.73 -23.13
CA ARG A 346 -10.40 9.22 -21.93
C ARG A 346 -10.37 8.23 -20.75
N ALA A 347 -10.47 6.93 -21.03
CA ALA A 347 -10.16 5.90 -20.03
C ALA A 347 -8.65 5.87 -19.76
N GLY A 348 -8.24 5.85 -18.48
CA GLY A 348 -6.83 5.92 -18.10
C GLY A 348 -6.47 4.99 -16.93
N THR A 349 -5.37 4.23 -17.06
CA THR A 349 -4.81 3.44 -15.96
C THR A 349 -3.68 4.17 -15.22
N SER A 350 -3.10 3.55 -14.19
CA SER A 350 -2.08 4.18 -13.35
C SER A 350 -0.74 4.26 -14.09
N TRP A 351 -0.05 5.39 -13.94
CA TRP A 351 1.29 5.61 -14.49
C TRP A 351 2.36 4.73 -13.80
N PHE A 352 2.08 4.23 -12.60
CA PHE A 352 3.05 3.58 -11.73
C PHE A 352 2.71 2.11 -11.39
N ASN A 353 1.43 1.74 -11.46
CA ASN A 353 0.95 0.44 -11.01
C ASN A 353 0.40 -0.40 -12.19
N GLY A 354 0.84 -1.66 -12.30
CA GLY A 354 0.36 -2.61 -13.31
C GLY A 354 -1.03 -3.21 -13.02
N ASN A 355 -1.49 -4.08 -13.93
CA ASN A 355 -2.73 -4.88 -13.83
C ASN A 355 -4.05 -4.07 -13.70
N ASN A 356 -4.03 -2.76 -13.95
CA ASN A 356 -5.17 -1.89 -13.72
C ASN A 356 -6.20 -1.96 -14.87
N THR A 357 -7.50 -1.99 -14.55
CA THR A 357 -8.59 -2.09 -15.53
C THR A 357 -9.56 -0.91 -15.41
N ALA A 358 -9.59 -0.03 -16.40
CA ALA A 358 -10.48 1.13 -16.50
C ALA A 358 -11.43 0.95 -17.70
N ILE A 359 -12.73 0.72 -17.44
CA ILE A 359 -13.76 0.47 -18.46
C ILE A 359 -14.88 1.50 -18.32
N GLY A 360 -15.01 2.37 -19.33
CA GLY A 360 -15.95 3.48 -19.38
C GLY A 360 -15.30 4.75 -19.90
N ALA A 361 -16.07 5.67 -20.49
CA ALA A 361 -15.52 7.00 -20.78
C ALA A 361 -15.20 7.73 -19.46
N ASP A 362 -14.11 8.48 -19.42
CA ASP A 362 -13.57 9.18 -18.23
C ASP A 362 -13.27 8.29 -16.99
N SER A 363 -13.24 6.96 -17.13
CA SER A 363 -12.90 6.05 -16.02
C SER A 363 -11.40 6.05 -15.72
N GLN A 364 -11.01 6.10 -14.44
CA GLN A 364 -9.60 6.22 -14.02
C GLN A 364 -9.23 5.25 -12.89
N THR A 365 -8.10 4.56 -13.02
CA THR A 365 -7.57 3.64 -12.00
C THR A 365 -6.14 4.00 -11.60
N ASN A 366 -6.00 4.78 -10.52
CA ASN A 366 -4.70 5.19 -9.96
C ASN A 366 -4.11 4.15 -8.99
N GLY A 367 -4.96 3.31 -8.38
CA GLY A 367 -4.61 2.27 -7.41
C GLY A 367 -3.69 1.15 -7.91
N ILE A 368 -3.52 0.09 -7.10
CA ILE A 368 -2.77 -1.14 -7.45
C ILE A 368 -3.78 -2.28 -7.66
N ASP A 369 -3.65 -3.08 -8.72
CA ASP A 369 -4.62 -4.12 -9.10
C ASP A 369 -6.07 -3.58 -9.09
N ALA A 370 -6.23 -2.36 -9.61
CA ALA A 370 -7.41 -1.52 -9.43
C ALA A 370 -8.37 -1.63 -10.62
N VAL A 371 -9.68 -1.69 -10.33
CA VAL A 371 -10.73 -1.93 -11.33
C VAL A 371 -11.81 -0.85 -11.27
N ALA A 372 -11.92 0.00 -12.28
CA ALA A 372 -13.01 0.97 -12.44
C ALA A 372 -13.90 0.56 -13.62
N ILE A 373 -15.19 0.32 -13.38
CA ILE A 373 -16.15 -0.09 -14.41
C ILE A 373 -17.37 0.82 -14.35
N GLY A 374 -17.43 1.81 -15.23
CA GLY A 374 -18.51 2.77 -15.38
C GLY A 374 -18.05 4.13 -15.90
N TYR A 375 -18.96 4.89 -16.50
CA TYR A 375 -18.69 6.28 -16.92
C TYR A 375 -18.19 7.12 -15.74
N GLY A 376 -17.00 7.69 -15.83
CA GLY A 376 -16.38 8.48 -14.77
C GLY A 376 -16.10 7.72 -13.46
N ALA A 377 -16.08 6.38 -13.46
CA ALA A 377 -15.73 5.57 -12.29
C ALA A 377 -14.25 5.73 -11.92
N ARG A 378 -13.92 5.77 -10.62
CA ARG A 378 -12.58 6.15 -10.13
C ARG A 378 -12.08 5.25 -9.00
N VAL A 379 -10.85 4.73 -9.12
CA VAL A 379 -10.16 4.03 -8.02
C VAL A 379 -8.88 4.78 -7.67
N GLY A 380 -8.83 5.33 -6.45
CA GLY A 380 -7.74 6.17 -5.95
C GLY A 380 -7.67 7.55 -6.61
N ASP A 381 -7.03 8.49 -5.90
CA ASP A 381 -6.82 9.85 -6.40
C ASP A 381 -5.54 9.96 -7.23
N PHE A 382 -5.43 11.02 -8.03
CA PHE A 382 -4.25 11.34 -8.85
C PHE A 382 -3.10 11.94 -8.01
N VAL A 383 -3.00 11.59 -6.72
CA VAL A 383 -2.02 12.15 -5.80
C VAL A 383 -0.73 11.34 -5.89
N ASP A 384 0.29 11.99 -6.44
CA ASP A 384 1.66 11.52 -6.56
C ASP A 384 2.32 11.41 -5.17
N ASP A 385 2.01 10.34 -4.41
CA ASP A 385 2.75 9.96 -3.21
C ASP A 385 3.51 8.63 -3.34
N ALA A 386 4.84 8.73 -3.23
CA ALA A 386 5.75 7.59 -3.11
C ALA A 386 5.64 6.92 -1.70
N TRP A 387 4.45 6.94 -1.10
CA TRP A 387 4.14 6.55 0.27
C TRP A 387 3.11 5.42 0.36
N ASN A 388 2.78 4.80 -0.79
CA ASN A 388 1.97 3.59 -0.88
C ASN A 388 0.56 3.76 -0.28
N ARG A 389 -0.07 4.94 -0.47
CA ARG A 389 -1.47 5.19 -0.08
C ARG A 389 -2.50 4.85 -1.17
N SER A 390 -2.04 4.47 -2.36
CA SER A 390 -2.87 4.00 -3.46
C SER A 390 -3.73 2.80 -3.05
N ALA A 391 -5.04 2.87 -3.28
CA ALA A 391 -5.95 1.77 -2.94
C ALA A 391 -5.62 0.50 -3.73
N SER A 392 -5.29 -0.59 -3.03
CA SER A 392 -4.87 -1.87 -3.60
C SER A 392 -6.04 -2.86 -3.68
N SER A 393 -6.17 -3.58 -4.80
CA SER A 393 -7.25 -4.55 -5.02
C SER A 393 -8.64 -3.95 -4.76
N ALA A 394 -8.83 -2.71 -5.26
CA ALA A 394 -10.01 -1.90 -5.03
C ALA A 394 -10.84 -1.76 -6.31
N VAL A 395 -12.16 -1.88 -6.18
CA VAL A 395 -13.10 -1.94 -7.30
C VAL A 395 -14.12 -0.81 -7.19
N ALA A 396 -14.21 0.05 -8.21
CA ALA A 396 -15.27 1.04 -8.36
C ALA A 396 -16.25 0.58 -9.45
N LEU A 397 -17.48 0.22 -9.06
CA LEU A 397 -18.47 -0.39 -9.94
C LEU A 397 -19.70 0.51 -10.12
N GLY A 398 -20.01 0.87 -11.36
CA GLY A 398 -21.06 1.82 -11.72
C GLY A 398 -20.53 3.22 -12.04
N ALA A 399 -21.32 4.01 -12.79
CA ALA A 399 -20.93 5.36 -13.20
C ALA A 399 -20.68 6.28 -11.98
N HIS A 400 -19.61 7.07 -12.01
CA HIS A 400 -19.16 7.94 -10.92
C HIS A 400 -18.97 7.25 -9.55
N SER A 401 -18.88 5.92 -9.52
CA SER A 401 -18.47 5.21 -8.30
C SER A 401 -17.01 5.52 -7.98
N TYR A 402 -16.70 5.67 -6.69
CA TYR A 402 -15.38 6.04 -6.20
C TYR A 402 -14.93 5.06 -5.12
N ALA A 403 -13.74 4.47 -5.30
CA ALA A 403 -13.12 3.56 -4.34
C ALA A 403 -11.76 4.11 -3.90
N ASN A 404 -11.65 4.49 -2.62
CA ASN A 404 -10.44 5.07 -2.02
C ASN A 404 -9.86 4.22 -0.88
N ARG A 405 -10.30 2.97 -0.73
CA ARG A 405 -9.83 2.01 0.26
C ARG A 405 -9.42 0.70 -0.39
N SER A 406 -8.25 0.20 -0.02
CA SER A 406 -7.80 -1.15 -0.40
C SER A 406 -8.81 -2.22 0.00
N ASN A 407 -8.89 -3.29 -0.79
CA ASN A 407 -9.74 -4.47 -0.55
C ASN A 407 -11.23 -4.11 -0.38
N THR A 408 -11.76 -3.19 -1.20
CA THR A 408 -13.19 -2.81 -1.18
C THR A 408 -13.82 -2.80 -2.57
N VAL A 409 -15.11 -3.13 -2.64
CA VAL A 409 -15.96 -2.90 -3.81
C VAL A 409 -16.89 -1.73 -3.48
N SER A 410 -16.68 -0.58 -4.13
CA SER A 410 -17.54 0.59 -4.00
C SER A 410 -18.53 0.65 -5.16
N VAL A 411 -19.83 0.62 -4.82
CA VAL A 411 -20.94 0.72 -5.79
C VAL A 411 -21.45 2.17 -5.96
N GLY A 412 -20.73 3.16 -5.44
CA GLY A 412 -21.12 4.57 -5.51
C GLY A 412 -20.05 5.51 -4.93
N ASP A 413 -20.48 6.67 -4.45
CA ASP A 413 -19.67 7.60 -3.67
C ASP A 413 -20.55 8.27 -2.61
N VAL A 414 -20.35 7.93 -1.34
CA VAL A 414 -21.13 8.48 -0.23
C VAL A 414 -20.83 9.97 -0.02
N GLN A 415 -19.63 10.45 -0.37
CA GLN A 415 -19.25 11.87 -0.21
C GLN A 415 -19.94 12.75 -1.27
N ALA A 416 -20.12 12.25 -2.49
CA ALA A 416 -20.96 12.85 -3.52
C ALA A 416 -22.47 12.56 -3.39
N GLY A 417 -22.91 11.89 -2.31
CA GLY A 417 -24.31 11.51 -2.08
C GLY A 417 -24.84 10.38 -2.98
N LEU A 418 -23.99 9.73 -3.75
CA LEU A 418 -24.29 8.69 -4.71
C LEU A 418 -24.26 7.30 -4.04
N THR A 419 -25.38 6.85 -3.50
CA THR A 419 -25.54 5.45 -3.02
C THR A 419 -26.32 4.60 -4.01
N ARG A 420 -26.11 3.28 -3.98
CA ARG A 420 -26.83 2.32 -4.84
C ARG A 420 -27.29 1.11 -4.04
N GLN A 421 -28.49 0.64 -4.33
CA GLN A 421 -28.97 -0.66 -3.88
C GLN A 421 -28.33 -1.76 -4.74
N ILE A 422 -27.78 -2.79 -4.09
CA ILE A 422 -27.43 -4.03 -4.77
C ILE A 422 -28.70 -4.88 -4.78
N THR A 423 -29.31 -5.03 -5.96
CA THR A 423 -30.56 -5.78 -6.14
C THR A 423 -30.29 -7.22 -6.58
N SER A 424 -31.29 -8.10 -6.45
CA SER A 424 -31.21 -9.54 -6.78
C SER A 424 -30.15 -10.32 -5.99
N VAL A 425 -29.78 -9.84 -4.80
CA VAL A 425 -28.89 -10.55 -3.85
C VAL A 425 -29.63 -11.77 -3.30
N ALA A 426 -29.09 -12.97 -3.55
CA ALA A 426 -29.57 -14.22 -2.99
C ALA A 426 -29.46 -14.22 -1.44
N ALA A 427 -30.11 -15.17 -0.77
CA ALA A 427 -29.89 -15.34 0.66
C ALA A 427 -28.48 -15.91 0.89
N GLY A 428 -27.66 -15.25 1.69
CA GLY A 428 -26.32 -15.70 2.00
C GLY A 428 -26.31 -17.04 2.75
N THR A 429 -25.43 -17.94 2.32
CA THR A 429 -25.30 -19.33 2.79
C THR A 429 -24.01 -19.60 3.56
N GLU A 430 -22.92 -18.90 3.23
CA GLU A 430 -21.65 -18.93 3.94
C GLU A 430 -21.42 -17.61 4.72
N ALA A 431 -20.49 -17.63 5.67
CA ALA A 431 -20.22 -16.50 6.57
C ALA A 431 -19.69 -15.22 5.89
N ASN A 432 -19.29 -15.31 4.61
CA ASN A 432 -18.79 -14.19 3.81
C ASN A 432 -19.79 -13.73 2.73
N ASP A 433 -20.98 -14.34 2.63
CA ASP A 433 -21.99 -13.96 1.65
C ASP A 433 -22.69 -12.64 2.03
N ALA A 434 -23.16 -11.90 1.03
CA ALA A 434 -23.96 -10.70 1.25
C ALA A 434 -25.36 -11.05 1.77
N VAL A 435 -25.69 -10.59 2.98
CA VAL A 435 -27.01 -10.79 3.60
C VAL A 435 -28.08 -9.95 2.88
N ASN A 436 -29.21 -10.55 2.52
CA ASN A 436 -30.33 -9.84 1.90
C ASN A 436 -31.44 -9.46 2.91
N VAL A 437 -32.35 -8.57 2.48
CA VAL A 437 -33.39 -8.01 3.37
C VAL A 437 -34.31 -9.09 3.95
N ALA A 438 -34.63 -10.15 3.21
CA ALA A 438 -35.49 -11.24 3.70
C ALA A 438 -34.86 -12.04 4.86
N GLN A 439 -33.53 -12.17 4.89
CA GLN A 439 -32.81 -12.75 6.03
C GLN A 439 -32.89 -11.84 7.27
N LEU A 440 -32.81 -10.52 7.08
CA LEU A 440 -32.94 -9.53 8.15
C LEU A 440 -34.38 -9.44 8.69
N ASP A 441 -35.39 -9.46 7.81
CA ASP A 441 -36.80 -9.52 8.19
C ASP A 441 -37.15 -10.80 8.96
N SER A 442 -36.47 -11.92 8.65
CA SER A 442 -36.60 -13.16 9.41
C SER A 442 -36.09 -13.02 10.86
N VAL A 443 -35.03 -12.23 11.09
CA VAL A 443 -34.56 -11.89 12.45
C VAL A 443 -35.53 -10.93 13.13
N ARG A 444 -36.05 -9.94 12.40
CA ARG A 444 -37.06 -8.99 12.90
C ARG A 444 -38.31 -9.70 13.41
N ALA A 445 -38.85 -10.67 12.66
CA ALA A 445 -40.02 -11.46 13.05
C ALA A 445 -39.79 -12.41 14.25
N VAL A 446 -38.56 -12.48 14.79
CA VAL A 446 -38.25 -13.09 16.09
C VAL A 446 -38.17 -12.02 17.18
N ALA A 447 -37.55 -10.87 16.91
CA ALA A 447 -37.49 -9.74 17.84
C ALA A 447 -38.87 -9.19 18.21
N ASP A 448 -39.72 -8.93 17.21
CA ASP A 448 -41.11 -8.44 17.36
C ASP A 448 -42.01 -9.43 18.16
N ARG A 449 -41.53 -10.65 18.43
CA ARG A 449 -42.23 -11.72 19.17
C ARG A 449 -41.77 -11.87 20.63
N LEU A 450 -40.68 -11.21 21.03
CA LEU A 450 -40.24 -11.12 22.43
C LEU A 450 -40.87 -9.93 23.17
N ASP A 451 -41.40 -8.95 22.43
CA ASP A 451 -41.83 -7.64 22.97
C ASP A 451 -43.14 -7.71 23.79
N SER A 452 -43.92 -8.81 23.69
CA SER A 452 -45.18 -9.00 24.41
C SER A 452 -45.11 -10.09 25.50
N THR A 453 -44.63 -9.70 26.70
CA THR A 453 -44.82 -10.40 27.99
C THR A 453 -44.54 -11.91 28.03
N LEU A 454 -43.30 -12.28 28.38
CA LEU A 454 -42.82 -13.67 28.42
C LEU A 454 -43.33 -14.47 29.64
N ALA A 455 -44.48 -15.12 29.52
CA ALA A 455 -44.99 -16.07 30.52
C ALA A 455 -44.70 -17.53 30.12
N ILE A 456 -43.87 -18.24 30.91
CA ILE A 456 -43.54 -19.67 30.73
C ILE A 456 -43.76 -20.40 32.06
N GLY A 457 -44.80 -21.25 32.14
CA GLY A 457 -45.04 -22.02 33.35
C GLY A 457 -45.99 -23.20 33.17
N LYS A 458 -45.45 -24.42 33.17
CA LYS A 458 -46.16 -25.61 33.66
C LYS A 458 -45.25 -26.82 33.89
N THR A 459 -45.30 -27.35 35.11
CA THR A 459 -45.06 -28.76 35.45
C THR A 459 -46.01 -29.11 36.59
N ASP A 460 -46.92 -30.05 36.33
CA ASP A 460 -47.87 -30.66 37.26
C ASP A 460 -48.89 -29.74 37.97
N THR A 461 -49.85 -30.33 38.69
CA THR A 461 -51.23 -29.80 38.80
C THR A 461 -51.67 -29.28 40.17
N ASP A 462 -50.84 -29.39 41.20
CA ASP A 462 -51.24 -29.10 42.60
C ASP A 462 -50.40 -28.00 43.30
N GLU A 463 -49.44 -27.38 42.62
CA GLU A 463 -48.68 -26.26 43.19
C GLU A 463 -49.36 -24.89 42.94
N ALA A 464 -49.16 -23.96 43.89
CA ALA A 464 -49.69 -22.60 43.78
C ALA A 464 -49.10 -21.84 42.57
N ALA A 465 -49.96 -21.13 41.85
CA ALA A 465 -49.57 -20.37 40.66
C ALA A 465 -48.58 -19.23 40.96
N ALA A 466 -47.91 -18.74 39.92
CA ALA A 466 -47.21 -17.46 39.97
C ALA A 466 -48.21 -16.32 40.19
N HIS A 467 -47.84 -15.34 41.01
CA HIS A 467 -48.69 -14.21 41.40
C HIS A 467 -48.01 -12.88 41.06
N VAL A 468 -48.75 -12.01 40.39
CA VAL A 468 -48.35 -10.64 40.03
C VAL A 468 -49.42 -9.70 40.54
N ASP A 469 -49.02 -8.63 41.22
CA ASP A 469 -49.91 -7.57 41.74
C ASP A 469 -49.47 -6.17 41.26
N GLY A 470 -48.15 -5.95 41.13
CA GLY A 470 -47.57 -4.67 40.69
C GLY A 470 -47.70 -4.39 39.19
N LEU A 471 -47.80 -3.11 38.84
CA LEU A 471 -47.82 -2.66 37.44
C LEU A 471 -46.47 -2.93 36.76
N ASN A 472 -46.47 -3.44 35.53
CA ASN A 472 -45.27 -3.84 34.77
C ASN A 472 -44.38 -4.91 35.46
N ALA A 473 -44.93 -5.67 36.41
CA ALA A 473 -44.22 -6.74 37.12
C ALA A 473 -44.30 -8.10 36.39
N LEU A 474 -43.36 -9.00 36.68
CA LEU A 474 -43.18 -10.30 36.03
C LEU A 474 -42.95 -11.39 37.09
N ALA A 475 -43.77 -12.44 37.10
CA ALA A 475 -43.56 -13.63 37.94
C ALA A 475 -43.45 -14.91 37.10
N LEU A 476 -42.48 -15.77 37.43
CA LEU A 476 -42.14 -16.98 36.66
C LEU A 476 -41.73 -18.14 37.60
N GLY A 477 -42.59 -19.13 37.74
CA GLY A 477 -42.38 -20.33 38.60
C GLY A 477 -43.43 -20.49 39.70
N SER A 478 -43.56 -21.69 40.26
CA SER A 478 -44.59 -21.99 41.27
C SER A 478 -44.37 -21.21 42.56
N ALA A 479 -45.45 -20.64 43.09
CA ALA A 479 -45.43 -19.71 44.23
C ALA A 479 -44.42 -18.54 44.09
N SER A 480 -44.07 -18.12 42.88
CA SER A 480 -43.35 -16.86 42.66
C SER A 480 -44.30 -15.67 42.86
N ASN A 481 -43.83 -14.59 43.49
CA ASN A 481 -44.64 -13.44 43.89
C ASN A 481 -43.94 -12.12 43.50
N ALA A 482 -44.48 -11.41 42.51
CA ALA A 482 -44.02 -10.09 42.07
C ALA A 482 -45.07 -9.02 42.44
N ILE A 483 -44.89 -8.39 43.61
CA ILE A 483 -45.91 -7.58 44.28
C ILE A 483 -45.68 -6.08 44.05
N GLY A 484 -44.43 -5.62 43.98
CA GLY A 484 -44.12 -4.21 43.68
C GLY A 484 -44.25 -3.87 42.20
N ASP A 485 -44.55 -2.61 41.86
CA ASP A 485 -44.49 -2.13 40.46
C ASP A 485 -43.10 -2.38 39.87
N GLY A 486 -43.00 -2.89 38.65
CA GLY A 486 -41.72 -3.25 38.00
C GLY A 486 -40.97 -4.42 38.64
N ALA A 487 -41.58 -5.14 39.59
CA ALA A 487 -40.93 -6.25 40.28
C ALA A 487 -40.78 -7.51 39.39
N ASN A 488 -39.71 -8.27 39.57
CA ASN A 488 -39.37 -9.44 38.76
C ASN A 488 -39.08 -10.65 39.68
N ALA A 489 -39.99 -11.63 39.77
CA ALA A 489 -39.88 -12.82 40.62
C ALA A 489 -39.75 -14.12 39.79
N LEU A 490 -38.53 -14.62 39.56
CA LEU A 490 -38.25 -15.75 38.66
C LEU A 490 -37.63 -16.95 39.40
N GLY A 491 -38.45 -17.86 39.91
CA GLY A 491 -38.03 -19.08 40.61
C GLY A 491 -39.07 -19.54 41.63
N SER A 492 -39.07 -20.83 42.00
CA SER A 492 -40.09 -21.35 42.92
C SER A 492 -39.97 -20.73 44.32
N GLY A 493 -41.07 -20.18 44.84
CA GLY A 493 -41.08 -19.43 46.09
C GLY A 493 -40.31 -18.10 46.07
N SER A 494 -39.92 -17.57 44.90
CA SER A 494 -39.25 -16.26 44.80
C SER A 494 -40.21 -15.12 45.14
N LEU A 495 -39.69 -14.06 45.80
CA LEU A 495 -40.50 -13.00 46.39
C LEU A 495 -39.88 -11.62 46.14
N ALA A 496 -40.51 -10.82 45.28
CA ALA A 496 -40.12 -9.44 44.99
C ALA A 496 -41.23 -8.49 45.47
N LEU A 497 -41.01 -7.87 46.64
CA LEU A 497 -42.00 -7.01 47.33
C LEU A 497 -41.87 -5.53 46.98
N GLY A 498 -40.64 -5.05 46.75
CA GLY A 498 -40.37 -3.64 46.47
C GLY A 498 -40.66 -3.24 45.03
N ARG A 499 -40.93 -1.95 44.80
CA ARG A 499 -40.93 -1.37 43.45
C ARG A 499 -39.56 -1.55 42.80
N ASP A 500 -39.51 -1.98 41.55
CA ASP A 500 -38.30 -2.33 40.78
C ASP A 500 -37.43 -3.42 41.45
N ALA A 501 -38.00 -4.24 42.34
CA ALA A 501 -37.25 -5.31 43.01
C ALA A 501 -37.13 -6.58 42.16
N VAL A 502 -36.00 -7.28 42.24
CA VAL A 502 -35.70 -8.46 41.43
C VAL A 502 -35.36 -9.64 42.33
N ALA A 503 -36.17 -10.71 42.32
CA ALA A 503 -35.95 -11.94 43.06
C ALA A 503 -35.85 -13.14 42.09
N VAL A 504 -34.67 -13.73 41.92
CA VAL A 504 -34.44 -14.80 40.94
C VAL A 504 -33.85 -16.03 41.64
N GLY A 505 -34.54 -17.17 41.51
CA GLY A 505 -34.17 -18.46 42.07
C GLY A 505 -34.93 -18.83 43.35
N ARG A 506 -34.74 -20.08 43.79
CA ARG A 506 -35.65 -20.74 44.75
C ARG A 506 -35.56 -20.14 46.15
N ASN A 507 -36.69 -19.60 46.62
CA ASN A 507 -36.85 -18.82 47.87
C ASN A 507 -35.98 -17.55 47.95
N ALA A 508 -35.54 -16.97 46.82
CA ALA A 508 -34.89 -15.66 46.83
C ALA A 508 -35.89 -14.56 47.23
N SER A 509 -35.48 -13.59 48.05
CA SER A 509 -36.35 -12.52 48.55
C SER A 509 -35.73 -11.13 48.46
N ALA A 510 -36.42 -10.22 47.78
CA ALA A 510 -36.07 -8.81 47.61
C ALA A 510 -37.19 -7.92 48.18
N ALA A 511 -36.93 -7.29 49.34
CA ALA A 511 -37.98 -6.81 50.25
C ALA A 511 -38.37 -5.33 50.13
N ASP A 512 -37.50 -4.48 49.56
CA ASP A 512 -37.65 -3.01 49.49
C ASP A 512 -37.30 -2.52 48.08
N ALA A 513 -37.56 -1.25 47.77
CA ALA A 513 -37.44 -0.69 46.44
C ALA A 513 -36.03 -0.85 45.84
N SER A 514 -35.98 -1.29 44.58
CA SER A 514 -34.75 -1.58 43.83
C SER A 514 -33.82 -2.61 44.47
N ALA A 515 -34.32 -3.45 45.39
CA ALA A 515 -33.55 -4.57 45.95
C ALA A 515 -33.43 -5.73 44.95
N VAL A 516 -32.29 -6.42 44.92
CA VAL A 516 -31.97 -7.49 43.96
C VAL A 516 -31.47 -8.73 44.70
N ALA A 517 -32.20 -9.84 44.68
CA ALA A 517 -31.83 -11.12 45.27
C ALA A 517 -31.79 -12.21 44.19
N VAL A 518 -30.61 -12.66 43.78
CA VAL A 518 -30.40 -13.64 42.71
C VAL A 518 -29.61 -14.83 43.27
N GLY A 519 -30.28 -15.97 43.47
CA GLY A 519 -29.71 -17.19 44.05
C GLY A 519 -30.79 -18.11 44.60
N GLY A 520 -30.44 -19.07 45.45
CA GLY A 520 -31.44 -19.85 46.17
C GLY A 520 -30.99 -20.25 47.57
N VAL A 521 -31.68 -21.22 48.17
CA VAL A 521 -31.24 -21.82 49.45
C VAL A 521 -29.92 -22.59 49.25
N ALA A 522 -28.95 -22.34 50.14
CA ALA A 522 -27.73 -23.15 50.29
C ALA A 522 -27.40 -23.37 51.78
N SER A 523 -26.67 -24.44 52.07
CA SER A 523 -26.01 -24.62 53.38
C SER A 523 -24.70 -23.84 53.39
N VAL A 524 -24.54 -22.93 54.35
CA VAL A 524 -23.41 -21.99 54.47
C VAL A 524 -22.82 -22.07 55.88
N PRO A 525 -21.53 -21.75 56.10
CA PRO A 525 -20.93 -21.88 57.42
C PRO A 525 -21.42 -20.77 58.36
N ALA A 526 -21.67 -21.14 59.62
CA ALA A 526 -21.99 -20.20 60.70
C ALA A 526 -20.71 -19.73 61.40
N PHE A 527 -20.66 -18.46 61.82
CA PHE A 527 -19.46 -17.82 62.36
C PHE A 527 -19.69 -17.16 63.73
N ASP A 528 -18.65 -17.10 64.55
CA ASP A 528 -18.65 -16.39 65.83
C ASP A 528 -18.30 -14.90 65.71
N ALA A 529 -18.27 -14.19 66.86
CA ALA A 529 -17.92 -12.78 66.92
C ALA A 529 -16.46 -12.48 66.53
N ALA A 530 -15.54 -13.44 66.62
CA ALA A 530 -14.14 -13.29 66.21
C ALA A 530 -13.94 -13.50 64.69
N GLY A 531 -14.89 -14.18 64.04
CA GLY A 531 -14.84 -14.58 62.63
C GLY A 531 -14.37 -16.02 62.42
N SER A 532 -14.44 -16.88 63.44
CA SER A 532 -14.17 -18.32 63.34
C SER A 532 -15.43 -19.11 62.95
N ILE A 533 -15.28 -20.25 62.29
CA ILE A 533 -16.40 -21.13 61.88
C ILE A 533 -16.84 -21.99 63.08
N VAL A 534 -18.15 -22.01 63.35
CA VAL A 534 -18.76 -22.73 64.49
C VAL A 534 -19.85 -23.73 64.09
N GLY A 535 -20.24 -23.80 62.82
CA GLY A 535 -21.26 -24.73 62.32
C GLY A 535 -21.65 -24.49 60.87
N ALA A 536 -22.81 -24.97 60.48
CA ALA A 536 -23.44 -24.69 59.18
C ALA A 536 -24.94 -24.45 59.34
N GLN A 537 -25.53 -23.66 58.45
CA GLN A 537 -26.93 -23.22 58.49
C GLN A 537 -27.49 -23.17 57.06
N GLU A 538 -28.75 -23.57 56.86
CA GLU A 538 -29.44 -23.28 55.59
C GLU A 538 -29.87 -21.81 55.53
N GLN A 539 -29.56 -21.16 54.41
CA GLN A 539 -29.77 -19.74 54.21
C GLN A 539 -30.26 -19.48 52.79
N ALA A 540 -31.35 -18.71 52.68
CA ALA A 540 -31.87 -18.22 51.40
C ALA A 540 -31.16 -16.92 50.98
N THR A 541 -31.27 -16.56 49.70
CA THR A 541 -30.74 -15.28 49.20
C THR A 541 -31.66 -14.12 49.59
N LEU A 542 -31.16 -13.14 50.34
CA LEU A 542 -31.97 -12.05 50.90
C LEU A 542 -31.37 -10.66 50.60
N ALA A 543 -32.18 -9.79 50.00
CA ALA A 543 -31.92 -8.35 49.88
C ALA A 543 -33.01 -7.57 50.62
N GLN A 544 -32.71 -7.07 51.83
CA GLN A 544 -33.74 -6.65 52.79
C GLN A 544 -34.07 -5.14 52.80
N ALA A 545 -33.28 -4.31 52.11
CA ALA A 545 -33.37 -2.86 52.19
C ALA A 545 -33.16 -2.22 50.80
N ARG A 546 -33.54 -0.95 50.67
CA ARG A 546 -33.49 -0.18 49.41
C ARG A 546 -32.15 -0.30 48.69
N GLY A 547 -32.19 -0.70 47.42
CA GLY A 547 -31.01 -0.83 46.58
C GLY A 547 -30.01 -1.91 47.03
N ALA A 548 -30.36 -2.78 47.99
CA ALA A 548 -29.50 -3.88 48.41
C ALA A 548 -29.43 -4.97 47.33
N ALA A 549 -28.25 -5.53 47.08
CA ALA A 549 -28.02 -6.60 46.11
C ALA A 549 -27.43 -7.84 46.77
N ALA A 550 -28.00 -9.03 46.52
CA ALA A 550 -27.58 -10.32 47.03
C ALA A 550 -27.52 -11.34 45.88
N LEU A 551 -26.32 -11.60 45.35
CA LEU A 551 -26.07 -12.32 44.10
C LEU A 551 -25.32 -13.63 44.37
N GLY A 552 -26.02 -14.62 44.94
CA GLY A 552 -25.50 -15.95 45.24
C GLY A 552 -26.41 -16.70 46.20
N SER A 553 -26.37 -18.04 46.20
CA SER A 553 -27.22 -18.84 47.09
C SER A 553 -26.87 -18.62 48.56
N GLY A 554 -27.85 -18.26 49.39
CA GLY A 554 -27.63 -17.87 50.78
C GLY A 554 -26.87 -16.55 50.98
N ALA A 555 -26.63 -15.75 49.93
CA ALA A 555 -26.04 -14.43 50.05
C ALA A 555 -27.04 -13.45 50.71
N THR A 556 -26.56 -12.53 51.54
CA THR A 556 -27.41 -11.60 52.29
C THR A 556 -26.88 -10.17 52.31
N ALA A 557 -27.71 -9.24 51.88
CA ALA A 557 -27.50 -7.79 51.97
C ALA A 557 -28.63 -7.17 52.79
N THR A 558 -28.30 -6.65 53.98
CA THR A 558 -29.31 -6.29 55.01
C THR A 558 -29.49 -4.79 55.25
N ARG A 559 -28.67 -3.95 54.59
CA ARG A 559 -28.70 -2.47 54.70
C ARG A 559 -28.85 -1.81 53.34
N SER A 560 -29.21 -0.53 53.34
CA SER A 560 -29.32 0.30 52.15
C SER A 560 -28.06 0.18 51.28
N PHE A 561 -28.24 -0.08 49.99
CA PHE A 561 -27.16 -0.20 49.00
C PHE A 561 -26.05 -1.24 49.32
N ALA A 562 -26.27 -2.14 50.28
CA ALA A 562 -25.32 -3.21 50.57
C ALA A 562 -25.29 -4.25 49.44
N THR A 563 -24.12 -4.77 49.08
CA THR A 563 -23.91 -5.66 47.92
C THR A 563 -23.18 -6.94 48.32
N ALA A 564 -23.91 -8.04 48.51
CA ALA A 564 -23.38 -9.38 48.72
C ALA A 564 -23.35 -10.18 47.39
N VAL A 565 -22.25 -10.88 47.10
CA VAL A 565 -22.06 -11.67 45.88
C VAL A 565 -21.35 -12.99 46.22
N GLY A 566 -21.84 -14.11 45.69
CA GLY A 566 -21.31 -15.45 45.97
C GLY A 566 -21.96 -16.13 47.18
N THR A 567 -21.86 -17.47 47.23
CA THR A 567 -22.59 -18.31 48.19
C THR A 567 -22.23 -17.98 49.64
N GLY A 568 -23.24 -17.63 50.44
CA GLY A 568 -23.08 -17.26 51.86
C GLY A 568 -22.36 -15.93 52.13
N ALA A 569 -22.18 -15.06 51.13
CA ALA A 569 -21.62 -13.72 51.34
C ALA A 569 -22.56 -12.83 52.16
N ALA A 570 -22.02 -12.01 53.06
CA ALA A 570 -22.79 -11.16 53.96
C ALA A 570 -22.29 -9.71 53.97
N ALA A 571 -23.15 -8.79 53.53
CA ALA A 571 -22.94 -7.34 53.56
C ALA A 571 -23.97 -6.71 54.53
N SER A 572 -23.50 -6.26 55.70
CA SER A 572 -24.36 -5.81 56.81
C SER A 572 -24.17 -4.36 57.27
N GLY A 573 -23.23 -3.62 56.66
CA GLY A 573 -23.13 -2.17 56.76
C GLY A 573 -23.83 -1.47 55.60
N GLU A 574 -24.22 -0.20 55.78
CA GLU A 574 -24.73 0.64 54.70
C GLU A 574 -23.64 0.87 53.64
N GLN A 575 -24.02 0.77 52.35
CA GLN A 575 -23.08 0.80 51.21
C GLN A 575 -21.93 -0.25 51.26
N SER A 576 -22.01 -1.27 52.11
CA SER A 576 -20.96 -2.29 52.24
C SER A 576 -21.00 -3.32 51.09
N MET A 577 -19.86 -3.90 50.72
CA MET A 577 -19.75 -4.90 49.63
C MET A 577 -19.03 -6.17 50.08
N ALA A 578 -19.65 -7.34 49.95
CA ALA A 578 -19.06 -8.64 50.28
C ALA A 578 -19.14 -9.61 49.08
N ALA A 579 -18.03 -9.87 48.38
CA ALA A 579 -18.00 -10.66 47.15
C ALA A 579 -17.07 -11.88 47.22
N GLY A 580 -17.62 -13.05 47.55
CA GLY A 580 -16.90 -14.32 47.62
C GLY A 580 -17.59 -15.34 48.54
N PHE A 581 -17.18 -16.61 48.46
CA PHE A 581 -17.76 -17.65 49.33
C PHE A 581 -17.56 -17.28 50.80
N SER A 582 -18.66 -17.08 51.54
CA SER A 582 -18.62 -16.65 52.94
C SER A 582 -17.82 -15.37 53.22
N ALA A 583 -17.77 -14.42 52.27
CA ALA A 583 -17.19 -13.09 52.47
C ALA A 583 -18.01 -12.25 53.47
N ARG A 584 -17.36 -11.33 54.23
CA ARG A 584 -18.02 -10.45 55.22
C ARG A 584 -17.58 -9.00 55.12
N ALA A 585 -18.51 -8.11 54.86
CA ALA A 585 -18.36 -6.67 55.07
C ALA A 585 -19.36 -6.24 56.14
N GLN A 586 -18.85 -5.96 57.35
CA GLN A 586 -19.69 -5.93 58.56
C GLN A 586 -20.26 -4.56 58.90
N ASP A 587 -19.57 -3.50 58.48
CA ASP A 587 -19.74 -2.11 58.90
C ASP A 587 -19.80 -1.17 57.67
N ASP A 588 -20.13 0.10 57.87
CA ASP A 588 -20.50 1.02 56.79
C ASP A 588 -19.35 1.28 55.78
N VAL A 589 -19.65 1.23 54.49
CA VAL A 589 -18.69 1.33 53.36
C VAL A 589 -17.57 0.25 53.38
N ALA A 590 -17.66 -0.76 54.24
CA ALA A 590 -16.67 -1.85 54.27
C ALA A 590 -16.74 -2.70 52.99
N THR A 591 -15.61 -3.20 52.51
CA THR A 591 -15.49 -4.01 51.28
C THR A 591 -14.70 -5.29 51.56
N ALA A 592 -15.22 -6.46 51.19
CA ALA A 592 -14.57 -7.76 51.39
C ALA A 592 -14.75 -8.65 50.16
N VAL A 593 -13.69 -8.90 49.39
CA VAL A 593 -13.74 -9.57 48.08
C VAL A 593 -12.81 -10.79 48.06
N GLY A 594 -13.35 -11.97 48.40
CA GLY A 594 -12.60 -13.23 48.45
C GLY A 594 -13.34 -14.28 49.26
N ALA A 595 -12.97 -15.56 49.12
CA ALA A 595 -13.51 -16.58 50.00
C ALA A 595 -13.01 -16.35 51.43
N PHE A 596 -13.93 -16.30 52.40
CA PHE A 596 -13.66 -15.98 53.82
C PHE A 596 -13.02 -14.60 54.10
N SER A 597 -12.92 -13.70 53.12
CA SER A 597 -12.41 -12.34 53.36
C SER A 597 -13.32 -11.58 54.34
N THR A 598 -12.73 -10.82 55.27
CA THR A 598 -13.48 -10.09 56.31
C THR A 598 -12.98 -8.66 56.46
N ALA A 599 -13.89 -7.69 56.25
CA ALA A 599 -13.71 -6.29 56.60
C ALA A 599 -14.66 -5.93 57.75
N ARG A 600 -14.09 -5.54 58.91
CA ARG A 600 -14.82 -5.45 60.18
C ARG A 600 -15.29 -4.06 60.59
N SER A 601 -14.72 -3.01 59.99
CA SER A 601 -14.90 -1.62 60.43
C SER A 601 -15.12 -0.67 59.26
N ALA A 602 -15.63 0.52 59.55
CA ALA A 602 -15.99 1.53 58.56
C ALA A 602 -14.87 1.79 57.53
N ALA A 603 -15.24 1.75 56.25
CA ALA A 603 -14.36 1.88 55.09
C ALA A 603 -13.14 0.91 55.05
N ALA A 604 -13.14 -0.18 55.83
CA ALA A 604 -12.11 -1.22 55.74
C ALA A 604 -12.29 -2.07 54.47
N SER A 605 -11.19 -2.48 53.85
CA SER A 605 -11.16 -3.18 52.56
C SER A 605 -10.32 -4.46 52.62
N ALA A 606 -10.86 -5.62 52.26
CA ALA A 606 -10.21 -6.93 52.37
C ALA A 606 -10.38 -7.77 51.09
N PHE A 607 -9.36 -7.81 50.23
CA PHE A 607 -9.35 -8.56 48.97
C PHE A 607 -8.50 -9.83 49.07
N GLY A 608 -8.98 -10.97 48.60
CA GLY A 608 -8.27 -12.26 48.60
C GLY A 608 -8.77 -13.27 49.64
N PHE A 609 -8.37 -14.54 49.49
CA PHE A 609 -8.80 -15.63 50.38
C PHE A 609 -8.33 -15.36 51.82
N GLY A 610 -9.27 -15.31 52.77
CA GLY A 610 -8.97 -15.07 54.19
C GLY A 610 -8.34 -13.70 54.50
N ALA A 611 -8.35 -12.75 53.55
CA ALA A 611 -7.86 -11.40 53.78
C ALA A 611 -8.66 -10.71 54.89
N ARG A 612 -7.98 -9.95 55.75
CA ARG A 612 -8.56 -9.39 56.98
C ARG A 612 -8.19 -7.93 57.17
N ALA A 613 -9.21 -7.08 57.26
CA ALA A 613 -9.10 -5.64 57.47
C ALA A 613 -9.91 -5.27 58.72
N ASP A 614 -9.20 -5.10 59.84
CA ASP A 614 -9.80 -5.07 61.18
C ASP A 614 -9.95 -3.67 61.78
N ALA A 615 -9.33 -2.65 61.17
CA ALA A 615 -9.40 -1.26 61.61
C ALA A 615 -9.95 -0.33 60.50
N SER A 616 -10.40 0.86 60.89
CA SER A 616 -10.99 1.85 59.98
C SER A 616 -10.04 2.27 58.86
N MET A 617 -10.60 2.48 57.66
CA MET A 617 -9.90 2.92 56.44
C MET A 617 -8.71 2.02 56.01
N THR A 618 -8.66 0.76 56.45
CA THR A 618 -7.56 -0.17 56.11
C THR A 618 -7.76 -0.90 54.79
N THR A 619 -6.68 -1.43 54.19
CA THR A 619 -6.72 -2.19 52.93
C THR A 619 -5.82 -3.42 52.96
N ALA A 620 -6.38 -4.61 53.16
CA ALA A 620 -5.71 -5.90 52.99
C ALA A 620 -5.95 -6.47 51.57
N VAL A 621 -4.93 -7.00 50.90
CA VAL A 621 -5.00 -7.54 49.52
C VAL A 621 -4.09 -8.77 49.38
N GLY A 622 -4.58 -9.98 49.63
CA GLY A 622 -3.82 -11.21 49.43
C GLY A 622 -4.34 -12.42 50.20
N PHE A 623 -3.72 -13.58 49.99
CA PHE A 623 -4.00 -14.78 50.79
C PHE A 623 -3.60 -14.54 52.26
N ASN A 624 -4.56 -14.54 53.17
CA ASN A 624 -4.38 -14.22 54.60
C ASN A 624 -3.56 -12.92 54.85
N ALA A 625 -3.74 -11.91 53.99
CA ALA A 625 -3.20 -10.57 54.24
C ALA A 625 -3.92 -9.91 55.42
N SER A 626 -3.20 -9.19 56.28
CA SER A 626 -3.74 -8.62 57.53
C SER A 626 -3.35 -7.15 57.70
N SER A 627 -4.36 -6.28 57.76
CA SER A 627 -4.19 -4.83 57.96
C SER A 627 -4.84 -4.44 59.29
N LEU A 628 -4.03 -3.96 60.23
CA LEU A 628 -4.38 -3.88 61.66
C LEU A 628 -4.29 -2.46 62.25
N GLY A 629 -3.39 -1.60 61.74
CA GLY A 629 -3.30 -0.20 62.16
C GLY A 629 -4.25 0.69 61.35
N GLU A 630 -4.73 1.81 61.90
CA GLU A 630 -5.64 2.72 61.17
C GLU A 630 -5.01 3.27 59.88
N SER A 631 -5.79 3.35 58.80
CA SER A 631 -5.34 3.80 57.47
C SER A 631 -4.12 2.99 56.92
N SER A 632 -3.94 1.74 57.34
CA SER A 632 -2.86 0.86 56.87
C SER A 632 -3.20 0.12 55.56
N VAL A 633 -2.16 -0.31 54.84
CA VAL A 633 -2.27 -1.10 53.60
C VAL A 633 -1.36 -2.34 53.68
N ALA A 634 -1.91 -3.52 53.43
CA ALA A 634 -1.19 -4.80 53.42
C ALA A 634 -1.50 -5.62 52.16
N VAL A 635 -0.59 -5.62 51.18
CA VAL A 635 -0.72 -6.36 49.92
C VAL A 635 0.28 -7.51 49.87
N GLY A 636 -0.18 -8.71 49.50
CA GLY A 636 0.64 -9.91 49.35
C GLY A 636 0.19 -11.06 50.25
N SER A 637 0.63 -12.28 49.92
CA SER A 637 0.35 -13.47 50.74
C SER A 637 1.03 -13.34 52.10
N LEU A 638 0.28 -13.45 53.20
CA LEU A 638 0.76 -13.26 54.57
C LEU A 638 1.43 -11.89 54.84
N ALA A 639 1.06 -10.85 54.09
CA ALA A 639 1.51 -9.47 54.36
C ALA A 639 0.84 -8.93 55.64
N VAL A 640 1.60 -8.19 56.47
CA VAL A 640 1.10 -7.65 57.75
C VAL A 640 1.50 -6.17 57.93
N ALA A 641 0.50 -5.30 57.93
CA ALA A 641 0.65 -3.87 58.25
C ALA A 641 0.06 -3.55 59.63
N ALA A 642 0.91 -3.55 60.66
CA ALA A 642 0.52 -3.32 62.05
C ALA A 642 0.75 -1.88 62.56
N GLY A 643 1.21 -0.96 61.71
CA GLY A 643 1.37 0.46 62.03
C GLY A 643 0.24 1.33 61.45
N GLU A 644 -0.01 2.48 62.06
CA GLU A 644 -0.86 3.52 61.48
C GLU A 644 -0.25 4.06 60.18
N ARG A 645 -1.08 4.28 59.16
CA ARG A 645 -0.67 4.86 57.86
C ARG A 645 0.52 4.12 57.24
N SER A 646 0.67 2.83 57.58
CA SER A 646 1.80 1.99 57.17
C SER A 646 1.47 1.15 55.95
N VAL A 647 2.47 0.86 55.12
CA VAL A 647 2.28 0.30 53.78
C VAL A 647 3.19 -0.92 53.58
N THR A 648 2.59 -2.10 53.40
CA THR A 648 3.32 -3.34 53.06
C THR A 648 2.87 -3.91 51.72
N LEU A 649 3.81 -4.28 50.85
CA LEU A 649 3.53 -4.85 49.52
C LEU A 649 4.51 -6.01 49.21
N GLY A 650 4.21 -7.23 49.65
CA GLY A 650 5.03 -8.41 49.36
C GLY A 650 4.56 -9.69 50.03
N GLY A 651 5.01 -10.85 49.52
CA GLY A 651 4.82 -12.11 50.22
C GLY A 651 5.60 -12.11 51.55
N MET A 652 4.92 -12.28 52.68
CA MET A 652 5.50 -12.19 54.03
C MET A 652 6.17 -10.83 54.34
N SER A 653 5.77 -9.73 53.69
CA SER A 653 6.27 -8.39 54.05
C SER A 653 5.65 -7.91 55.37
N LEU A 654 6.44 -7.32 56.26
CA LEU A 654 6.05 -7.05 57.64
C LEU A 654 6.48 -5.67 58.14
N ILE A 655 5.53 -4.94 58.72
CA ILE A 655 5.78 -3.81 59.63
C ILE A 655 5.31 -4.22 61.02
N SER A 656 6.25 -4.35 61.96
CA SER A 656 5.98 -4.99 63.26
C SER A 656 5.65 -4.01 64.38
N SER A 657 4.56 -4.29 65.11
CA SER A 657 4.16 -3.58 66.33
C SER A 657 4.84 -4.11 67.61
N THR A 658 5.66 -5.14 67.52
CA THR A 658 6.14 -6.00 68.63
C THR A 658 7.08 -5.36 69.66
N LEU A 659 7.28 -4.04 69.67
CA LEU A 659 8.26 -3.34 70.52
C LEU A 659 7.74 -2.08 71.21
N ARG A 660 6.41 -1.89 71.31
CA ARG A 660 5.81 -0.83 72.14
C ARG A 660 4.63 -1.34 72.99
N PRO A 661 4.27 -0.65 74.08
CA PRO A 661 3.06 -0.97 74.86
C PRO A 661 1.79 -0.91 74.01
N ALA A 662 0.77 -1.67 74.41
CA ALA A 662 -0.52 -1.71 73.73
C ALA A 662 -1.13 -0.29 73.60
N GLY A 663 -1.46 0.10 72.36
CA GLY A 663 -1.98 1.43 72.02
C GLY A 663 -0.96 2.39 71.38
N ALA A 664 0.32 2.04 71.27
CA ALA A 664 1.32 2.85 70.57
C ALA A 664 1.76 2.19 69.24
N PHE A 665 1.01 2.47 68.17
CA PHE A 665 1.35 2.01 66.81
C PHE A 665 2.55 2.77 66.23
N ARG A 666 3.32 2.11 65.35
CA ARG A 666 4.32 2.78 64.50
C ARG A 666 3.63 3.60 63.42
N VAL A 667 4.31 4.63 62.90
CA VAL A 667 3.73 5.59 61.94
C VAL A 667 4.48 5.58 60.61
N GLY A 668 3.73 5.44 59.51
CA GLY A 668 4.22 5.81 58.17
C GLY A 668 5.33 4.94 57.56
N GLY A 669 5.65 3.79 58.16
CA GLY A 669 6.63 2.85 57.63
C GLY A 669 6.19 2.21 56.30
N VAL A 670 7.16 1.85 55.46
CA VAL A 670 6.97 1.24 54.14
C VAL A 670 7.82 -0.03 54.04
N ALA A 671 7.23 -1.18 53.65
CA ALA A 671 7.94 -2.44 53.44
C ALA A 671 7.43 -3.16 52.17
N ILE A 672 8.16 -3.02 51.07
CA ILE A 672 7.77 -3.48 49.73
C ILE A 672 8.78 -4.53 49.24
N GLY A 673 8.29 -5.70 48.83
CA GLY A 673 9.10 -6.85 48.43
C GLY A 673 8.85 -8.08 49.31
N ALA A 674 9.06 -9.27 48.77
CA ALA A 674 8.87 -10.50 49.53
C ALA A 674 9.89 -10.60 50.67
N GLY A 675 9.41 -10.86 51.89
CA GLY A 675 10.21 -10.81 53.12
C GLY A 675 10.78 -9.42 53.48
N ALA A 676 10.31 -8.34 52.86
CA ALA A 676 10.75 -6.99 53.23
C ALA A 676 10.23 -6.61 54.62
N ARG A 677 11.08 -5.96 55.43
CA ARG A 677 10.79 -5.59 56.81
C ARG A 677 11.18 -4.15 57.11
N SER A 678 10.25 -3.39 57.72
CA SER A 678 10.53 -2.05 58.23
C SER A 678 10.06 -1.91 59.68
N ASP A 679 11.03 -1.74 60.58
CA ASP A 679 10.82 -1.55 62.03
C ASP A 679 11.19 -0.12 62.50
N GLY A 680 10.88 0.89 61.69
CA GLY A 680 11.08 2.30 62.01
C GLY A 680 9.86 3.16 61.69
N ASP A 681 9.77 4.34 62.31
CA ASP A 681 8.79 5.36 61.92
C ASP A 681 9.28 6.08 60.67
N TYR A 682 8.43 6.20 59.64
CA TYR A 682 8.78 6.69 58.29
C TYR A 682 9.90 5.91 57.56
N ALA A 683 10.31 4.75 58.07
CA ALA A 683 11.37 3.93 57.49
C ALA A 683 10.91 3.15 56.25
N VAL A 684 11.77 3.07 55.23
CA VAL A 684 11.47 2.49 53.92
C VAL A 684 12.35 1.27 53.63
N ALA A 685 11.73 0.10 53.47
CA ALA A 685 12.35 -1.10 52.92
C ALA A 685 11.73 -1.43 51.55
N LEU A 686 12.54 -1.57 50.50
CA LEU A 686 12.11 -1.82 49.12
C LEU A 686 13.02 -2.84 48.42
N GLY A 687 12.64 -4.12 48.46
CA GLY A 687 13.35 -5.21 47.80
C GLY A 687 13.08 -6.57 48.44
N TYR A 688 13.44 -7.64 47.74
CA TYR A 688 13.42 -8.98 48.33
C TYR A 688 14.33 -9.02 49.56
N ASN A 689 13.79 -9.35 50.73
CA ASN A 689 14.50 -9.35 52.01
C ASN A 689 15.22 -8.01 52.32
N ALA A 690 14.72 -6.88 51.85
CA ALA A 690 15.20 -5.56 52.28
C ALA A 690 14.80 -5.33 53.75
N ASN A 691 15.74 -4.91 54.59
CA ASN A 691 15.54 -4.79 56.03
C ASN A 691 15.99 -3.42 56.57
N VAL A 692 15.04 -2.65 57.11
CA VAL A 692 15.34 -1.63 58.13
C VAL A 692 15.14 -2.29 59.49
N PHE A 693 16.24 -2.57 60.19
CA PHE A 693 16.22 -3.29 61.46
C PHE A 693 15.70 -2.41 62.60
N SER A 694 15.09 -3.03 63.62
CA SER A 694 14.60 -2.27 64.79
C SER A 694 15.76 -1.84 65.69
N ASN A 695 15.84 -0.54 65.92
CA ASN A 695 16.35 0.05 67.15
C ASN A 695 15.31 1.09 67.63
N ASP A 696 15.60 1.80 68.73
CA ASP A 696 14.63 2.72 69.34
C ASP A 696 14.42 4.04 68.58
N ASN A 697 15.22 4.33 67.54
CA ASN A 697 15.25 5.64 66.87
C ASN A 697 15.49 5.63 65.35
N ASN A 698 15.33 4.51 64.64
CA ASN A 698 15.49 4.39 63.18
C ASN A 698 14.38 5.12 62.39
N THR A 699 14.33 6.45 62.51
CA THR A 699 13.54 7.32 61.63
C THR A 699 14.24 7.53 60.30
N ASP A 700 13.45 7.67 59.24
CA ASP A 700 13.89 8.10 57.91
C ASP A 700 15.01 7.24 57.28
N ALA A 701 15.14 5.98 57.72
CA ALA A 701 16.12 5.03 57.20
C ALA A 701 15.57 4.32 55.94
N VAL A 702 16.42 4.15 54.93
CA VAL A 702 16.03 3.75 53.57
C VAL A 702 16.88 2.58 53.06
N ALA A 703 16.33 1.37 53.02
CA ALA A 703 16.94 0.16 52.48
C ALA A 703 16.28 -0.27 51.16
N ILE A 704 16.94 -0.10 50.03
CA ILE A 704 16.41 -0.39 48.69
C ILE A 704 17.33 -1.39 47.95
N GLY A 705 16.87 -2.63 47.76
CA GLY A 705 17.59 -3.66 47.03
C GLY A 705 17.44 -5.07 47.62
N HIS A 706 17.92 -6.08 46.89
CA HIS A 706 17.93 -7.46 47.36
C HIS A 706 18.86 -7.62 48.57
N SER A 707 18.30 -7.94 49.74
CA SER A 707 19.04 -7.97 51.01
C SER A 707 19.81 -6.67 51.30
N ALA A 708 19.26 -5.51 50.91
CA ALA A 708 19.75 -4.21 51.37
C ALA A 708 19.43 -4.04 52.87
N ALA A 709 20.35 -3.43 53.62
CA ALA A 709 20.27 -3.33 55.07
C ALA A 709 20.56 -1.91 55.56
N SER A 710 19.72 -1.42 56.47
CA SER A 710 19.90 -0.14 57.16
C SER A 710 19.75 -0.35 58.67
N PHE A 711 20.76 0.10 59.42
CA PHE A 711 20.88 -0.18 60.86
C PHE A 711 20.75 1.06 61.75
N ALA A 712 20.93 2.26 61.19
CA ALA A 712 20.96 3.55 61.89
C ALA A 712 20.02 4.60 61.27
N PRO A 713 19.60 5.65 61.99
CA PRO A 713 18.67 6.66 61.49
C PRO A 713 19.22 7.47 60.32
N ARG A 714 18.32 7.93 59.44
CA ARG A 714 18.61 8.76 58.25
C ARG A 714 19.69 8.16 57.34
N THR A 715 19.74 6.83 57.24
CA THR A 715 20.66 6.09 56.37
C THR A 715 20.05 5.80 55.00
N VAL A 716 20.89 5.62 53.98
CA VAL A 716 20.49 5.24 52.62
C VAL A 716 21.34 4.05 52.14
N SER A 717 20.70 2.91 51.90
CA SER A 717 21.31 1.68 51.40
C SER A 717 20.65 1.27 50.07
N LEU A 718 21.20 1.68 48.92
CA LEU A 718 20.62 1.47 47.59
C LEU A 718 21.46 0.48 46.76
N GLY A 719 21.10 -0.80 46.79
CA GLY A 719 21.73 -1.86 46.00
C GLY A 719 21.58 -3.24 46.63
N ALA A 720 21.85 -4.30 45.86
CA ALA A 720 21.87 -5.64 46.43
C ALA A 720 23.06 -5.77 47.41
N LEU A 721 22.81 -6.24 48.63
CA LEU A 721 23.79 -6.28 49.74
C LEU A 721 24.37 -4.91 50.14
N ALA A 722 23.74 -3.79 49.76
CA ALA A 722 24.14 -2.47 50.24
C ALA A 722 23.88 -2.34 51.75
N SER A 723 24.86 -1.82 52.50
CA SER A 723 24.80 -1.63 53.95
C SER A 723 25.14 -0.19 54.35
N ALA A 724 24.33 0.38 55.23
CA ALA A 724 24.60 1.65 55.90
C ALA A 724 24.43 1.46 57.41
N GLU A 725 25.55 1.58 58.12
CA GLU A 725 25.70 1.24 59.54
C GLU A 725 25.93 2.49 60.39
N GLY A 726 26.63 3.49 59.85
CA GLY A 726 26.76 4.81 60.46
C GLY A 726 25.55 5.71 60.19
N ALA A 727 25.14 6.53 61.15
CA ALA A 727 24.03 7.48 60.96
C ALA A 727 24.37 8.51 59.88
N GLU A 728 23.38 8.93 59.08
CA GLU A 728 23.58 9.77 57.88
C GLU A 728 24.43 9.10 56.78
N GLY A 729 24.76 7.80 56.90
CA GLY A 729 25.58 7.05 55.92
C GLY A 729 24.82 6.69 54.63
N ILE A 730 25.53 6.73 53.50
CA ILE A 730 25.00 6.53 52.15
C ILE A 730 25.80 5.44 51.41
N GLY A 731 25.27 4.21 51.35
CA GLY A 731 25.83 3.10 50.56
C GLY A 731 25.01 2.84 49.30
N ILE A 732 25.59 3.00 48.10
CA ILE A 732 24.90 2.84 46.82
C ILE A 732 25.67 1.92 45.88
N GLY A 733 25.16 0.72 45.62
CA GLY A 733 25.78 -0.25 44.72
C GLY A 733 25.71 -1.69 45.25
N TYR A 734 26.17 -2.64 44.45
CA TYR A 734 26.31 -4.02 44.89
C TYR A 734 27.35 -4.10 46.01
N ASP A 735 27.00 -4.64 47.19
CA ASP A 735 27.92 -4.85 48.32
C ASP A 735 28.63 -3.56 48.82
N ALA A 736 28.04 -2.39 48.56
CA ALA A 736 28.54 -1.09 48.99
C ALA A 736 28.32 -0.88 50.50
N ARG A 737 29.34 -0.41 51.24
CA ARG A 737 29.32 -0.27 52.70
C ARG A 737 29.68 1.13 53.18
N ALA A 738 28.71 1.79 53.82
CA ALA A 738 28.87 3.06 54.52
C ALA A 738 28.92 2.82 56.05
N THR A 739 30.13 2.64 56.60
CA THR A 739 30.33 2.26 58.01
C THR A 739 30.50 3.46 58.95
N SER A 740 31.17 4.53 58.51
CA SER A 740 31.26 5.79 59.26
C SER A 740 29.98 6.61 59.09
N SER A 741 29.64 7.41 60.10
CA SER A 741 28.58 8.43 60.00
C SER A 741 28.89 9.40 58.85
N ARG A 742 27.85 9.86 58.14
CA ARG A 742 27.93 10.71 56.91
C ARG A 742 28.76 10.17 55.74
N SER A 743 29.29 8.95 55.83
CA SER A 743 30.18 8.44 54.79
C SER A 743 29.40 8.01 53.54
N ILE A 744 30.03 8.19 52.39
CA ILE A 744 29.44 7.99 51.06
C ILE A 744 30.23 6.90 50.34
N ALA A 745 29.62 5.73 50.15
CA ALA A 745 30.18 4.59 49.45
C ALA A 745 29.34 4.26 48.21
N ILE A 746 29.77 4.72 47.02
CA ILE A 746 29.01 4.56 45.76
C ILE A 746 29.82 3.71 44.77
N GLY A 747 29.37 2.49 44.50
CA GLY A 747 30.00 1.56 43.55
C GLY A 747 30.01 0.12 44.05
N SER A 748 30.24 -0.83 43.14
CA SER A 748 30.30 -2.25 43.49
C SER A 748 31.46 -2.52 44.45
N GLY A 749 31.19 -2.92 45.69
CA GLY A 749 32.20 -3.12 46.73
C GLY A 749 32.91 -1.85 47.18
N ALA A 750 32.32 -0.66 46.99
CA ALA A 750 32.83 0.59 47.55
C ALA A 750 32.72 0.56 49.10
N ASN A 751 33.74 1.03 49.81
CA ASN A 751 33.81 0.85 51.26
C ASN A 751 34.53 2.02 51.98
N THR A 752 33.88 2.61 52.98
CA THR A 752 34.38 3.72 53.81
C THR A 752 34.85 3.23 55.20
N SER A 753 35.58 2.11 55.19
CA SER A 753 35.72 1.03 56.20
C SER A 753 36.11 1.36 57.65
N ILE A 754 36.23 2.63 58.04
CA ILE A 754 36.47 3.07 59.41
C ILE A 754 35.18 3.57 60.08
N LEU A 755 35.24 3.85 61.38
CA LEU A 755 34.08 4.25 62.22
C LEU A 755 33.86 5.77 62.32
N TYR A 756 34.80 6.59 61.83
CA TYR A 756 34.83 8.04 62.00
C TYR A 756 35.31 8.75 60.72
N GLY A 757 34.91 10.01 60.52
CA GLY A 757 35.27 10.84 59.37
C GLY A 757 34.21 10.84 58.26
N ASP A 758 34.09 11.96 57.56
CA ASP A 758 33.07 12.18 56.52
C ASP A 758 33.60 11.65 55.15
N ASN A 759 33.82 10.33 55.09
CA ASN A 759 34.64 9.66 54.07
C ASN A 759 33.90 9.40 52.75
N ILE A 760 34.58 9.50 51.59
CA ILE A 760 34.00 9.36 50.24
C ILE A 760 34.73 8.29 49.42
N ALA A 761 34.03 7.21 49.07
CA ALA A 761 34.51 6.13 48.19
C ALA A 761 33.58 5.97 46.97
N LEU A 762 34.04 6.37 45.77
CA LEU A 762 33.27 6.36 44.52
C LEU A 762 33.93 5.47 43.46
N GLY A 763 33.38 4.28 43.21
CA GLY A 763 33.82 3.37 42.16
C GLY A 763 33.90 1.90 42.59
N THR A 764 34.06 1.00 41.62
CA THR A 764 34.21 -0.44 41.89
C THR A 764 35.44 -0.70 42.76
N ASN A 765 35.25 -1.29 43.94
CA ASN A 765 36.29 -1.52 44.94
C ASN A 765 37.07 -0.24 45.33
N ALA A 766 36.45 0.93 45.26
CA ALA A 766 37.01 2.15 45.84
C ALA A 766 37.04 2.02 47.37
N LYS A 767 38.20 2.30 48.01
CA LYS A 767 38.36 2.24 49.46
C LYS A 767 38.83 3.58 50.02
N ALA A 768 38.02 4.17 50.88
CA ALA A 768 38.34 5.37 51.65
C ALA A 768 38.55 4.96 53.12
N ASP A 769 39.78 4.60 53.45
CA ASP A 769 40.16 3.95 54.71
C ASP A 769 40.74 4.91 55.75
N ALA A 770 40.72 6.23 55.48
CA ALA A 770 41.22 7.30 56.34
C ALA A 770 40.13 8.35 56.61
N PRO A 771 40.23 9.12 57.71
CA PRO A 771 39.31 10.22 57.98
C PRO A 771 39.37 11.28 56.88
N ASP A 772 38.19 11.68 56.41
CA ASP A 772 37.97 12.69 55.37
C ASP A 772 38.62 12.31 54.01
N ALA A 773 38.85 11.01 53.78
CA ALA A 773 39.44 10.47 52.56
C ALA A 773 38.52 10.55 51.35
N ILE A 774 39.12 10.78 50.16
CA ILE A 774 38.41 10.80 48.88
C ILE A 774 39.05 9.80 47.91
N ALA A 775 38.42 8.64 47.73
CA ALA A 775 38.84 7.60 46.79
C ALA A 775 37.85 7.52 45.61
N ILE A 776 38.27 7.96 44.42
CA ILE A 776 37.41 8.05 43.22
C ILE A 776 38.04 7.27 42.05
N GLY A 777 37.45 6.12 41.72
CA GLY A 777 37.82 5.27 40.58
C GLY A 777 37.93 3.79 40.93
N ARG A 778 38.05 2.94 39.90
CA ARG A 778 38.12 1.48 40.10
C ARG A 778 39.42 1.10 40.82
N ASN A 779 39.30 0.44 41.97
CA ASN A 779 40.41 0.14 42.89
C ASN A 779 41.17 1.41 43.33
N ALA A 780 40.53 2.58 43.36
CA ALA A 780 41.11 3.77 44.00
C ALA A 780 41.21 3.52 45.51
N ASN A 781 42.38 3.74 46.09
CA ASN A 781 42.64 3.48 47.50
C ASN A 781 43.22 4.72 48.19
N VAL A 782 42.60 5.14 49.28
CA VAL A 782 43.20 6.00 50.30
C VAL A 782 43.41 5.14 51.53
N GLY A 783 44.66 4.89 51.90
CA GLY A 783 45.03 3.99 53.00
C GLY A 783 45.62 4.72 54.19
N VAL A 784 45.28 4.29 55.40
CA VAL A 784 45.88 4.79 56.65
C VAL A 784 47.23 4.12 56.92
N PHE A 785 48.20 4.94 57.30
CA PHE A 785 49.26 4.52 58.22
C PHE A 785 49.00 5.14 59.60
N VAL A 786 49.12 4.34 60.66
CA VAL A 786 48.74 4.77 62.02
C VAL A 786 49.83 5.68 62.60
N GLY A 787 49.54 6.96 62.84
CA GLY A 787 50.51 7.87 63.46
C GLY A 787 50.03 9.29 63.74
N GLU A 788 49.60 10.04 62.72
CA GLU A 788 49.40 11.50 62.81
C GLU A 788 48.01 11.95 62.37
N THR A 789 47.60 13.15 62.80
CA THR A 789 46.31 13.78 62.49
C THR A 789 46.30 14.49 61.14
N GLY A 790 45.13 14.53 60.51
CA GLY A 790 44.99 14.67 59.06
C GLY A 790 44.93 13.28 58.39
N SER A 791 44.30 13.10 57.24
CA SER A 791 43.92 14.13 56.25
C SER A 791 43.12 13.50 55.10
N ALA A 792 42.11 14.20 54.59
CA ALA A 792 41.97 14.77 53.23
C ALA A 792 42.78 14.22 52.01
N ALA A 793 43.33 13.01 52.04
CA ALA A 793 44.11 12.44 50.95
C ALA A 793 43.18 12.00 49.81
N VAL A 794 43.61 12.24 48.56
CA VAL A 794 42.77 12.11 47.37
C VAL A 794 43.40 11.16 46.35
N ALA A 795 42.72 10.05 46.08
CA ALA A 795 43.07 9.09 45.04
C ALA A 795 42.04 9.16 43.91
N LEU A 796 42.41 9.74 42.76
CA LEU A 796 41.53 9.96 41.61
C LEU A 796 42.04 9.19 40.37
N GLY A 797 41.51 8.00 40.13
CA GLY A 797 41.90 7.17 38.99
C GLY A 797 41.66 5.68 39.16
N VAL A 798 42.01 4.92 38.12
CA VAL A 798 42.01 3.45 38.19
C VAL A 798 43.29 3.00 38.86
N GLN A 799 43.20 2.26 39.97
CA GLN A 799 44.34 1.84 40.79
C GLN A 799 45.20 3.00 41.30
N SER A 800 44.65 4.21 41.41
CA SER A 800 45.32 5.33 42.07
C SER A 800 45.42 5.05 43.57
N ASN A 801 46.60 5.25 44.17
CA ASN A 801 46.83 4.95 45.58
C ASN A 801 47.44 6.16 46.30
N ALA A 802 46.66 6.78 47.20
CA ALA A 802 47.12 7.89 48.02
C ALA A 802 47.41 7.38 49.44
N LEU A 803 48.70 7.31 49.79
CA LEU A 803 49.17 6.81 51.10
C LEU A 803 49.86 7.89 51.94
N GLY A 804 50.21 9.04 51.36
CA GLY A 804 50.78 10.17 52.09
C GLY A 804 49.71 11.08 52.69
N ASN A 805 50.00 11.68 53.85
CA ASN A 805 49.15 12.72 54.45
C ASN A 805 49.04 13.94 53.50
N ASN A 806 47.82 14.40 53.30
CA ASN A 806 47.38 15.49 52.41
C ASN A 806 47.85 15.34 50.95
N SER A 807 48.06 14.09 50.51
CA SER A 807 48.64 13.78 49.21
C SER A 807 47.59 13.51 48.13
N LEU A 808 47.96 13.76 46.87
CA LEU A 808 47.06 13.75 45.71
C LEU A 808 47.62 12.82 44.62
N ALA A 809 46.93 11.71 44.36
CA ALA A 809 47.31 10.72 43.34
C ALA A 809 46.26 10.68 42.21
N VAL A 810 46.59 11.25 41.03
CA VAL A 810 45.68 11.41 39.89
C VAL A 810 46.17 10.65 38.65
N GLY A 811 45.37 9.68 38.22
CA GLY A 811 45.60 8.89 37.00
C GLY A 811 45.71 7.38 37.20
N TYR A 812 45.80 6.63 36.09
CA TYR A 812 45.96 5.17 36.13
C TYR A 812 47.24 4.77 36.87
N ASN A 813 47.14 3.98 37.95
CA ASN A 813 48.28 3.53 38.75
C ASN A 813 49.18 4.71 39.21
N ALA A 814 48.61 5.90 39.38
CA ALA A 814 49.30 7.03 40.01
C ALA A 814 49.41 6.78 41.51
N PHE A 815 50.55 7.07 42.13
CA PHE A 815 50.72 6.83 43.56
C PHE A 815 51.51 7.91 44.28
N THR A 816 51.09 8.17 45.51
CA THR A 816 51.90 8.82 46.54
C THR A 816 52.25 7.75 47.58
N ARG A 817 53.50 7.76 48.06
CA ARG A 817 53.91 6.87 49.16
C ARG A 817 53.67 7.54 50.51
N GLU A 818 53.73 6.76 51.59
CA GLU A 818 53.60 7.21 52.98
C GLU A 818 54.47 8.44 53.32
N GLY A 819 55.73 8.46 52.87
CA GLY A 819 56.64 9.61 53.04
C GLY A 819 56.35 10.82 52.12
N GLY A 820 55.39 10.71 51.21
CA GLY A 820 54.95 11.77 50.29
C GLY A 820 53.89 12.68 50.88
N ARG A 821 54.18 13.31 52.03
CA ARG A 821 53.34 14.34 52.65
C ARG A 821 53.19 15.55 51.69
N ASP A 822 51.98 16.09 51.53
CA ASP A 822 51.65 17.15 50.54
C ASP A 822 52.03 16.82 49.07
N ALA A 823 52.36 15.56 48.74
CA ALA A 823 52.92 15.20 47.44
C ALA A 823 51.84 15.01 46.37
N VAL A 824 52.13 15.43 45.13
CA VAL A 824 51.20 15.40 43.99
C VAL A 824 51.75 14.52 42.88
N ALA A 825 51.06 13.41 42.57
CA ALA A 825 51.35 12.54 41.44
C ALA A 825 50.27 12.71 40.36
N LEU A 826 50.59 13.37 39.25
CA LEU A 826 49.64 13.71 38.19
C LEU A 826 50.03 13.06 36.85
N GLY A 827 49.45 11.90 36.56
CA GLY A 827 49.62 11.18 35.30
C GLY A 827 49.66 9.66 35.48
N ALA A 828 49.42 8.90 34.40
CA ALA A 828 49.44 7.44 34.46
C ALA A 828 50.84 6.90 34.88
N ASN A 829 50.91 6.11 35.94
CA ASN A 829 52.15 5.65 36.58
C ASN A 829 53.05 6.78 37.13
N ALA A 830 52.52 7.99 37.35
CA ALA A 830 53.24 9.04 38.08
C ALA A 830 53.42 8.60 39.55
N GLY A 831 54.62 8.79 40.09
CA GLY A 831 54.97 8.33 41.44
C GLY A 831 55.68 9.40 42.25
N ALA A 832 55.00 9.97 43.24
CA ALA A 832 55.60 10.91 44.17
C ALA A 832 55.98 10.20 45.49
N SER A 833 57.16 10.51 46.02
CA SER A 833 57.71 9.83 47.22
C SER A 833 58.48 10.74 48.16
N GLY A 834 58.97 11.90 47.70
CA GLY A 834 59.41 12.97 48.58
C GLY A 834 58.22 13.84 49.02
N ALA A 835 58.30 14.40 50.22
CA ALA A 835 57.34 15.39 50.70
C ALA A 835 57.36 16.66 49.83
N ASP A 836 56.23 17.36 49.73
CA ASP A 836 56.12 18.66 49.03
C ASP A 836 56.61 18.59 47.57
N SER A 837 56.45 17.42 46.92
CA SER A 837 57.01 17.13 45.59
C SER A 837 55.93 16.81 44.56
N VAL A 838 56.20 17.16 43.28
CA VAL A 838 55.26 17.02 42.18
C VAL A 838 55.83 16.11 41.09
N ALA A 839 55.20 14.96 40.86
CA ALA A 839 55.48 14.09 39.73
C ALA A 839 54.49 14.37 38.59
N LEU A 840 54.92 15.15 37.58
CA LEU A 840 54.07 15.69 36.52
C LEU A 840 54.26 14.91 35.20
N GLY A 841 53.18 14.28 34.72
CA GLY A 841 53.13 13.50 33.49
C GLY A 841 53.34 11.99 33.69
N ALA A 842 52.94 11.21 32.69
CA ALA A 842 52.92 9.74 32.79
C ALA A 842 54.32 9.13 33.04
N GLY A 843 54.45 8.27 34.05
CA GLY A 843 55.71 7.64 34.43
C GLY A 843 56.76 8.57 35.04
N SER A 844 56.42 9.84 35.31
CA SER A 844 57.29 10.79 36.01
C SER A 844 57.43 10.40 37.48
N ARG A 845 58.57 10.72 38.10
CA ARG A 845 58.83 10.38 39.51
C ARG A 845 59.59 11.48 40.25
N SER A 846 59.10 11.83 41.43
CA SER A 846 59.78 12.68 42.41
C SER A 846 60.17 11.83 43.63
N TYR A 847 61.48 11.57 43.78
CA TYR A 847 62.03 10.86 44.94
C TYR A 847 62.50 11.84 46.03
N GLU A 848 62.95 13.03 45.63
CA GLU A 848 63.38 14.12 46.51
C GLU A 848 62.19 15.01 46.90
N ALA A 849 62.35 15.78 47.97
CA ALA A 849 61.36 16.74 48.45
C ALA A 849 61.51 18.10 47.73
N ASN A 850 60.44 18.89 47.66
CA ASN A 850 60.43 20.25 47.07
C ASN A 850 60.81 20.32 45.56
N VAL A 851 60.61 19.24 44.79
CA VAL A 851 60.96 19.20 43.35
C VAL A 851 59.74 18.95 42.45
N VAL A 852 59.74 19.57 41.26
CA VAL A 852 58.80 19.28 40.17
C VAL A 852 59.51 18.40 39.13
N SER A 853 59.13 17.13 39.06
CA SER A 853 59.72 16.15 38.15
C SER A 853 58.82 15.90 36.94
N VAL A 854 59.31 16.29 35.75
CA VAL A 854 58.64 16.05 34.45
C VAL A 854 59.12 14.78 33.74
N GLY A 855 59.84 13.89 34.43
CA GLY A 855 60.41 12.66 33.87
C GLY A 855 60.81 11.64 34.95
N ASN A 856 61.64 10.67 34.59
CA ASN A 856 62.13 9.64 35.51
C ASN A 856 63.68 9.64 35.62
N GLY A 857 64.39 10.40 34.79
CA GLY A 857 65.86 10.46 34.69
C GLY A 857 66.51 9.21 34.08
N ASN A 858 65.97 8.03 34.38
CA ASN A 858 66.50 6.71 34.02
C ASN A 858 65.71 5.98 32.90
N GLY A 859 64.61 6.57 32.40
CA GLY A 859 63.76 5.99 31.34
C GLY A 859 62.91 4.77 31.75
N ARG A 860 62.94 4.32 33.01
CA ARG A 860 62.32 3.06 33.44
C ARG A 860 60.84 3.23 33.82
N GLY A 861 59.99 3.14 32.80
CA GLY A 861 58.52 3.22 32.93
C GLY A 861 57.91 4.57 32.53
N GLY A 862 58.67 5.41 31.84
CA GLY A 862 58.28 6.71 31.31
C GLY A 862 59.46 7.34 30.55
N PRO A 863 59.26 8.42 29.77
CA PRO A 863 60.37 9.07 29.10
C PRO A 863 61.39 9.60 30.13
N ALA A 864 62.69 9.42 29.85
CA ALA A 864 63.75 9.79 30.78
C ALA A 864 63.70 11.30 31.12
N THR A 865 63.51 12.13 30.10
CA THR A 865 63.29 13.58 30.17
C THR A 865 62.13 13.97 29.26
N ARG A 866 61.59 15.19 29.42
CA ARG A 866 60.58 15.78 28.53
C ARG A 866 61.01 17.16 28.05
N ARG A 867 60.69 17.48 26.79
CA ARG A 867 60.76 18.86 26.29
C ARG A 867 59.56 19.64 26.81
N ILE A 868 59.80 20.64 27.65
CA ILE A 868 58.79 21.65 27.99
C ILE A 868 58.66 22.58 26.77
N VAL A 869 57.44 22.76 26.28
CA VAL A 869 57.11 23.64 25.14
C VAL A 869 56.22 24.78 25.62
N ASN A 870 56.05 25.81 24.79
CA ASN A 870 55.31 27.04 25.12
C ASN A 870 55.89 27.81 26.33
N VAL A 871 57.16 27.58 26.66
CA VAL A 871 57.92 28.38 27.63
C VAL A 871 58.15 29.76 27.02
N GLY A 872 57.56 30.80 27.61
CA GLY A 872 57.78 32.20 27.23
C GLY A 872 59.22 32.65 27.44
N ASN A 873 59.54 33.90 27.11
CA ASN A 873 60.86 34.45 27.42
C ASN A 873 60.94 34.77 28.92
N GLY A 874 61.64 33.94 29.70
CA GLY A 874 61.88 34.19 31.12
C GLY A 874 62.74 35.43 31.35
N ALA A 875 62.56 36.15 32.46
CA ALA A 875 63.31 37.36 32.76
C ALA A 875 64.82 37.05 32.89
N ILE A 876 65.66 37.66 32.05
CA ILE A 876 67.12 37.50 32.12
C ILE A 876 67.68 38.51 33.14
N ALA A 877 67.57 38.17 34.42
CA ALA A 877 68.04 38.98 35.54
C ALA A 877 68.70 38.09 36.62
N GLY A 878 69.64 38.64 37.39
CA GLY A 878 70.50 37.87 38.31
C GLY A 878 69.81 37.18 39.50
N ALA A 879 68.51 37.41 39.70
CA ALA A 879 67.68 36.75 40.73
C ALA A 879 66.44 36.06 40.13
N SER A 880 66.42 35.85 38.80
CA SER A 880 65.29 35.22 38.12
C SER A 880 65.22 33.72 38.37
N THR A 881 64.01 33.22 38.62
CA THR A 881 63.67 31.79 38.72
C THR A 881 62.92 31.29 37.48
N ASP A 882 62.77 32.12 36.44
CA ASP A 882 62.05 31.76 35.23
C ASP A 882 62.81 30.73 34.37
N ALA A 883 62.08 29.83 33.72
CA ALA A 883 62.64 28.92 32.73
C ALA A 883 63.05 29.68 31.45
N ILE A 884 64.34 29.65 31.12
CA ILE A 884 64.88 30.23 29.87
C ILE A 884 64.55 29.32 28.69
N ASN A 885 64.03 29.87 27.59
CA ASN A 885 63.76 29.12 26.37
C ASN A 885 64.92 29.16 25.35
N GLY A 886 64.86 28.26 24.36
CA GLY A 886 65.93 28.14 23.35
C GLY A 886 66.13 29.36 22.46
N GLY A 887 65.09 30.18 22.25
CA GLY A 887 65.19 31.43 21.49
C GLY A 887 66.01 32.50 22.21
N GLN A 888 65.88 32.58 23.54
CA GLN A 888 66.68 33.48 24.38
C GLN A 888 68.16 33.09 24.38
N LEU A 889 68.46 31.79 24.48
CA LEU A 889 69.83 31.29 24.38
C LEU A 889 70.42 31.56 22.99
N PHE A 890 69.65 31.31 21.92
CA PHE A 890 70.05 31.61 20.55
C PHE A 890 70.29 33.11 20.32
N GLN A 891 69.47 33.99 20.89
CA GLN A 891 69.66 35.44 20.82
C GLN A 891 70.93 35.88 21.57
N SER A 892 71.19 35.32 22.76
CA SER A 892 72.41 35.60 23.53
C SER A 892 73.68 35.18 22.75
N LEU A 893 73.67 33.99 22.15
CA LEU A 893 74.74 33.50 21.29
C LEU A 893 74.90 34.33 20.01
N SER A 894 73.79 34.79 19.42
CA SER A 894 73.81 35.67 18.23
C SER A 894 74.41 37.05 18.55
N ASN A 895 74.07 37.62 19.71
CA ASN A 895 74.69 38.86 20.19
C ASN A 895 76.20 38.66 20.40
N ALA A 896 76.62 37.56 21.02
CA ALA A 896 78.03 37.21 21.20
C ALA A 896 78.79 37.05 19.87
N ALA A 897 78.17 36.44 18.84
CA ALA A 897 78.74 36.38 17.50
C ALA A 897 78.89 37.76 16.87
N SER A 898 77.88 38.64 17.01
CA SER A 898 77.92 39.98 16.42
C SER A 898 79.06 40.86 16.97
N PHE A 899 79.41 40.72 18.26
CA PHE A 899 80.53 41.45 18.88
C PHE A 899 81.91 41.08 18.32
N LEU A 900 82.07 39.91 17.69
CA LEU A 900 83.31 39.57 17.01
C LEU A 900 83.50 40.38 15.72
N GLY A 901 82.42 40.82 15.08
CA GLY A 901 82.47 41.51 13.78
C GLY A 901 82.98 40.61 12.65
N GLY A 902 83.48 41.19 11.56
CA GLY A 902 84.11 40.45 10.44
C GLY A 902 83.22 39.42 9.74
N GLY A 903 81.89 39.47 9.92
CA GLY A 903 80.94 38.51 9.35
C GLY A 903 80.61 37.29 10.23
N ALA A 904 81.04 37.25 11.49
CA ALA A 904 80.63 36.19 12.42
C ALA A 904 79.11 36.21 12.67
N ALA A 905 78.53 35.00 12.73
CA ALA A 905 77.10 34.76 12.98
C ALA A 905 76.89 33.39 13.63
N ILE A 906 75.68 33.12 14.12
CA ILE A 906 75.26 31.75 14.47
C ILE A 906 74.52 31.15 13.27
N GLY A 907 75.02 30.05 12.73
CA GLY A 907 74.40 29.34 11.62
C GLY A 907 73.17 28.53 12.03
N ALA A 908 72.44 28.02 11.03
CA ALA A 908 71.47 26.95 11.27
C ALA A 908 72.17 25.77 11.99
N GLN A 909 71.45 25.10 12.90
CA GLN A 909 71.99 24.17 13.92
C GLN A 909 72.76 24.81 15.09
N GLY A 910 72.85 26.14 15.20
CA GLY A 910 73.37 26.80 16.41
C GLY A 910 74.89 26.88 16.54
N VAL A 911 75.63 26.68 15.45
CA VAL A 911 77.10 26.66 15.42
C VAL A 911 77.64 28.04 14.99
N PHE A 912 78.75 28.49 15.60
CA PHE A 912 79.42 29.74 15.20
C PHE A 912 80.04 29.67 13.80
N VAL A 913 79.78 30.69 12.99
CA VAL A 913 80.47 30.98 11.73
C VAL A 913 81.66 31.90 12.02
N ALA A 914 82.85 31.55 11.51
CA ALA A 914 84.09 32.26 11.83
C ALA A 914 84.19 33.64 11.14
N PRO A 915 84.69 34.69 11.83
CA PRO A 915 84.88 36.01 11.26
C PRO A 915 86.10 36.10 10.34
N THR A 916 86.12 37.09 9.44
CA THR A 916 87.29 37.44 8.62
C THR A 916 87.61 38.94 8.74
N TYR A 917 88.86 39.28 9.05
CA TYR A 917 89.36 40.65 9.17
C TYR A 917 90.48 40.89 8.15
N VAL A 918 90.58 42.09 7.59
CA VAL A 918 91.62 42.44 6.60
C VAL A 918 92.54 43.53 7.15
N ILE A 919 93.84 43.22 7.29
CA ILE A 919 94.88 44.13 7.77
C ILE A 919 95.97 44.24 6.70
N GLN A 920 96.26 45.46 6.22
CA GLN A 920 97.27 45.75 5.18
C GLN A 920 97.16 44.88 3.89
N GLY A 921 95.95 44.37 3.58
CA GLY A 921 95.68 43.54 2.40
C GLY A 921 95.68 42.03 2.64
N SER A 922 96.13 41.57 3.81
CA SER A 922 96.05 40.17 4.24
C SER A 922 94.79 39.91 5.06
N SER A 923 94.19 38.72 4.87
CA SER A 923 92.96 38.31 5.57
C SER A 923 93.24 37.29 6.68
N TYR A 924 92.64 37.49 7.84
CA TYR A 924 92.84 36.72 9.07
C TYR A 924 91.51 36.20 9.61
N ARG A 925 91.47 34.96 10.13
CA ARG A 925 90.21 34.21 10.37
C ARG A 925 89.76 34.15 11.84
N ASN A 926 90.44 34.92 12.70
CA ASN A 926 90.04 35.19 14.08
C ASN A 926 90.69 36.51 14.55
N VAL A 927 90.20 37.05 15.67
CA VAL A 927 90.68 38.33 16.23
C VAL A 927 92.17 38.27 16.58
N GLY A 928 92.64 37.13 17.10
CA GLY A 928 94.03 36.96 17.53
C GLY A 928 95.02 37.13 16.39
N GLU A 929 94.84 36.38 15.30
CA GLU A 929 95.64 36.50 14.07
C GLU A 929 95.68 37.95 13.53
N ALA A 930 94.52 38.62 13.49
CA ALA A 930 94.41 39.99 13.00
C ALA A 930 95.17 41.00 13.89
N LEU A 931 95.14 40.81 15.21
CA LEU A 931 95.88 41.63 16.16
C LEU A 931 97.38 41.35 16.12
N THR A 932 97.82 40.09 16.02
CA THR A 932 99.26 39.76 15.88
C THR A 932 99.86 40.35 14.60
N ALA A 933 99.09 40.39 13.51
CA ALA A 933 99.50 41.05 12.26
C ALA A 933 99.63 42.57 12.41
N LEU A 934 98.74 43.20 13.19
CA LEU A 934 98.81 44.63 13.51
C LEU A 934 100.00 44.95 14.43
N ASP A 935 100.18 44.18 15.51
CA ASP A 935 101.23 44.31 16.52
C ASP A 935 102.65 44.20 15.90
N SER A 936 102.84 43.22 15.01
CA SER A 936 104.07 43.07 14.22
C SER A 936 104.42 44.34 13.42
N LYS A 937 103.40 45.06 12.93
CA LYS A 937 103.56 46.31 12.17
C LYS A 937 103.63 47.57 13.04
N VAL A 938 103.17 47.52 14.29
CA VAL A 938 103.45 48.54 15.31
C VAL A 938 104.90 48.44 15.78
N SER A 939 105.43 47.24 16.01
CA SER A 939 106.85 47.02 16.36
C SER A 939 107.81 47.50 15.25
N GLU A 940 107.47 47.27 13.97
CA GLU A 940 108.21 47.84 12.84
C GLU A 940 108.15 49.38 12.78
N LEU A 941 107.21 50.03 13.46
CA LEU A 941 107.06 51.49 13.47
C LEU A 941 107.83 52.13 14.64
N ASP A 942 107.75 51.52 15.83
CA ASP A 942 108.46 51.96 17.04
C ASP A 942 109.99 51.95 16.84
N ALA A 943 110.50 50.90 16.19
CA ALA A 943 111.91 50.75 15.82
C ALA A 943 112.47 51.81 14.84
N ARG A 944 111.67 52.79 14.40
CA ARG A 944 112.06 53.85 13.46
C ARG A 944 111.84 55.28 13.99
N GLY A 945 111.63 55.46 15.30
CA GLY A 945 111.40 56.77 15.93
C GLY A 945 112.59 57.76 16.01
N GLY A 946 113.72 57.48 15.34
CA GLY A 946 114.95 58.29 15.41
C GLY A 946 115.18 59.18 14.18
N THR A 947 115.32 60.50 14.41
CA THR A 947 115.42 61.57 13.38
C THR A 947 114.12 61.81 12.57
N ALA A 948 113.99 62.97 11.92
CA ALA A 948 112.68 63.63 11.80
C ALA A 948 112.23 64.06 10.39
N ARG A 949 110.93 63.81 10.11
CA ARG A 949 110.02 64.61 9.26
C ARG A 949 110.28 64.64 7.73
N PRO A 950 109.31 65.11 6.91
CA PRO A 950 107.84 65.18 7.07
C PRO A 950 107.03 64.66 5.84
N GLY A 951 105.70 64.54 5.97
CA GLY A 951 104.73 64.58 4.85
C GLY A 951 104.66 63.32 3.96
N ALA A 952 103.74 62.35 4.11
CA ALA A 952 102.27 62.40 4.18
C ALA A 952 101.56 62.81 2.87
N ALA A 953 101.09 61.82 2.08
CA ALA A 953 99.66 61.59 1.80
C ALA A 953 99.38 60.47 0.76
N ALA A 954 98.17 59.89 0.85
CA ALA A 954 97.35 59.29 -0.23
C ALA A 954 97.55 57.82 -0.74
N ARG A 955 96.65 56.94 -0.22
CA ARG A 955 95.75 55.99 -0.93
C ARG A 955 96.24 54.60 -1.47
N SER A 956 95.51 53.57 -0.98
CA SER A 956 94.88 52.42 -1.69
C SER A 956 95.64 51.19 -2.25
N ALA A 957 95.18 49.99 -1.80
CA ALA A 957 94.96 48.72 -2.54
C ALA A 957 96.16 47.87 -3.01
N ALA A 958 96.08 46.52 -3.21
CA ALA A 958 95.19 45.44 -2.72
C ALA A 958 95.68 44.03 -3.18
N ALA A 959 95.04 42.94 -2.70
CA ALA A 959 95.03 41.55 -3.24
C ALA A 959 96.29 40.67 -2.96
N ARG A 960 96.27 39.31 -2.97
CA ARG A 960 95.23 38.25 -3.09
C ARG A 960 95.81 36.86 -2.69
N VAL A 961 94.98 35.84 -2.39
CA VAL A 961 95.04 34.41 -2.87
C VAL A 961 94.08 33.47 -2.07
N ALA A 962 93.73 32.32 -2.68
CA ALA A 962 92.70 31.30 -2.36
C ALA A 962 92.98 30.43 -1.08
N THR A 963 92.19 29.43 -0.64
CA THR A 963 91.19 28.54 -1.29
C THR A 963 89.89 28.30 -0.48
N ALA A 964 88.92 27.63 -1.12
CA ALA A 964 87.53 27.33 -0.69
C ALA A 964 87.40 25.85 -0.17
N PRO A 965 86.21 25.28 0.13
CA PRO A 965 84.81 25.74 -0.01
C PRO A 965 83.93 25.51 1.26
N ALA A 966 82.59 25.41 1.19
CA ALA A 966 81.59 26.46 0.90
C ALA A 966 80.17 25.94 1.26
N PRO A 967 79.24 26.77 1.79
CA PRO A 967 77.86 26.37 2.11
C PRO A 967 76.81 26.82 1.07
N ALA A 968 75.57 26.35 1.20
CA ALA A 968 74.43 26.71 0.34
C ALA A 968 73.28 27.37 1.14
N ALA A 969 72.67 28.40 0.55
CA ALA A 969 71.36 28.94 0.93
C ALA A 969 70.71 29.56 -0.33
N ASP A 970 69.38 29.49 -0.43
CA ASP A 970 68.60 29.88 -1.61
C ASP A 970 68.38 31.40 -1.71
N ALA A 971 68.27 31.93 -2.93
CA ALA A 971 68.04 33.35 -3.22
C ALA A 971 67.37 33.57 -4.58
N SER A 972 66.35 34.43 -4.60
CA SER A 972 65.58 34.79 -5.80
C SER A 972 66.26 35.88 -6.67
N ILE A 973 65.66 36.12 -7.85
CA ILE A 973 65.70 37.36 -8.67
C ILE A 973 66.81 37.48 -9.76
N VAL A 974 66.36 37.28 -11.01
CA VAL A 974 66.59 38.12 -12.22
C VAL A 974 67.91 37.99 -13.05
N ALA A 975 67.74 37.42 -14.26
CA ALA A 975 68.20 37.90 -15.59
C ALA A 975 69.71 37.94 -15.96
N THR A 976 70.16 37.86 -17.24
CA THR A 976 69.56 37.46 -18.55
C THR A 976 70.66 37.20 -19.61
N THR A 977 70.36 36.38 -20.64
CA THR A 977 70.82 36.43 -22.06
C THR A 977 72.30 36.69 -22.47
N ALA A 978 72.88 35.74 -23.20
CA ALA A 978 73.37 35.89 -24.60
C ALA A 978 73.79 34.48 -25.12
N ASP A 979 73.27 33.89 -26.21
CA ASP A 979 73.22 34.31 -27.65
C ASP A 979 74.54 33.98 -28.39
N ALA A 980 74.61 33.45 -29.63
CA ALA A 980 73.63 33.07 -30.68
C ALA A 980 73.99 31.65 -31.24
N THR A 981 73.41 30.98 -32.25
CA THR A 981 72.62 31.28 -33.49
C THR A 981 71.81 30.00 -33.87
N ASP A 982 70.86 29.89 -34.82
CA ASP A 982 69.87 30.70 -35.59
C ASP A 982 68.98 29.65 -36.32
N ASP A 983 67.67 29.76 -36.61
CA ASP A 983 66.52 30.56 -36.13
C ASP A 983 65.32 29.57 -36.00
N GLY A 984 64.10 29.61 -36.59
CA GLY A 984 63.29 30.63 -37.30
C GLY A 984 62.23 30.03 -38.23
N LEU A 985 60.98 30.52 -38.36
CA LEU A 985 60.14 31.36 -37.50
C LEU A 985 58.64 30.99 -37.72
N GLN A 986 57.95 30.73 -36.61
CA GLN A 986 56.61 31.19 -36.17
C GLN A 986 55.51 31.70 -37.15
N SER A 987 54.26 31.25 -36.93
CA SER A 987 53.08 32.07 -36.50
C SER A 987 51.85 31.14 -36.31
N THR A 988 51.03 31.11 -35.24
CA THR A 988 50.12 32.10 -34.57
C THR A 988 49.00 32.67 -35.47
N SER A 989 47.74 32.85 -35.06
CA SER A 989 47.01 32.47 -33.82
C SER A 989 45.46 32.60 -33.95
N LEU A 990 44.75 32.20 -32.87
CA LEU A 990 43.42 32.63 -32.34
C LEU A 990 42.86 34.00 -32.80
N ALA A 991 41.56 34.34 -32.74
CA ALA A 991 40.27 33.62 -32.52
C ALA A 991 39.07 34.60 -32.78
N THR A 992 37.82 34.18 -32.45
CA THR A 992 36.58 34.94 -32.09
C THR A 992 36.58 36.49 -32.16
N ASP A 993 35.50 37.21 -32.55
CA ASP A 993 34.07 37.02 -32.20
C ASP A 993 33.14 37.98 -33.01
N GLY A 994 31.81 37.94 -32.80
CA GLY A 994 30.91 39.10 -33.00
C GLY A 994 29.76 39.00 -34.03
N MET A 995 28.54 39.41 -33.62
CA MET A 995 27.27 39.36 -34.39
C MET A 995 26.87 40.71 -35.02
N ALA A 996 25.97 40.72 -36.03
CA ALA A 996 24.61 41.33 -35.91
C ALA A 996 23.80 41.52 -37.24
N GLY A 997 22.54 41.03 -37.26
CA GLY A 997 21.39 41.59 -38.02
C GLY A 997 21.26 41.34 -39.55
N SER A 998 20.07 41.45 -40.18
CA SER A 998 18.69 41.55 -39.64
C SER A 998 17.58 41.39 -40.72
N ALA A 999 16.47 40.69 -40.39
CA ALA A 999 15.07 40.94 -40.83
C ALA A 999 14.62 40.77 -42.32
N VAL A 1000 13.35 40.50 -42.72
CA VAL A 1000 12.07 40.03 -42.08
C VAL A 1000 11.00 39.63 -43.17
N SER A 1001 10.08 38.68 -42.86
CA SER A 1001 8.73 38.42 -43.49
C SER A 1001 8.59 37.97 -44.98
N SER A 1002 7.51 37.29 -45.44
CA SER A 1002 6.42 36.46 -44.83
C SER A 1002 5.44 35.88 -45.91
N VAL A 1003 4.47 35.03 -45.51
CA VAL A 1003 3.12 34.76 -46.14
C VAL A 1003 2.97 33.63 -47.22
N THR A 1004 2.58 32.43 -46.74
CA THR A 1004 1.26 31.75 -46.99
C THR A 1004 0.93 30.83 -48.21
N ALA A 1005 0.40 29.63 -47.87
CA ALA A 1005 -0.74 28.85 -48.45
C ALA A 1005 -0.58 27.57 -49.34
N THR A 1006 -1.22 26.50 -48.82
CA THR A 1006 -2.06 25.46 -49.48
C THR A 1006 -1.44 24.31 -50.30
N ALA A 1007 -2.19 23.21 -50.38
CA ALA A 1007 -1.76 21.87 -50.78
C ALA A 1007 -2.72 21.20 -51.79
N SER A 1008 -2.51 19.90 -52.03
CA SER A 1008 -3.24 18.97 -52.91
C SER A 1008 -4.74 18.80 -52.57
N GLY A 1009 -5.56 18.14 -53.41
CA GLY A 1009 -5.28 17.59 -54.74
C GLY A 1009 -5.64 16.10 -54.91
N LEU A 1010 -6.80 15.86 -55.53
CA LEU A 1010 -7.24 14.66 -56.27
C LEU A 1010 -7.27 13.25 -55.61
N ALA A 1011 -8.52 12.77 -55.54
CA ALA A 1011 -9.01 11.54 -56.18
C ALA A 1011 -8.60 10.14 -55.67
N ALA A 1012 -9.44 9.16 -56.01
CA ALA A 1012 -9.33 7.76 -55.64
C ALA A 1012 -9.36 6.86 -56.90
N SER A 1013 -8.82 5.65 -56.78
CA SER A 1013 -9.12 4.54 -57.70
C SER A 1013 -8.88 3.18 -57.05
N ASN A 1014 -9.88 2.30 -57.15
CA ASN A 1014 -9.74 0.84 -56.98
C ASN A 1014 -8.98 0.27 -58.23
N ALA A 1015 -8.68 -1.03 -58.42
CA ALA A 1015 -9.10 -2.26 -57.73
C ALA A 1015 -8.16 -3.45 -58.06
N LEU A 1016 -8.15 -4.49 -57.21
CA LEU A 1016 -7.96 -5.90 -57.58
C LEU A 1016 -8.84 -6.73 -56.60
N GLN A 1017 -9.91 -7.42 -57.01
CA GLN A 1017 -10.10 -8.55 -57.93
C GLN A 1017 -10.05 -9.94 -57.25
N GLY A 1018 -11.22 -10.60 -57.26
CA GLY A 1018 -11.50 -11.98 -56.85
C GLY A 1018 -12.93 -12.32 -57.32
N THR A 1019 -13.18 -13.52 -57.86
CA THR A 1019 -14.27 -13.75 -58.85
C THR A 1019 -15.24 -14.90 -58.43
N PRO A 1020 -16.38 -15.17 -59.11
CA PRO A 1020 -17.68 -14.93 -58.43
C PRO A 1020 -18.76 -16.03 -58.60
N THR A 1021 -19.93 -15.88 -57.96
CA THR A 1021 -21.18 -16.55 -58.43
C THR A 1021 -22.49 -15.81 -58.08
N ALA A 1022 -23.11 -15.23 -59.11
CA ALA A 1022 -24.55 -14.99 -59.30
C ALA A 1022 -25.43 -14.44 -58.14
N ALA A 1023 -25.61 -13.11 -58.14
CA ALA A 1023 -26.94 -12.51 -58.09
C ALA A 1023 -26.96 -11.25 -58.98
N MET A 1024 -27.96 -11.09 -59.84
CA MET A 1024 -28.11 -9.90 -60.69
C MET A 1024 -28.60 -8.70 -59.89
N VAL A 1025 -28.07 -7.51 -60.17
CA VAL A 1025 -28.76 -6.25 -59.84
C VAL A 1025 -29.91 -6.07 -60.83
N GLY A 1026 -31.14 -6.11 -60.31
CA GLY A 1026 -32.32 -5.68 -61.06
C GLY A 1026 -32.28 -4.16 -61.31
N SER A 1027 -32.80 -3.70 -62.44
CA SER A 1027 -32.72 -2.30 -62.84
C SER A 1027 -33.50 -1.38 -61.89
N ILE A 1028 -32.79 -0.55 -61.12
CA ILE A 1028 -33.39 0.52 -60.33
C ILE A 1028 -33.75 1.68 -61.27
N THR A 1029 -35.05 1.89 -61.50
CA THR A 1029 -35.55 3.18 -61.99
C THR A 1029 -35.39 4.24 -60.88
N PRO A 1030 -35.15 5.53 -61.19
CA PRO A 1030 -34.65 6.52 -60.21
C PRO A 1030 -35.61 7.00 -59.09
N ALA A 1031 -36.48 6.13 -58.57
CA ALA A 1031 -37.48 6.44 -57.55
C ALA A 1031 -37.62 5.38 -56.43
N ALA A 1032 -36.74 4.37 -56.38
CA ALA A 1032 -36.80 3.31 -55.36
C ALA A 1032 -35.57 3.31 -54.44
N THR A 1033 -35.78 3.56 -53.15
CA THR A 1033 -34.79 3.45 -52.05
C THR A 1033 -34.75 2.05 -51.43
N SER A 1034 -35.19 1.04 -52.17
CA SER A 1034 -35.33 -0.34 -51.70
C SER A 1034 -33.99 -1.09 -51.67
N THR A 1035 -33.70 -1.79 -50.58
CA THR A 1035 -32.42 -2.51 -50.37
C THR A 1035 -32.64 -4.02 -50.46
N ALA A 1036 -32.14 -4.68 -51.51
CA ALA A 1036 -32.22 -6.13 -51.70
C ALA A 1036 -30.82 -6.77 -51.72
N VAL A 1037 -30.53 -7.66 -50.77
CA VAL A 1037 -29.19 -8.25 -50.58
C VAL A 1037 -29.30 -9.75 -50.26
N GLY A 1038 -29.19 -10.60 -51.29
CA GLY A 1038 -29.16 -12.06 -51.15
C GLY A 1038 -29.71 -12.79 -52.37
N THR A 1039 -29.35 -14.06 -52.54
CA THR A 1039 -29.82 -14.89 -53.65
C THR A 1039 -31.35 -15.04 -53.61
N ALA A 1040 -32.04 -14.58 -54.66
CA ALA A 1040 -33.50 -14.50 -54.73
C ALA A 1040 -34.17 -13.64 -53.63
N ALA A 1041 -33.47 -12.68 -53.03
CA ALA A 1041 -34.10 -11.64 -52.20
C ALA A 1041 -34.96 -10.69 -53.06
N VAL A 1042 -36.12 -10.28 -52.56
CA VAL A 1042 -37.10 -9.44 -53.28
C VAL A 1042 -37.66 -8.36 -52.34
N ALA A 1043 -37.56 -7.10 -52.74
CA ALA A 1043 -38.27 -5.97 -52.16
C ALA A 1043 -38.99 -5.22 -53.28
N ASN A 1044 -40.32 -5.18 -53.25
CA ASN A 1044 -41.12 -4.75 -54.42
C ASN A 1044 -41.44 -3.25 -54.46
N HIS A 1045 -41.33 -2.53 -53.32
CA HIS A 1045 -41.77 -1.14 -53.18
C HIS A 1045 -40.68 -0.25 -52.57
N VAL A 1046 -40.87 1.07 -52.73
CA VAL A 1046 -40.02 2.13 -52.14
C VAL A 1046 -39.83 1.90 -50.63
N THR A 1047 -38.65 2.23 -50.12
CA THR A 1047 -38.20 2.00 -48.72
C THR A 1047 -38.24 0.56 -48.19
N GLY A 1048 -38.63 -0.44 -48.99
CA GLY A 1048 -38.60 -1.86 -48.61
C GLY A 1048 -37.17 -2.44 -48.53
N THR A 1049 -36.89 -3.26 -47.52
CA THR A 1049 -35.57 -3.87 -47.28
C THR A 1049 -35.70 -5.40 -47.19
N ALA A 1050 -34.96 -6.14 -48.01
CA ALA A 1050 -34.93 -7.61 -48.05
C ALA A 1050 -33.49 -8.14 -48.04
N ILE A 1051 -33.03 -8.71 -46.93
CA ILE A 1051 -31.65 -9.14 -46.72
C ILE A 1051 -31.61 -10.62 -46.32
N GLY A 1052 -30.98 -11.47 -47.12
CA GLY A 1052 -30.91 -12.92 -46.94
C GLY A 1052 -31.50 -13.72 -48.11
N GLY A 1053 -31.08 -14.97 -48.26
CA GLY A 1053 -31.50 -15.81 -49.38
C GLY A 1053 -33.01 -16.08 -49.36
N SER A 1054 -33.72 -15.78 -50.45
CA SER A 1054 -35.19 -15.84 -50.55
C SER A 1054 -35.96 -14.96 -49.53
N ALA A 1055 -35.36 -13.88 -49.01
CA ALA A 1055 -36.08 -12.87 -48.23
C ALA A 1055 -37.10 -12.12 -49.10
N TYR A 1056 -38.29 -11.82 -48.58
CA TYR A 1056 -39.40 -11.22 -49.32
C TYR A 1056 -40.04 -10.08 -48.53
N ALA A 1057 -40.03 -8.87 -49.09
CA ALA A 1057 -40.71 -7.68 -48.61
C ALA A 1057 -41.74 -7.22 -49.65
N HIS A 1058 -43.03 -7.21 -49.27
CA HIS A 1058 -44.13 -7.05 -50.22
C HIS A 1058 -44.48 -5.59 -50.48
N GLY A 1059 -44.67 -4.81 -49.42
CA GLY A 1059 -45.17 -3.43 -49.46
C GLY A 1059 -44.11 -2.37 -49.12
N PRO A 1060 -44.51 -1.09 -49.08
CA PRO A 1060 -43.64 0.01 -48.68
C PRO A 1060 -43.30 -0.05 -47.19
N ASN A 1061 -42.09 0.39 -46.84
CA ASN A 1061 -41.50 0.31 -45.49
C ASN A 1061 -41.33 -1.12 -44.90
N ASP A 1062 -41.61 -2.18 -45.66
CA ASP A 1062 -41.41 -3.56 -45.20
C ASP A 1062 -39.93 -3.89 -44.97
N THR A 1063 -39.60 -4.63 -43.92
CA THR A 1063 -38.23 -5.07 -43.61
C THR A 1063 -38.18 -6.58 -43.37
N ALA A 1064 -37.53 -7.33 -44.25
CA ALA A 1064 -37.37 -8.79 -44.19
C ALA A 1064 -35.89 -9.17 -44.11
N ILE A 1065 -35.39 -9.61 -42.95
CA ILE A 1065 -33.97 -9.90 -42.72
C ILE A 1065 -33.79 -11.34 -42.23
N GLY A 1066 -33.40 -12.24 -43.12
CA GLY A 1066 -33.18 -13.66 -42.84
C GLY A 1066 -33.49 -14.54 -44.05
N SER A 1067 -32.95 -15.76 -44.08
CA SER A 1067 -33.25 -16.70 -45.17
C SER A 1067 -34.72 -17.12 -45.13
N ASN A 1068 -35.43 -16.98 -46.26
CA ASN A 1068 -36.88 -17.22 -46.36
C ASN A 1068 -37.72 -16.42 -45.34
N ALA A 1069 -37.24 -15.26 -44.88
CA ALA A 1069 -38.04 -14.29 -44.13
C ALA A 1069 -39.08 -13.65 -45.07
N ARG A 1070 -40.37 -13.61 -44.69
CA ARG A 1070 -41.45 -13.11 -45.56
C ARG A 1070 -42.37 -12.12 -44.83
N VAL A 1071 -42.36 -10.89 -45.32
CA VAL A 1071 -43.36 -9.87 -45.04
C VAL A 1071 -44.32 -9.78 -46.21
N ASN A 1072 -45.63 -9.93 -45.95
CA ASN A 1072 -46.67 -9.86 -46.98
C ASN A 1072 -47.66 -8.68 -46.76
N ALA A 1073 -47.40 -7.80 -45.79
CA ALA A 1073 -48.32 -6.74 -45.36
C ALA A 1073 -47.57 -5.47 -44.95
N ASP A 1074 -48.01 -4.34 -45.51
CA ASP A 1074 -47.35 -3.04 -45.44
C ASP A 1074 -46.88 -2.59 -44.05
N GLY A 1075 -45.70 -1.96 -44.04
CA GLY A 1075 -45.10 -1.32 -42.87
C GLY A 1075 -44.69 -2.29 -41.77
N SER A 1076 -44.31 -3.52 -42.13
CA SER A 1076 -44.07 -4.60 -41.16
C SER A 1076 -42.64 -5.16 -41.23
N THR A 1077 -42.16 -5.72 -40.11
CA THR A 1077 -40.75 -6.10 -39.91
C THR A 1077 -40.59 -7.56 -39.49
N ALA A 1078 -39.99 -8.39 -40.35
CA ALA A 1078 -39.63 -9.78 -40.09
C ALA A 1078 -38.10 -9.96 -40.01
N VAL A 1079 -37.58 -10.52 -38.91
CA VAL A 1079 -36.13 -10.71 -38.68
C VAL A 1079 -35.84 -12.11 -38.12
N GLY A 1080 -35.13 -12.93 -38.88
CA GLY A 1080 -34.84 -14.33 -38.60
C GLY A 1080 -35.28 -15.24 -39.75
N ALA A 1081 -34.64 -16.40 -39.89
CA ALA A 1081 -34.97 -17.34 -40.95
C ALA A 1081 -36.42 -17.88 -40.80
N ASN A 1082 -37.09 -18.16 -41.92
CA ASN A 1082 -38.48 -18.66 -41.97
C ASN A 1082 -39.56 -17.80 -41.28
N THR A 1083 -39.25 -16.57 -40.86
CA THR A 1083 -40.22 -15.63 -40.27
C THR A 1083 -41.34 -15.30 -41.26
N GLN A 1084 -42.58 -15.19 -40.77
CA GLN A 1084 -43.76 -15.05 -41.62
C GLN A 1084 -44.75 -14.03 -41.04
N ILE A 1085 -44.98 -12.94 -41.78
CA ILE A 1085 -46.05 -11.97 -41.54
C ILE A 1085 -47.09 -12.14 -42.64
N ALA A 1086 -48.33 -12.50 -42.28
CA ALA A 1086 -49.42 -12.73 -43.22
C ALA A 1086 -49.94 -11.43 -43.86
N ALA A 1087 -50.58 -11.51 -45.02
CA ALA A 1087 -51.01 -10.33 -45.79
C ALA A 1087 -52.07 -9.43 -45.10
N VAL A 1088 -52.71 -9.91 -44.03
CA VAL A 1088 -53.67 -9.15 -43.20
C VAL A 1088 -53.03 -8.55 -41.94
N ALA A 1089 -51.73 -8.74 -41.75
CA ALA A 1089 -50.99 -8.34 -40.54
C ALA A 1089 -50.16 -7.07 -40.78
N THR A 1090 -50.82 -5.96 -41.12
CA THR A 1090 -50.16 -4.65 -41.31
C THR A 1090 -49.56 -4.14 -40.00
N ASN A 1091 -48.45 -3.40 -40.09
CA ASN A 1091 -47.68 -2.89 -38.94
C ASN A 1091 -47.29 -3.98 -37.92
N ALA A 1092 -46.98 -5.18 -38.40
CA ALA A 1092 -46.59 -6.31 -37.56
C ALA A 1092 -45.06 -6.42 -37.38
N VAL A 1093 -44.65 -7.12 -36.31
CA VAL A 1093 -43.23 -7.39 -36.01
C VAL A 1093 -43.05 -8.88 -35.71
N ALA A 1094 -42.20 -9.58 -36.46
CA ALA A 1094 -41.90 -11.00 -36.28
C ALA A 1094 -40.38 -11.22 -36.16
N MET A 1095 -39.86 -11.48 -34.96
CA MET A 1095 -38.42 -11.62 -34.73
C MET A 1095 -38.06 -12.95 -34.05
N GLY A 1096 -37.09 -13.68 -34.62
CA GLY A 1096 -36.70 -15.04 -34.22
C GLY A 1096 -37.07 -16.08 -35.27
N GLU A 1097 -36.28 -17.16 -35.39
CA GLU A 1097 -36.50 -18.19 -36.42
C GLU A 1097 -37.92 -18.78 -36.35
N GLY A 1098 -38.60 -18.87 -37.50
CA GLY A 1098 -39.95 -19.40 -37.59
C GLY A 1098 -41.04 -18.62 -36.85
N ALA A 1099 -40.78 -17.39 -36.37
CA ALA A 1099 -41.80 -16.54 -35.72
C ALA A 1099 -42.89 -16.10 -36.72
N GLN A 1100 -44.14 -16.02 -36.25
CA GLN A 1100 -45.31 -15.83 -37.10
C GLN A 1100 -46.25 -14.74 -36.56
N VAL A 1101 -46.69 -13.83 -37.43
CA VAL A 1101 -47.79 -12.90 -37.12
C VAL A 1101 -48.88 -13.01 -38.19
N SER A 1102 -50.12 -13.23 -37.76
CA SER A 1102 -51.27 -13.40 -38.65
C SER A 1102 -52.42 -12.41 -38.42
N ALA A 1103 -52.22 -11.39 -37.59
CA ALA A 1103 -53.18 -10.31 -37.34
C ALA A 1103 -52.51 -8.93 -37.26
N ALA A 1104 -53.27 -7.88 -37.61
CA ALA A 1104 -52.76 -6.50 -37.65
C ALA A 1104 -52.24 -6.00 -36.30
N SER A 1105 -51.15 -5.23 -36.34
CA SER A 1105 -50.41 -4.74 -35.17
C SER A 1105 -49.92 -5.84 -34.21
N GLY A 1106 -49.87 -7.10 -34.66
CA GLY A 1106 -49.35 -8.21 -33.87
C GLY A 1106 -47.82 -8.18 -33.78
N THR A 1107 -47.28 -8.60 -32.65
CA THR A 1107 -45.83 -8.68 -32.41
C THR A 1107 -45.46 -10.06 -31.89
N ALA A 1108 -44.56 -10.78 -32.56
CA ALA A 1108 -44.03 -12.07 -32.14
C ALA A 1108 -42.50 -11.97 -32.01
N ILE A 1109 -41.96 -12.12 -30.80
CA ILE A 1109 -40.52 -11.98 -30.52
C ILE A 1109 -40.04 -13.22 -29.76
N GLY A 1110 -39.44 -14.16 -30.50
CA GLY A 1110 -38.94 -15.44 -30.02
C GLY A 1110 -39.03 -16.51 -31.12
N GLN A 1111 -38.12 -17.49 -31.10
CA GLN A 1111 -38.16 -18.60 -32.05
C GLN A 1111 -39.52 -19.32 -31.97
N GLY A 1112 -40.20 -19.51 -33.11
CA GLY A 1112 -41.52 -20.13 -33.18
C GLY A 1112 -42.67 -19.41 -32.45
N ALA A 1113 -42.48 -18.15 -32.01
CA ALA A 1113 -43.53 -17.35 -31.37
C ALA A 1113 -44.65 -17.01 -32.35
N ARG A 1114 -45.91 -16.89 -31.87
CA ARG A 1114 -47.10 -16.68 -32.70
C ARG A 1114 -48.04 -15.62 -32.13
N ALA A 1115 -48.23 -14.51 -32.84
CA ALA A 1115 -49.29 -13.55 -32.57
C ALA A 1115 -50.41 -13.69 -33.61
N SER A 1116 -51.57 -14.21 -33.19
CA SER A 1116 -52.71 -14.53 -34.05
C SER A 1116 -53.94 -13.66 -33.82
N ALA A 1117 -53.87 -12.69 -32.89
CA ALA A 1117 -54.92 -11.72 -32.63
C ALA A 1117 -54.43 -10.27 -32.75
N GLN A 1118 -55.37 -9.36 -33.04
CA GLN A 1118 -55.08 -7.95 -33.30
C GLN A 1118 -54.44 -7.26 -32.08
N GLY A 1119 -53.34 -6.52 -32.30
CA GLY A 1119 -52.62 -5.81 -31.24
C GLY A 1119 -52.05 -6.73 -30.15
N ALA A 1120 -51.87 -8.02 -30.42
CA ALA A 1120 -51.37 -9.00 -29.45
C ALA A 1120 -49.85 -9.21 -29.58
N VAL A 1121 -49.18 -9.38 -28.44
CA VAL A 1121 -47.73 -9.51 -28.32
C VAL A 1121 -47.37 -10.89 -27.76
N ALA A 1122 -46.81 -11.78 -28.59
CA ALA A 1122 -46.23 -13.05 -28.18
C ALA A 1122 -44.73 -12.85 -27.89
N LEU A 1123 -44.33 -12.91 -26.62
CA LEU A 1123 -42.97 -12.66 -26.17
C LEU A 1123 -42.34 -13.94 -25.61
N GLY A 1124 -41.17 -14.32 -26.11
CA GLY A 1124 -40.47 -15.56 -25.77
C GLY A 1124 -40.65 -16.69 -26.79
N GLN A 1125 -39.75 -17.67 -26.74
CA GLN A 1125 -39.76 -18.84 -27.63
C GLN A 1125 -41.09 -19.61 -27.52
N GLY A 1126 -41.69 -19.98 -28.65
CA GLY A 1126 -42.94 -20.76 -28.69
C GLY A 1126 -44.17 -20.10 -28.05
N SER A 1127 -44.09 -18.83 -27.63
CA SER A 1127 -45.21 -18.11 -27.01
C SER A 1127 -46.36 -17.91 -27.99
N VAL A 1128 -47.60 -17.98 -27.51
CA VAL A 1128 -48.82 -17.82 -28.32
C VAL A 1128 -49.66 -16.69 -27.74
N ALA A 1129 -50.01 -15.71 -28.58
CA ALA A 1129 -50.89 -14.60 -28.25
C ALA A 1129 -52.12 -14.62 -29.18
N ASP A 1130 -53.18 -15.28 -28.73
CA ASP A 1130 -54.44 -15.54 -29.44
C ASP A 1130 -55.60 -14.66 -28.97
N ARG A 1131 -55.38 -13.79 -27.98
CA ARG A 1131 -56.34 -12.80 -27.49
C ARG A 1131 -55.91 -11.38 -27.84
N ALA A 1132 -56.80 -10.62 -28.47
CA ALA A 1132 -56.52 -9.26 -28.92
C ALA A 1132 -56.13 -8.31 -27.77
N ASN A 1133 -55.26 -7.34 -28.05
CA ASN A 1133 -54.75 -6.34 -27.10
C ASN A 1133 -54.15 -6.96 -25.82
N THR A 1134 -53.34 -8.02 -25.93
CA THR A 1134 -52.66 -8.65 -24.78
C THR A 1134 -51.19 -8.95 -25.04
N VAL A 1135 -50.40 -9.00 -23.96
CA VAL A 1135 -49.05 -9.59 -23.96
C VAL A 1135 -49.15 -11.01 -23.40
N SER A 1136 -48.66 -11.99 -24.15
CA SER A 1136 -48.50 -13.38 -23.73
C SER A 1136 -47.02 -13.74 -23.68
N VAL A 1137 -46.56 -14.22 -22.53
CA VAL A 1137 -45.14 -14.60 -22.28
C VAL A 1137 -44.88 -16.10 -22.48
N GLY A 1138 -45.89 -16.88 -22.87
CA GLY A 1138 -45.81 -18.34 -22.98
C GLY A 1138 -46.97 -18.92 -23.79
N SER A 1139 -47.32 -20.16 -23.48
CA SER A 1139 -48.47 -20.88 -24.06
C SER A 1139 -49.12 -21.77 -22.99
N VAL A 1140 -50.28 -22.36 -23.29
CA VAL A 1140 -50.99 -23.25 -22.34
C VAL A 1140 -50.18 -24.53 -22.10
N GLY A 1141 -49.82 -24.80 -20.85
CA GLY A 1141 -48.86 -25.86 -20.47
C GLY A 1141 -47.39 -25.49 -20.74
N GLY A 1142 -47.12 -24.22 -21.08
CA GLY A 1142 -45.82 -23.61 -21.35
C GLY A 1142 -45.74 -22.20 -20.76
N GLU A 1143 -46.36 -21.99 -19.60
CA GLU A 1143 -46.44 -20.71 -18.91
C GLU A 1143 -45.06 -20.25 -18.42
N ARG A 1144 -44.80 -18.93 -18.48
CA ARG A 1144 -43.55 -18.34 -17.97
C ARG A 1144 -43.79 -17.43 -16.78
N GLN A 1145 -42.91 -17.53 -15.80
CA GLN A 1145 -42.86 -16.62 -14.66
C GLN A 1145 -42.39 -15.24 -15.13
N VAL A 1146 -43.11 -14.19 -14.77
CA VAL A 1146 -42.68 -12.80 -14.96
C VAL A 1146 -41.97 -12.35 -13.68
N ALA A 1147 -40.63 -12.43 -13.70
CA ALA A 1147 -39.78 -12.01 -12.58
C ALA A 1147 -39.57 -10.47 -12.55
N ASN A 1148 -39.03 -9.97 -11.44
CA ASN A 1148 -38.63 -8.56 -11.26
C ASN A 1148 -39.77 -7.52 -11.40
N VAL A 1149 -41.02 -7.93 -11.16
CA VAL A 1149 -42.18 -7.04 -11.11
C VAL A 1149 -42.12 -6.20 -9.82
N ALA A 1150 -41.91 -4.89 -9.96
CA ALA A 1150 -42.00 -3.93 -8.86
C ALA A 1150 -43.41 -3.86 -8.27
N ALA A 1151 -43.58 -3.23 -7.11
CA ALA A 1151 -44.90 -3.04 -6.53
C ALA A 1151 -45.74 -2.09 -7.40
N GLY A 1152 -46.87 -2.57 -7.93
CA GLY A 1152 -47.79 -1.78 -8.74
C GLY A 1152 -48.41 -0.62 -7.93
N THR A 1153 -48.46 0.56 -8.53
CA THR A 1153 -48.91 1.82 -7.92
C THR A 1153 -50.21 2.34 -8.53
N LEU A 1154 -50.50 1.95 -9.78
CA LEU A 1154 -51.73 2.25 -10.51
C LEU A 1154 -52.61 1.00 -10.62
N ALA A 1155 -53.90 1.18 -10.81
CA ALA A 1155 -54.88 0.09 -10.92
C ALA A 1155 -54.70 -0.81 -12.16
N THR A 1156 -53.81 -0.45 -13.08
CA THR A 1156 -53.45 -1.21 -14.29
C THR A 1156 -52.08 -1.89 -14.19
N ASP A 1157 -51.34 -1.70 -13.10
CA ASP A 1157 -50.03 -2.30 -12.90
C ASP A 1157 -50.16 -3.78 -12.51
N ALA A 1158 -49.13 -4.58 -12.83
CA ALA A 1158 -49.09 -5.98 -12.40
C ALA A 1158 -48.81 -6.08 -10.90
N VAL A 1159 -49.76 -6.64 -10.14
CA VAL A 1159 -49.60 -6.91 -8.70
C VAL A 1159 -48.52 -7.98 -8.49
N ASN A 1160 -47.46 -7.66 -7.75
CA ASN A 1160 -46.41 -8.63 -7.44
C ASN A 1160 -46.78 -9.51 -6.22
N LYS A 1161 -46.05 -10.62 -6.02
CA LYS A 1161 -46.35 -11.57 -4.95
C LYS A 1161 -46.34 -10.92 -3.56
N GLY A 1162 -45.40 -10.01 -3.29
CA GLY A 1162 -45.32 -9.31 -2.00
C GLY A 1162 -46.53 -8.42 -1.71
N GLN A 1163 -47.09 -7.75 -2.72
CA GLN A 1163 -48.34 -7.01 -2.58
C GLN A 1163 -49.53 -7.92 -2.31
N LEU A 1164 -49.60 -9.07 -2.98
CA LEU A 1164 -50.66 -10.06 -2.74
C LEU A 1164 -50.54 -10.66 -1.33
N ASP A 1165 -49.34 -11.08 -0.92
CA ASP A 1165 -49.08 -11.64 0.42
C ASP A 1165 -49.45 -10.62 1.51
N ASN A 1166 -49.04 -9.36 1.36
CA ASN A 1166 -49.37 -8.27 2.29
C ASN A 1166 -50.89 -7.98 2.33
N GLY A 1167 -51.57 -8.00 1.18
CA GLY A 1167 -53.02 -7.81 1.10
C GLY A 1167 -53.80 -8.94 1.78
N VAL A 1168 -53.36 -10.19 1.61
CA VAL A 1168 -53.93 -11.36 2.28
C VAL A 1168 -53.65 -11.33 3.79
N ALA A 1169 -52.43 -10.96 4.21
CA ALA A 1169 -52.10 -10.79 5.63
C ALA A 1169 -52.97 -9.72 6.31
N ALA A 1170 -53.21 -8.58 5.65
CA ALA A 1170 -54.11 -7.54 6.13
C ALA A 1170 -55.57 -8.02 6.19
N ALA A 1171 -56.04 -8.79 5.20
CA ALA A 1171 -57.38 -9.35 5.18
C ALA A 1171 -57.60 -10.41 6.29
N ASN A 1172 -56.59 -11.24 6.56
CA ASN A 1172 -56.61 -12.18 7.69
C ASN A 1172 -56.66 -11.41 9.01
N SER A 1173 -55.74 -10.46 9.24
CA SER A 1173 -55.72 -9.64 10.47
C SER A 1173 -57.04 -8.91 10.73
N TYR A 1174 -57.70 -8.37 9.70
CA TYR A 1174 -59.05 -7.80 9.81
C TYR A 1174 -60.09 -8.85 10.22
N THR A 1175 -60.03 -10.04 9.63
CA THR A 1175 -60.96 -11.15 9.91
C THR A 1175 -60.77 -11.69 11.33
N ASP A 1176 -59.53 -11.88 11.77
CA ASP A 1176 -59.17 -12.34 13.11
C ASP A 1176 -59.59 -11.31 14.18
N SER A 1177 -59.35 -10.02 13.93
CA SER A 1177 -59.82 -8.93 14.80
C SER A 1177 -61.36 -8.91 14.91
N ARG A 1178 -62.07 -9.12 13.80
CA ARG A 1178 -63.54 -9.25 13.79
C ARG A 1178 -64.03 -10.50 14.53
N TYR A 1179 -63.32 -11.61 14.41
CA TYR A 1179 -63.66 -12.87 15.07
C TYR A 1179 -63.48 -12.77 16.59
N ASN A 1180 -62.37 -12.20 17.04
CA ASN A 1180 -62.10 -12.00 18.47
C ASN A 1180 -63.11 -11.04 19.11
N ALA A 1181 -63.39 -9.89 18.49
CA ALA A 1181 -64.42 -8.96 18.97
C ALA A 1181 -65.83 -9.58 18.99
N MET A 1182 -66.09 -10.58 18.14
CA MET A 1182 -67.34 -11.35 18.15
C MET A 1182 -67.35 -12.39 19.30
N ALA A 1183 -66.22 -13.04 19.60
CA ALA A 1183 -66.07 -13.91 20.76
C ALA A 1183 -66.25 -13.14 22.09
N ASP A 1184 -65.59 -11.99 22.27
CA ASP A 1184 -65.75 -11.12 23.45
C ASP A 1184 -67.22 -10.75 23.69
N SER A 1185 -67.95 -10.43 22.61
CA SER A 1185 -69.37 -10.12 22.65
C SER A 1185 -70.25 -11.31 23.04
N PHE A 1186 -69.82 -12.53 22.71
CA PHE A 1186 -70.53 -13.78 23.00
C PHE A 1186 -70.33 -14.21 24.46
N GLU A 1187 -69.11 -14.09 25.01
CA GLU A 1187 -68.86 -14.31 26.44
C GLU A 1187 -69.60 -13.26 27.30
N THR A 1188 -69.58 -11.99 26.89
CA THR A 1188 -70.37 -10.91 27.53
C THR A 1188 -71.88 -11.24 27.53
N TYR A 1189 -72.39 -11.79 26.43
CA TYR A 1189 -73.78 -12.21 26.29
C TYR A 1189 -74.14 -13.43 27.15
N GLN A 1190 -73.24 -14.42 27.26
CA GLN A 1190 -73.39 -15.54 28.19
C GLN A 1190 -73.46 -15.04 29.65
N GLY A 1191 -72.62 -14.07 30.02
CA GLY A 1191 -72.61 -13.44 31.34
C GLY A 1191 -73.95 -12.81 31.75
N ASP A 1192 -74.53 -11.92 30.92
CA ASP A 1192 -75.84 -11.31 31.25
C ASP A 1192 -76.99 -12.34 31.19
N ILE A 1193 -76.89 -13.39 30.35
CA ILE A 1193 -77.85 -14.50 30.39
C ILE A 1193 -77.77 -15.25 31.73
N GLU A 1194 -76.58 -15.62 32.21
CA GLU A 1194 -76.46 -16.33 33.48
C GLU A 1194 -76.93 -15.47 34.66
N ASP A 1195 -76.59 -14.17 34.69
CA ASP A 1195 -77.05 -13.28 35.75
C ASP A 1195 -78.55 -12.95 35.66
N ARG A 1196 -79.16 -12.97 34.46
CA ARG A 1196 -80.62 -12.95 34.33
C ARG A 1196 -81.25 -14.23 34.88
N LEU A 1197 -80.70 -15.40 34.55
CA LEU A 1197 -81.19 -16.69 35.04
C LEU A 1197 -81.05 -16.82 36.56
N ARG A 1198 -79.92 -16.41 37.15
CA ARG A 1198 -79.71 -16.35 38.61
C ARG A 1198 -80.72 -15.43 39.31
N ARG A 1199 -80.99 -14.24 38.74
CA ARG A 1199 -82.03 -13.30 39.23
C ARG A 1199 -83.44 -13.91 39.11
N GLN A 1200 -83.74 -14.58 38.00
CA GLN A 1200 -85.03 -15.24 37.76
C GLN A 1200 -85.25 -16.44 38.69
N ASN A 1201 -84.20 -17.23 38.99
CA ASN A 1201 -84.31 -18.38 39.89
C ASN A 1201 -84.61 -17.92 41.33
N ARG A 1202 -83.86 -16.96 41.89
CA ARG A 1202 -84.18 -16.37 43.20
C ARG A 1202 -85.62 -15.87 43.26
N ARG A 1203 -86.11 -15.27 42.17
CA ARG A 1203 -87.49 -14.77 42.10
C ARG A 1203 -88.55 -15.87 42.08
N LEU A 1204 -88.26 -17.00 41.43
CA LEU A 1204 -89.09 -18.21 41.50
C LEU A 1204 -89.07 -18.83 42.90
N ASP A 1205 -87.91 -18.87 43.56
CA ASP A 1205 -87.78 -19.35 44.94
C ASP A 1205 -88.55 -18.48 45.94
N ARG A 1206 -88.48 -17.14 45.80
CA ARG A 1206 -89.33 -16.20 46.54
C ARG A 1206 -90.82 -16.41 46.28
N GLN A 1207 -91.22 -16.69 45.03
CA GLN A 1207 -92.62 -16.98 44.70
C GLN A 1207 -93.11 -18.31 45.32
N GLY A 1208 -92.25 -19.34 45.36
CA GLY A 1208 -92.54 -20.60 46.03
C GLY A 1208 -92.59 -20.47 47.56
N ALA A 1209 -91.68 -19.69 48.16
CA ALA A 1209 -91.74 -19.29 49.56
C ALA A 1209 -93.04 -18.53 49.88
N MET A 1210 -93.44 -17.55 49.05
CA MET A 1210 -94.71 -16.83 49.21
C MET A 1210 -95.93 -17.74 49.05
N SER A 1211 -95.90 -18.70 48.13
CA SER A 1211 -97.01 -19.64 47.90
C SER A 1211 -97.17 -20.61 49.06
N SER A 1212 -96.07 -21.18 49.59
CA SER A 1212 -96.09 -22.02 50.78
C SER A 1212 -96.51 -21.23 52.03
N ALA A 1213 -96.10 -19.96 52.16
CA ALA A 1213 -96.59 -19.05 53.20
C ALA A 1213 -98.12 -18.87 53.10
N MET A 1214 -98.66 -18.53 51.92
CA MET A 1214 -100.11 -18.36 51.72
C MET A 1214 -100.90 -19.64 52.00
N LEU A 1215 -100.37 -20.82 51.61
CA LEU A 1215 -101.00 -22.11 51.88
C LEU A 1215 -101.06 -22.41 53.37
N ASN A 1216 -99.95 -22.20 54.10
CA ASN A 1216 -99.91 -22.33 55.57
C ASN A 1216 -100.89 -21.36 56.24
N MET A 1217 -100.96 -20.12 55.75
CA MET A 1217 -101.89 -19.09 56.23
C MET A 1217 -103.35 -19.52 56.03
N ALA A 1218 -103.74 -19.92 54.82
CA ALA A 1218 -105.10 -20.37 54.51
C ALA A 1218 -105.49 -21.66 55.24
N ALA A 1219 -104.56 -22.60 55.43
CA ALA A 1219 -104.78 -23.82 56.19
C ALA A 1219 -105.00 -23.53 57.69
N SER A 1220 -104.26 -22.59 58.28
CA SER A 1220 -104.31 -22.27 59.72
C SER A 1220 -105.70 -21.87 60.22
N VAL A 1221 -106.51 -21.24 59.36
CA VAL A 1221 -107.87 -20.76 59.67
C VAL A 1221 -108.98 -21.73 59.22
N GLY A 1222 -108.64 -22.88 58.62
CA GLY A 1222 -109.60 -23.78 57.98
C GLY A 1222 -110.71 -24.32 58.90
N GLY A 1223 -110.38 -24.67 60.15
CA GLY A 1223 -111.30 -25.35 61.08
C GLY A 1223 -112.12 -24.47 62.03
N ILE A 1224 -111.90 -23.15 62.06
CA ILE A 1224 -112.41 -22.28 63.14
C ILE A 1224 -113.80 -21.74 62.80
N ALA A 1225 -114.88 -22.25 63.40
CA ALA A 1225 -116.28 -22.01 62.97
C ALA A 1225 -116.81 -20.55 63.02
N THR A 1226 -115.98 -19.53 63.25
CA THR A 1226 -116.39 -18.12 63.24
C THR A 1226 -116.61 -17.58 61.82
N GLN A 1227 -117.45 -16.54 61.74
CA GLN A 1227 -117.85 -15.90 60.48
C GLN A 1227 -116.76 -15.03 59.85
N ASN A 1228 -115.85 -14.48 60.67
CA ASN A 1228 -114.68 -13.70 60.29
C ASN A 1228 -113.43 -14.34 60.92
N ARG A 1229 -112.33 -14.41 60.16
CA ARG A 1229 -111.05 -15.03 60.56
C ARG A 1229 -109.88 -14.23 59.99
N VAL A 1230 -108.75 -14.21 60.69
CA VAL A 1230 -107.47 -13.72 60.17
C VAL A 1230 -106.42 -14.78 60.46
N GLY A 1231 -105.59 -15.09 59.47
CA GLY A 1231 -104.46 -16.00 59.59
C GLY A 1231 -103.14 -15.29 59.26
N ALA A 1232 -102.04 -15.85 59.75
CA ALA A 1232 -100.69 -15.51 59.34
C ALA A 1232 -99.92 -16.82 59.09
N GLY A 1233 -99.04 -16.83 58.08
CA GLY A 1233 -98.28 -18.03 57.70
C GLY A 1233 -96.95 -17.66 57.08
N VAL A 1234 -95.91 -18.45 57.39
CA VAL A 1234 -94.56 -18.31 56.85
C VAL A 1234 -94.22 -19.48 55.91
N GLY A 1235 -93.30 -19.24 54.99
CA GLY A 1235 -92.85 -20.22 54.00
C GLY A 1235 -91.38 -20.00 53.65
N PHE A 1236 -90.71 -21.09 53.22
CA PHE A 1236 -89.28 -21.12 52.94
C PHE A 1236 -89.03 -21.98 51.70
N GLN A 1237 -88.14 -21.54 50.81
CA GLN A 1237 -87.70 -22.33 49.65
C GLN A 1237 -86.28 -21.94 49.26
N ASN A 1238 -85.39 -22.92 49.15
CA ASN A 1238 -84.02 -22.78 48.61
C ASN A 1238 -83.18 -21.60 49.17
N GLY A 1239 -83.41 -21.24 50.45
CA GLY A 1239 -82.72 -20.15 51.15
C GLY A 1239 -83.47 -18.81 51.17
N GLU A 1240 -84.50 -18.64 50.33
CA GLU A 1240 -85.42 -17.50 50.38
C GLU A 1240 -86.59 -17.78 51.33
N SER A 1241 -87.16 -16.73 51.94
CA SER A 1241 -88.21 -16.85 52.95
C SER A 1241 -89.31 -15.79 52.78
N ALA A 1242 -90.53 -16.12 53.21
CA ALA A 1242 -91.70 -15.29 53.01
C ALA A 1242 -92.64 -15.27 54.22
N LEU A 1243 -93.30 -14.13 54.41
CA LEU A 1243 -94.40 -13.96 55.36
C LEU A 1243 -95.69 -13.64 54.59
N SER A 1244 -96.81 -14.17 55.08
CA SER A 1244 -98.14 -13.90 54.54
C SER A 1244 -99.16 -13.67 55.65
N VAL A 1245 -100.16 -12.85 55.34
CA VAL A 1245 -101.29 -12.51 56.23
C VAL A 1245 -102.55 -12.44 55.39
N GLY A 1246 -103.67 -12.94 55.90
CA GLY A 1246 -104.93 -12.93 55.18
C GLY A 1246 -106.17 -13.02 56.05
N TYR A 1247 -107.30 -12.63 55.46
CA TYR A 1247 -108.62 -12.57 56.07
C TYR A 1247 -109.57 -13.53 55.33
N GLN A 1248 -110.31 -14.34 56.08
CA GLN A 1248 -111.29 -15.28 55.55
C GLN A 1248 -112.65 -15.03 56.17
N ARG A 1249 -113.70 -15.03 55.33
CA ARG A 1249 -115.09 -14.82 55.73
C ARG A 1249 -115.97 -15.97 55.27
N ALA A 1250 -116.80 -16.50 56.16
CA ALA A 1250 -117.87 -17.41 55.79
C ALA A 1250 -119.04 -16.60 55.19
N ILE A 1251 -119.43 -16.94 53.96
CA ILE A 1251 -120.57 -16.34 53.25
C ILE A 1251 -121.83 -17.20 53.49
N SER A 1252 -121.66 -18.53 53.63
CA SER A 1252 -122.69 -19.44 54.10
C SER A 1252 -122.07 -20.58 54.93
N PRO A 1253 -122.86 -21.44 55.61
CA PRO A 1253 -122.34 -22.62 56.30
C PRO A 1253 -121.58 -23.61 55.40
N ARG A 1254 -121.73 -23.50 54.07
CA ARG A 1254 -121.07 -24.33 53.06
C ARG A 1254 -120.12 -23.54 52.13
N ALA A 1255 -119.90 -22.24 52.35
CA ALA A 1255 -119.13 -21.38 51.45
C ALA A 1255 -118.27 -20.34 52.21
N THR A 1256 -116.97 -20.29 51.91
CA THR A 1256 -116.04 -19.29 52.48
C THR A 1256 -115.20 -18.62 51.40
N LEU A 1257 -114.87 -17.34 51.60
CA LEU A 1257 -114.00 -16.53 50.74
C LEU A 1257 -112.77 -16.09 51.55
N THR A 1258 -111.59 -16.30 50.99
CA THR A 1258 -110.28 -15.97 51.59
C THR A 1258 -109.54 -14.96 50.72
N VAL A 1259 -108.93 -13.97 51.37
CA VAL A 1259 -108.12 -12.90 50.78
C VAL A 1259 -106.79 -12.86 51.53
N GLY A 1260 -105.66 -13.04 50.85
CA GLY A 1260 -104.34 -13.07 51.49
C GLY A 1260 -103.26 -12.35 50.70
N GLY A 1261 -102.35 -11.69 51.40
CA GLY A 1261 -101.13 -11.11 50.82
C GLY A 1261 -99.88 -11.82 51.35
N ALA A 1262 -98.85 -11.93 50.53
CA ALA A 1262 -97.54 -12.45 50.90
C ALA A 1262 -96.41 -11.56 50.36
N LEU A 1263 -95.27 -11.60 51.03
CA LEU A 1263 -94.10 -10.78 50.72
C LEU A 1263 -92.79 -11.54 51.04
N SER A 1264 -91.79 -11.34 50.20
CA SER A 1264 -90.49 -12.02 50.26
C SER A 1264 -89.42 -11.16 49.58
N GLY A 1265 -88.55 -10.55 50.37
CA GLY A 1265 -87.70 -9.44 49.90
C GLY A 1265 -88.56 -8.31 49.32
N ASP A 1266 -88.22 -7.87 48.10
CA ASP A 1266 -88.96 -6.83 47.38
C ASP A 1266 -90.21 -7.36 46.65
N ASP A 1267 -90.30 -8.67 46.38
CA ASP A 1267 -91.43 -9.28 45.69
C ASP A 1267 -92.66 -9.43 46.61
N ARG A 1268 -93.85 -9.23 46.03
CA ARG A 1268 -95.14 -9.21 46.72
C ARG A 1268 -96.19 -9.96 45.89
N SER A 1269 -97.12 -10.62 46.55
CA SER A 1269 -98.21 -11.38 45.92
C SER A 1269 -99.52 -11.20 46.69
N ILE A 1270 -100.66 -11.26 46.00
CA ILE A 1270 -102.00 -11.27 46.59
C ILE A 1270 -102.82 -12.40 45.95
N GLY A 1271 -103.45 -13.21 46.78
CA GLY A 1271 -104.31 -14.33 46.40
C GLY A 1271 -105.75 -14.14 46.88
N LEU A 1272 -106.69 -14.58 46.04
CA LEU A 1272 -108.13 -14.63 46.32
C LEU A 1272 -108.61 -16.05 46.06
N GLY A 1273 -109.35 -16.65 47.00
CA GLY A 1273 -109.84 -18.03 46.86
C GLY A 1273 -111.20 -18.22 47.50
N ALA A 1274 -112.06 -19.03 46.88
CA ALA A 1274 -113.37 -19.39 47.40
C ALA A 1274 -113.49 -20.91 47.53
N GLY A 1275 -113.87 -21.38 48.73
CA GLY A 1275 -114.06 -22.79 49.04
C GLY A 1275 -115.54 -23.10 49.27
N PHE A 1276 -116.03 -24.16 48.63
CA PHE A 1276 -117.41 -24.64 48.72
C PHE A 1276 -117.42 -26.13 49.10
N GLY A 1277 -118.21 -26.50 50.11
CA GLY A 1277 -118.42 -27.91 50.51
C GLY A 1277 -119.86 -28.34 50.26
N TRP A 1278 -120.06 -29.41 49.50
CA TRP A 1278 -121.38 -30.00 49.25
C TRP A 1278 -121.72 -31.07 50.29
#